data_AF-P39993-F1
#
_entry.id   AF-P39993-F1
#
_cell.length_a   1.000
_cell.length_b   1.000
_cell.length_c   1.000
_cell.angle_alpha   90.00
_cell.angle_beta   90.00
_cell.angle_gamma   90.00
#
_symmetry.space_group_name_H-M   'P 1'
#
loop_
_entity.id
_entity.type
_entity.pdbx_description
1 polymer ?
#
loop_
_entity_poly.entity_id
_entity_poly.type
_entity_poly.pdbx_seq_one_letter_code
_entity_poly.pdbx_strand_id
1 'polypeptide(L)'
;MSDREFVTVDPVTIIIKECINLSTAMRKYSKFTSQSGVAALLGGGSEIFSNQDDYLAHTFNNLNTNKHNDPFLSGFIQLRLMLNKLKNLDNIDSLTILQPFLLIVSTSSISGYITSLALDSLQKFFTLNIINESSQNYIGAHRATVNALTHCRFEGSQQLSDDSVLLKVVFLLRSIVDSPYGDLLSNSIIYDVLQTILSLACNNRRSEVLRNAAQSTMIAVTVKIFSKLKTIEPVNVNQIYINDESYTNDVLKADTIGTNVESKEEGSQEDPIGMKVNNEEAISEDDGIEEEHIHSEKSTNGAEQLDIVQKTTRSNSRIQAYADDNYGLPVVRQYLNLLLSLIAPENELKHSYSTRIFGLELIQTALEISGDRLQLYPRLFTLISDPIFKSILFIIQNTTKLSLLQATLQLFTTLVVILGNNLQLQIELTLTRIFSILLDDGTANNSSSENKNKPSIIKELLIEQISILWTRSPSFFTSTFINFDCNLDRADVSINFLKALTKLALPESALTTTESVPPICLEGLVSLVDDMFDHMKDIDREEFGRQKNEMEILKKRDRKTEFIECTNAFNEKPKKGIPMLIEKGFIASDSDKDIAEFLFNNNNRMNKKTIGLLLCHPDKVSLLNEYIRLFDFSGLRVDEAIRILLTKFRLPGESQQIERIIEAFSSAYCENQDYDPSKISDNAEDDISTVQPDADSVFILSYSIIMLNTDLHNPQVKEHMSFEDYSGNLKGCCNHKDFPFWYLDRIYCSIRDKEIVMPEEHHGNEKWFEDAWNNLISSTTVITEIKKDTQSVMDKLTPLELLNFDRAIFKQVGPSIVSTLFNIYVVASDDHISTRMITSLDKCSYISAFFDFKDLFNDILNSIAKGTTLINSSHDDELSTLAFEYGPMPLVQIKFEDTNTEIPVSTDAVRFGRSFKGQLNTVVFFRIIRRNKDPKIFSKELWLNIVNIILTLYEDLILSPDIFPDLQKRLKLSNLPKPSPEISINKSKESKGLLSTFASYLKGDEEPTEEEIKSSKKAMECIKSSNIAASVFGNESNITADLIKTLLDSAKTEKNADNSRYFEAELLFIIELTIALFLFCKEEKELGKFILQKVFQLSHTKGLTKRTVRRMLTYKILLISLCADQTEYLSKLINDELLKKGDIFTQKFFATNQGKEFLKRLFSLTESEFYRGFLLGNENFWKFLRKVTAMKEQSESIFEYLNESIKTDSNILTNENFMWVLGLLDEISSMGAVGNHWEIEYKKLTESGHKIDKENPYKKSIELSLKSIQLTSHLLEDNNDLRKNEIFAIIQALAHQCINPCKQISEFAVVTLEQTLINKIEIPTNEMESVEELIEGGLLPLLNSSETQEDQKILISSILTIISNVYLHYLKLGKTSNETFLKILSIFNKFVEDSDIEKKLQQLILDKKSIEKGNGSSSHGSAHEQTPESNDVEIEATAPIDDNTDDDNKPKLSDVEKD
;
A
#
# COMPACT_ATOMS: atom_id res chain seq x y z
N MET A 1 -36.62 28.96 28.93
CA MET A 1 -36.51 29.24 30.37
C MET A 1 -36.67 30.74 30.60
N SER A 2 -37.86 31.27 30.38
CA SER A 2 -38.42 32.42 31.11
C SER A 2 -38.95 31.83 32.42
N ASP A 3 -38.57 32.16 33.65
CA ASP A 3 -38.39 33.48 34.26
C ASP A 3 -37.30 33.37 35.33
N ARG A 4 -36.06 33.75 35.03
CA ARG A 4 -35.12 34.13 36.10
C ARG A 4 -35.18 35.64 36.19
N GLU A 5 -35.98 36.17 37.12
CA GLU A 5 -35.88 37.57 37.55
C GLU A 5 -34.45 37.81 38.09
N PHE A 6 -33.57 38.33 37.24
CA PHE A 6 -32.14 38.48 37.57
C PHE A 6 -31.85 39.63 38.54
N VAL A 7 -32.82 40.50 38.85
CA VAL A 7 -32.56 41.77 39.55
C VAL A 7 -33.55 41.97 40.70
N THR A 8 -33.04 41.93 41.93
CA THR A 8 -33.82 42.19 43.16
C THR A 8 -34.15 43.66 43.36
N VAL A 9 -33.37 44.55 42.73
CA VAL A 9 -33.56 45.99 42.80
C VAL A 9 -34.43 46.42 41.62
N ASP A 10 -35.47 47.19 41.91
CA ASP A 10 -36.36 47.76 40.91
C ASP A 10 -35.57 48.51 39.79
N PRO A 11 -35.80 48.20 38.51
CA PRO A 11 -35.15 48.85 37.38
C PRO A 11 -35.24 50.38 37.37
N VAL A 12 -36.37 50.95 37.83
CA VAL A 12 -36.55 52.41 37.91
C VAL A 12 -35.54 53.00 38.88
N THR A 13 -35.39 52.38 40.06
CA THR A 13 -34.40 52.77 41.08
C THR A 13 -32.96 52.71 40.54
N ILE A 14 -32.64 51.71 39.72
CA ILE A 14 -31.31 51.57 39.10
C ILE A 14 -31.04 52.75 38.15
N ILE A 15 -31.96 53.06 37.23
CA ILE A 15 -31.78 54.15 36.27
C ILE A 15 -31.66 55.49 37.00
N ILE A 16 -32.48 55.74 38.03
CA ILE A 16 -32.38 56.96 38.84
C ILE A 16 -30.99 57.08 39.50
N LYS A 17 -30.44 55.99 40.02
CA LYS A 17 -29.10 55.98 40.63
C LYS A 17 -28.02 56.34 39.61
N GLU A 18 -28.11 55.81 38.39
CA GLU A 18 -27.19 56.15 37.30
C GLU A 18 -27.33 57.63 36.87
N CYS A 19 -28.55 58.16 36.77
CA CYS A 19 -28.79 59.59 36.50
C CYS A 19 -28.17 60.49 37.59
N ILE A 20 -28.28 60.10 38.86
CA ILE A 20 -27.65 60.82 39.98
C ILE A 20 -26.12 60.77 39.87
N ASN A 21 -25.56 59.62 39.55
CA ASN A 21 -24.12 59.43 39.41
C ASN A 21 -23.54 60.34 38.31
N LEU A 22 -24.09 60.27 37.10
CA LEU A 22 -23.69 61.11 35.97
C LEU A 22 -23.89 62.59 36.23
N SER A 23 -25.07 63.00 36.68
CA SER A 23 -25.34 64.42 36.97
C SER A 23 -24.44 64.98 38.08
N THR A 24 -23.99 64.16 39.02
CA THR A 24 -23.03 64.54 40.07
C THR A 24 -21.62 64.64 39.51
N ALA A 25 -21.21 63.68 38.67
CA ALA A 25 -19.92 63.68 38.00
C ALA A 25 -19.76 64.90 37.08
N MET A 26 -20.77 65.21 36.27
CA MET A 26 -20.79 66.40 35.39
C MET A 26 -20.67 67.70 36.17
N ARG A 27 -21.41 67.83 37.29
CA ARG A 27 -21.31 69.00 38.18
C ARG A 27 -19.94 69.14 38.81
N LYS A 28 -19.30 68.04 39.21
CA LYS A 28 -17.91 68.06 39.72
C LYS A 28 -16.92 68.44 38.62
N TYR A 29 -17.06 67.88 37.43
CA TYR A 29 -16.16 68.13 36.31
C TYR A 29 -16.21 69.60 35.86
N SER A 30 -17.41 70.16 35.71
CA SER A 30 -17.63 71.60 35.46
C SER A 30 -16.96 72.52 36.49
N LYS A 31 -16.94 72.12 37.77
CA LYS A 31 -16.23 72.85 38.83
C LYS A 31 -14.70 72.77 38.71
N PHE A 32 -14.15 71.64 38.23
CA PHE A 32 -12.71 71.48 38.05
C PHE A 32 -12.18 72.24 36.82
N THR A 33 -12.89 72.20 35.68
CA THR A 33 -12.47 72.94 34.47
C THR A 33 -12.52 74.45 34.66
N SER A 34 -13.50 74.96 35.43
CA SER A 34 -13.56 76.38 35.80
C SER A 34 -12.46 76.84 36.77
N GLN A 35 -11.71 75.92 37.41
CA GLN A 35 -10.64 76.24 38.35
C GLN A 35 -9.22 76.29 37.76
N SER A 36 -8.99 75.93 36.48
CA SER A 36 -7.63 76.00 35.89
C SER A 36 -7.21 77.41 35.45
N GLY A 37 -8.11 78.40 35.50
CA GLY A 37 -7.74 79.81 35.45
C GLY A 37 -7.21 80.26 36.81
N VAL A 38 -6.19 81.12 36.80
CA VAL A 38 -5.56 81.78 37.97
C VAL A 38 -6.55 82.34 39.01
N ALA A 39 -7.84 82.46 38.69
CA ALA A 39 -8.92 82.78 39.62
C ALA A 39 -9.12 81.77 40.78
N ALA A 40 -8.75 80.49 40.66
CA ALA A 40 -9.00 79.52 41.74
C ALA A 40 -8.00 79.60 42.91
N LEU A 41 -6.78 80.09 42.68
CA LEU A 41 -5.79 80.29 43.75
C LEU A 41 -6.23 81.34 44.79
N LEU A 42 -7.28 82.12 44.50
CA LEU A 42 -7.83 83.12 45.41
C LEU A 42 -9.18 82.73 46.03
N GLY A 43 -9.67 81.51 45.80
CA GLY A 43 -11.02 81.07 46.21
C GLY A 43 -11.06 79.88 47.18
N GLY A 44 -10.13 79.79 48.13
CA GLY A 44 -10.17 78.78 49.19
C GLY A 44 -11.07 79.19 50.36
N GLY A 45 -12.13 78.43 50.66
CA GLY A 45 -12.96 78.65 51.85
C GLY A 45 -14.23 77.78 51.98
N SER A 46 -14.05 76.50 52.32
CA SER A 46 -14.89 75.71 53.25
C SER A 46 -16.44 75.83 53.21
N GLU A 47 -17.11 74.98 52.44
CA GLU A 47 -18.48 74.49 52.70
C GLU A 47 -18.56 72.99 52.41
N ILE A 48 -18.07 72.15 53.34
CA ILE A 48 -18.12 70.67 53.25
C ILE A 48 -19.07 70.03 54.28
N PHE A 49 -19.79 70.81 55.11
CA PHE A 49 -20.73 70.23 56.07
C PHE A 49 -22.01 71.08 56.23
N SER A 50 -23.03 70.79 55.43
CA SER A 50 -24.43 71.09 55.77
C SER A 50 -25.40 70.22 54.97
N ASN A 51 -26.11 69.35 55.70
CA ASN A 51 -27.19 68.42 55.30
C ASN A 51 -28.21 69.05 54.32
N GLN A 52 -28.49 68.47 53.13
CA GLN A 52 -29.34 67.27 52.86
C GLN A 52 -30.78 67.39 53.40
N ASP A 53 -31.71 68.01 52.65
CA ASP A 53 -32.65 67.28 51.75
C ASP A 53 -33.76 68.17 51.14
N ASP A 54 -34.04 69.38 51.65
CA ASP A 54 -35.17 70.19 51.16
C ASP A 54 -34.85 71.21 50.05
N TYR A 55 -33.58 71.55 49.81
CA TYR A 55 -33.21 72.55 48.80
C TYR A 55 -33.24 72.02 47.35
N LEU A 56 -33.34 70.70 47.17
CA LEU A 56 -33.35 70.08 45.85
C LEU A 56 -34.67 70.35 45.11
N ALA A 57 -35.84 70.26 45.77
CA ALA A 57 -37.13 70.41 45.09
C ALA A 57 -37.34 71.82 44.49
N HIS A 58 -36.92 72.88 45.19
CA HIS A 58 -37.06 74.26 44.71
C HIS A 58 -36.03 74.65 43.65
N THR A 59 -34.84 74.06 43.68
CA THR A 59 -33.84 74.27 42.61
C THR A 59 -34.28 73.59 41.31
N PHE A 60 -35.07 72.51 41.37
CA PHE A 60 -35.53 71.78 40.18
C PHE A 60 -36.63 72.50 39.38
N ASN A 61 -37.54 73.25 40.01
CA ASN A 61 -38.62 73.92 39.28
C ASN A 61 -38.20 75.21 38.55
N ASN A 62 -37.02 75.77 38.85
CA ASN A 62 -36.54 77.03 38.25
C ASN A 62 -35.42 76.85 37.21
N LEU A 63 -35.20 75.63 36.71
CA LEU A 63 -34.17 75.31 35.72
C LEU A 63 -34.37 75.95 34.33
N ASN A 64 -35.44 76.70 34.08
CA ASN A 64 -35.60 77.41 32.81
C ASN A 64 -34.85 78.76 32.73
N THR A 65 -34.17 79.22 33.79
CA THR A 65 -33.66 80.62 33.83
C THR A 65 -32.18 80.83 34.15
N ASN A 66 -31.39 79.79 34.42
CA ASN A 66 -29.94 79.96 34.63
C ASN A 66 -29.17 79.78 33.31
N LYS A 67 -28.53 80.87 32.85
CA LYS A 67 -27.63 80.97 31.67
C LYS A 67 -26.39 80.07 31.71
N HIS A 68 -26.30 79.14 32.66
CA HIS A 68 -25.24 78.13 32.78
C HIS A 68 -25.78 76.69 32.78
N ASN A 69 -27.03 76.47 32.36
CA ASN A 69 -27.63 75.15 32.33
C ASN A 69 -27.09 74.35 31.14
N ASP A 70 -26.09 73.52 31.44
CA ASP A 70 -25.61 72.45 30.58
C ASP A 70 -26.83 71.63 30.06
N PRO A 71 -27.13 71.62 28.75
CA PRO A 71 -28.28 70.93 28.19
C PRO A 71 -28.29 69.44 28.53
N PHE A 72 -27.12 68.82 28.69
CA PHE A 72 -27.00 67.42 29.10
C PHE A 72 -27.51 67.20 30.53
N LEU A 73 -27.17 68.11 31.47
CA LEU A 73 -27.65 68.04 32.84
C LEU A 73 -29.17 68.16 32.91
N SER A 74 -29.76 69.03 32.09
CA SER A 74 -31.21 69.20 32.00
C SER A 74 -31.92 67.90 31.57
N GLY A 75 -31.31 67.14 30.65
CA GLY A 75 -31.82 65.84 30.18
C GLY A 75 -31.92 64.80 31.30
N PHE A 76 -30.88 64.64 32.13
CA PHE A 76 -30.93 63.71 33.27
C PHE A 76 -31.94 64.10 34.34
N ILE A 77 -32.12 65.40 34.55
CA ILE A 77 -33.10 65.92 35.51
C ILE A 77 -34.51 65.63 35.03
N GLN A 78 -34.79 65.87 33.75
CA GLN A 78 -36.08 65.58 33.13
C GLN A 78 -36.37 64.08 33.18
N LEU A 79 -35.41 63.22 32.81
CA LEU A 79 -35.55 61.78 32.88
C LEU A 79 -35.85 61.32 34.33
N ARG A 80 -35.14 61.85 35.32
CA ARG A 80 -35.39 61.54 36.73
C ARG A 80 -36.80 61.96 37.18
N LEU A 81 -37.27 63.14 36.77
CA LEU A 81 -38.62 63.62 37.09
C LEU A 81 -39.71 62.76 36.44
N MET A 82 -39.45 62.21 35.25
CA MET A 82 -40.34 61.26 34.59
C MET A 82 -40.36 59.92 35.35
N LEU A 83 -39.18 59.37 35.66
CA LEU A 83 -39.04 58.07 36.34
C LEU A 83 -39.60 58.07 37.77
N ASN A 84 -39.44 59.16 38.53
CA ASN A 84 -40.00 59.27 39.89
C ASN A 84 -41.54 59.12 39.95
N LYS A 85 -42.24 59.27 38.82
CA LYS A 85 -43.70 59.14 38.72
C LYS A 85 -44.15 57.74 38.30
N LEU A 86 -43.22 56.86 37.94
CA LEU A 86 -43.49 55.54 37.40
C LEU A 86 -43.23 54.45 38.45
N LYS A 87 -44.07 53.42 38.46
CA LYS A 87 -43.87 52.22 39.29
C LYS A 87 -43.00 51.16 38.59
N ASN A 88 -43.05 51.12 37.27
CA ASN A 88 -42.34 50.19 36.39
C ASN A 88 -42.05 50.89 35.05
N LEU A 89 -41.39 50.18 34.13
CA LEU A 89 -40.92 50.76 32.85
C LEU A 89 -41.85 50.50 31.65
N ASP A 90 -43.00 49.85 31.85
CA ASP A 90 -43.83 49.31 30.76
C ASP A 90 -44.36 50.39 29.80
N ASN A 91 -44.67 51.59 30.32
CA ASN A 91 -45.33 52.68 29.59
C ASN A 91 -44.38 53.79 29.11
N ILE A 92 -43.06 53.63 29.30
CA ILE A 92 -42.08 54.61 28.88
C ILE A 92 -41.31 54.07 27.67
N ASP A 93 -41.17 54.90 26.64
CA ASP A 93 -40.36 54.60 25.48
C ASP A 93 -38.91 54.33 25.92
N SER A 94 -38.41 53.13 25.61
CA SER A 94 -37.06 52.69 25.91
C SER A 94 -36.01 53.67 25.39
N LEU A 95 -36.24 54.27 24.22
CA LEU A 95 -35.33 55.25 23.65
C LEU A 95 -35.30 56.53 24.50
N THR A 96 -36.44 56.95 25.04
CA THR A 96 -36.52 58.13 25.93
C THR A 96 -35.70 57.92 27.21
N ILE A 97 -35.62 56.68 27.72
CA ILE A 97 -34.77 56.34 28.88
C ILE A 97 -33.28 56.50 28.52
N LEU A 98 -32.87 55.98 27.37
CA LEU A 98 -31.46 55.94 26.98
C LEU A 98 -30.96 57.27 26.41
N GLN A 99 -31.84 58.08 25.80
CA GLN A 99 -31.48 59.27 25.02
C GLN A 99 -30.50 60.22 25.74
N PRO A 100 -30.66 60.59 27.02
CA PRO A 100 -29.68 61.45 27.71
C PRO A 100 -28.28 60.83 27.79
N PHE A 101 -28.19 59.51 27.95
CA PHE A 101 -26.93 58.77 27.99
C PHE A 101 -26.31 58.69 26.59
N LEU A 102 -27.13 58.40 25.56
CA LEU A 102 -26.67 58.32 24.17
C LEU A 102 -26.14 59.66 23.67
N LEU A 103 -26.80 60.76 24.01
CA LEU A 103 -26.33 62.12 23.70
C LEU A 103 -24.99 62.44 24.35
N ILE A 104 -24.73 61.92 25.56
CA ILE A 104 -23.41 62.05 26.19
C ILE A 104 -22.35 61.30 25.37
N VAL A 105 -22.65 60.10 24.90
CA VAL A 105 -21.69 59.25 24.18
C VAL A 105 -21.28 59.83 22.83
N SER A 106 -22.18 60.51 22.13
CA SER A 106 -21.94 61.02 20.77
C SER A 106 -21.43 62.48 20.71
N THR A 107 -21.32 63.19 21.83
CA THR A 107 -20.96 64.62 21.83
C THR A 107 -19.46 64.85 22.06
N SER A 108 -18.78 65.44 21.08
CA SER A 108 -17.34 65.71 21.12
C SER A 108 -16.85 66.69 22.20
N SER A 109 -17.72 67.54 22.75
CA SER A 109 -17.35 68.50 23.81
C SER A 109 -17.35 67.92 25.23
N ILE A 110 -17.76 66.65 25.39
CA ILE A 110 -17.82 66.00 26.70
C ILE A 110 -16.52 65.25 26.96
N SER A 111 -15.98 65.36 28.18
CA SER A 111 -14.75 64.65 28.55
C SER A 111 -14.89 63.13 28.50
N GLY A 112 -13.82 62.43 28.14
CA GLY A 112 -13.77 60.97 28.15
C GLY A 112 -14.18 60.33 29.48
N TYR A 113 -13.91 60.95 30.64
CA TYR A 113 -14.34 60.44 31.95
C TYR A 113 -15.88 60.38 32.09
N ILE A 114 -16.60 61.44 31.68
CA ILE A 114 -18.06 61.48 31.74
C ILE A 114 -18.66 60.50 30.73
N THR A 115 -18.09 60.43 29.53
CA THR A 115 -18.46 59.44 28.50
C THR A 115 -18.29 58.01 29.03
N SER A 116 -17.18 57.74 29.75
CA SER A 116 -16.91 56.45 30.39
C SER A 116 -18.00 56.04 31.38
N LEU A 117 -18.50 56.97 32.19
CA LEU A 117 -19.59 56.71 33.13
C LEU A 117 -20.92 56.45 32.42
N ALA A 118 -21.20 57.15 31.31
CA ALA A 118 -22.40 56.89 30.51
C ALA A 118 -22.36 55.50 29.87
N LEU A 119 -21.19 55.08 29.39
CA LEU A 119 -20.99 53.72 28.88
C LEU A 119 -21.20 52.66 29.97
N ASP A 120 -20.70 52.89 31.20
CA ASP A 120 -20.93 51.97 32.33
C ASP A 120 -22.42 51.83 32.67
N SER A 121 -23.16 52.95 32.66
CA SER A 121 -24.61 52.93 32.90
C SER A 121 -25.34 52.18 31.78
N LEU A 122 -25.02 52.44 30.51
CA LEU A 122 -25.61 51.72 29.38
C LEU A 122 -25.31 50.22 29.46
N GLN A 123 -24.04 49.86 29.67
CA GLN A 123 -23.63 48.46 29.81
C GLN A 123 -24.41 47.77 30.93
N LYS A 124 -24.59 48.45 32.07
CA LYS A 124 -25.39 47.93 33.18
C LYS A 124 -26.87 47.74 32.80
N PHE A 125 -27.46 48.65 32.04
CA PHE A 125 -28.85 48.53 31.60
C PHE A 125 -29.09 47.32 30.70
N PHE A 126 -28.19 47.08 29.73
CA PHE A 126 -28.28 45.90 28.86
C PHE A 126 -27.92 44.60 29.60
N THR A 127 -26.88 44.61 30.45
CA THR A 127 -26.48 43.42 31.23
C THR A 127 -27.60 42.95 32.17
N LEU A 128 -28.35 43.89 32.77
CA LEU A 128 -29.46 43.60 33.66
C LEU A 128 -30.80 43.37 32.93
N ASN A 129 -30.78 43.35 31.58
CA ASN A 129 -31.96 43.17 30.73
C ASN A 129 -33.11 44.16 31.05
N ILE A 130 -32.76 45.40 31.40
CA ILE A 130 -33.73 46.46 31.72
C ILE A 130 -34.52 46.84 30.46
N ILE A 131 -33.86 46.87 29.31
CA ILE A 131 -34.50 47.03 28.01
C ILE A 131 -34.61 45.63 27.39
N ASN A 132 -35.84 45.14 27.22
CA ASN A 132 -36.13 43.79 26.74
C ASN A 132 -37.33 43.79 25.76
N GLU A 133 -37.74 42.62 25.29
CA GLU A 133 -38.80 42.46 24.27
C GLU A 133 -40.17 43.02 24.70
N SER A 134 -40.43 43.11 26.02
CA SER A 134 -41.66 43.70 26.56
C SER A 134 -41.62 45.22 26.66
N SER A 135 -40.44 45.82 26.49
CA SER A 135 -40.23 47.27 26.62
C SER A 135 -40.70 48.00 25.35
N GLN A 136 -41.40 49.13 25.51
CA GLN A 136 -41.87 49.91 24.37
C GLN A 136 -40.69 50.43 23.54
N ASN A 137 -40.75 50.25 22.20
CA ASN A 137 -39.73 50.72 21.25
C ASN A 137 -38.30 50.22 21.57
N TYR A 138 -38.18 48.98 22.08
CA TYR A 138 -36.89 48.38 22.39
C TYR A 138 -35.96 48.25 21.16
N ILE A 139 -36.51 48.01 19.96
CA ILE A 139 -35.76 47.95 18.70
C ILE A 139 -35.12 49.31 18.39
N GLY A 140 -35.91 50.39 18.44
CA GLY A 140 -35.42 51.74 18.25
C GLY A 140 -34.35 52.12 19.27
N ALA A 141 -34.52 51.70 20.53
CA ALA A 141 -33.55 51.90 21.60
C ALA A 141 -32.21 51.19 21.33
N HIS A 142 -32.23 49.94 20.85
CA HIS A 142 -31.03 49.19 20.50
C HIS A 142 -30.34 49.80 19.27
N ARG A 143 -31.09 50.09 18.21
CA ARG A 143 -30.58 50.72 16.98
C ARG A 143 -29.93 52.07 17.27
N ALA A 144 -30.59 52.93 18.04
CA ALA A 144 -30.04 54.23 18.43
C ALA A 144 -28.81 54.09 19.35
N THR A 145 -28.79 53.09 20.23
CA THR A 145 -27.62 52.82 21.08
C THR A 145 -26.42 52.44 20.24
N VAL A 146 -26.57 51.48 19.33
CA VAL A 146 -25.47 51.05 18.45
C VAL A 146 -25.00 52.22 17.59
N ASN A 147 -25.92 53.03 17.05
CA ASN A 147 -25.57 54.20 16.25
C ASN A 147 -24.79 55.25 17.06
N ALA A 148 -25.18 55.50 18.31
CA ALA A 148 -24.43 56.40 19.20
C ALA A 148 -23.04 55.86 19.54
N LEU A 149 -22.90 54.53 19.68
CA LEU A 149 -21.63 53.87 19.95
C LEU A 149 -20.68 53.93 18.74
N THR A 150 -21.15 53.68 17.51
CA THR A 150 -20.34 53.80 16.29
C THR A 150 -19.93 55.25 16.01
N HIS A 151 -20.74 56.21 16.45
CA HIS A 151 -20.47 57.64 16.36
C HIS A 151 -19.96 58.26 17.67
N CYS A 152 -19.36 57.46 18.57
CA CYS A 152 -18.86 57.96 19.85
C CYS A 152 -17.80 59.05 19.66
N ARG A 153 -17.96 60.17 20.37
CA ARG A 153 -17.05 61.32 20.34
C ARG A 153 -16.88 61.90 21.73
N PHE A 154 -15.68 62.37 22.05
CA PHE A 154 -15.38 63.03 23.33
C PHE A 154 -14.12 63.91 23.22
N GLU A 155 -13.98 64.82 24.18
CA GLU A 155 -12.85 65.74 24.29
C GLU A 155 -11.57 64.94 24.60
N GLY A 156 -10.53 65.16 23.79
CA GLY A 156 -9.29 64.39 23.91
C GLY A 156 -8.49 64.69 25.15
N SER A 157 -7.92 63.64 25.73
CA SER A 157 -7.16 63.71 26.97
C SER A 157 -5.78 63.08 26.78
N GLN A 158 -5.44 62.04 27.54
CA GLN A 158 -4.29 61.20 27.26
C GLN A 158 -4.75 59.99 26.44
N GLN A 159 -3.92 59.57 25.49
CA GLN A 159 -4.24 58.45 24.60
C GLN A 159 -4.68 57.18 25.35
N LEU A 160 -4.03 56.84 26.47
CA LEU A 160 -4.41 55.67 27.28
C LEU A 160 -5.79 55.80 27.93
N SER A 161 -6.17 57.00 28.37
CA SER A 161 -7.52 57.23 28.91
C SER A 161 -8.56 57.24 27.81
N ASP A 162 -8.25 57.83 26.65
CA ASP A 162 -9.14 57.84 25.49
C ASP A 162 -9.39 56.41 24.97
N ASP A 163 -8.34 55.61 24.86
CA ASP A 163 -8.44 54.20 24.48
C ASP A 163 -9.22 53.36 25.51
N SER A 164 -9.17 53.71 26.81
CA SER A 164 -9.97 53.04 27.84
C SER A 164 -11.47 53.28 27.67
N VAL A 165 -11.87 54.45 27.13
CA VAL A 165 -13.26 54.77 26.81
C VAL A 165 -13.70 53.99 25.58
N LEU A 166 -12.87 53.99 24.53
CA LEU A 166 -13.14 53.23 23.30
C LEU A 166 -13.19 51.71 23.55
N LEU A 167 -12.41 51.20 24.51
CA LEU A 167 -12.48 49.81 24.92
C LEU A 167 -13.87 49.45 25.47
N LYS A 168 -14.49 50.34 26.25
CA LYS A 168 -15.88 50.17 26.72
C LYS A 168 -16.88 50.22 25.58
N VAL A 169 -16.66 51.08 24.58
CA VAL A 169 -17.50 51.13 23.36
C VAL A 169 -17.46 49.78 22.65
N VAL A 170 -16.26 49.23 22.40
CA VAL A 170 -16.06 47.93 21.74
C VAL A 170 -16.77 46.81 22.51
N PHE A 171 -16.61 46.74 23.83
CA PHE A 171 -17.28 45.73 24.64
C PHE A 171 -18.80 45.84 24.65
N LEU A 172 -19.32 47.07 24.66
CA LEU A 172 -20.77 47.27 24.62
C LEU A 172 -21.35 46.93 23.23
N LEU A 173 -20.68 47.33 22.16
CA LEU A 173 -21.04 46.92 20.79
C LEU A 173 -21.08 45.39 20.67
N ARG A 174 -20.04 44.70 21.15
CA ARG A 174 -20.01 43.24 21.21
C ARG A 174 -21.21 42.67 21.96
N SER A 175 -21.45 43.17 23.17
CA SER A 175 -22.55 42.68 24.03
C SER A 175 -23.92 42.82 23.36
N ILE A 176 -24.13 43.87 22.57
CA ILE A 176 -25.40 44.09 21.86
C ILE A 176 -25.49 43.18 20.63
N VAL A 177 -24.43 43.10 19.82
CA VAL A 177 -24.43 42.27 18.58
C VAL A 177 -24.55 40.78 18.89
N ASP A 178 -23.89 40.30 19.95
CA ASP A 178 -23.96 38.89 20.38
C ASP A 178 -25.31 38.54 21.03
N SER A 179 -26.11 39.54 21.44
CA SER A 179 -27.42 39.32 22.06
C SER A 179 -28.49 38.90 21.02
N PRO A 180 -29.64 38.35 21.46
CA PRO A 180 -30.78 38.08 20.58
C PRO A 180 -31.27 39.34 19.84
N TYR A 181 -31.10 40.52 20.44
CA TYR A 181 -31.48 41.79 19.83
C TYR A 181 -30.55 42.24 18.70
N GLY A 182 -29.34 41.65 18.62
CA GLY A 182 -28.42 41.88 17.51
C GLY A 182 -29.04 41.53 16.15
N ASP A 183 -29.94 40.54 16.11
CA ASP A 183 -30.62 40.10 14.89
C ASP A 183 -31.65 41.10 14.35
N LEU A 184 -32.01 42.12 15.13
CA LEU A 184 -32.97 43.18 14.82
C LEU A 184 -32.30 44.47 14.29
N LEU A 185 -30.98 44.50 14.22
CA LEU A 185 -30.22 45.63 13.66
C LEU A 185 -30.36 45.67 12.14
N SER A 186 -30.35 46.86 11.53
CA SER A 186 -30.44 47.02 10.07
C SER A 186 -29.09 46.77 9.38
N ASN A 187 -29.10 46.61 8.05
CA ASN A 187 -27.88 46.46 7.26
C ASN A 187 -26.91 47.64 7.47
N SER A 188 -27.42 48.88 7.43
CA SER A 188 -26.64 50.11 7.63
C SER A 188 -25.95 50.13 8.99
N ILE A 189 -26.68 49.81 10.06
CA ILE A 189 -26.15 49.81 11.43
C ILE A 189 -25.07 48.74 11.60
N ILE A 190 -25.29 47.52 11.13
CA ILE A 190 -24.28 46.46 11.22
C ILE A 190 -23.03 46.83 10.42
N TYR A 191 -23.20 47.43 9.23
CA TYR A 191 -22.07 47.88 8.43
C TYR A 191 -21.26 48.98 9.13
N ASP A 192 -21.92 49.93 9.79
CA ASP A 192 -21.24 50.95 10.60
C ASP A 192 -20.49 50.34 11.79
N VAL A 193 -21.04 49.28 12.42
CA VAL A 193 -20.34 48.51 13.46
C VAL A 193 -19.07 47.88 12.90
N LEU A 194 -19.16 47.24 11.74
CA LEU A 194 -18.01 46.62 11.07
C LEU A 194 -16.93 47.65 10.75
N GLN A 195 -17.28 48.77 10.11
CA GLN A 195 -16.35 49.87 9.79
C GLN A 195 -15.69 50.43 11.05
N THR A 196 -16.46 50.63 12.12
CA THR A 196 -15.95 51.18 13.38
C THR A 196 -14.96 50.24 14.06
N ILE A 197 -15.35 48.98 14.28
CA ILE A 197 -14.51 48.05 15.04
C ILE A 197 -13.30 47.61 14.21
N LEU A 198 -13.46 47.44 12.90
CA LEU A 198 -12.36 47.09 11.99
C LEU A 198 -11.35 48.24 11.87
N SER A 199 -11.79 49.51 11.79
CA SER A 199 -10.87 50.65 11.78
C SER A 199 -10.07 50.76 13.08
N LEU A 200 -10.70 50.51 14.24
CA LEU A 200 -10.01 50.42 15.54
C LEU A 200 -9.00 49.27 15.60
N ALA A 201 -9.36 48.08 15.09
CA ALA A 201 -8.48 46.92 15.06
C ALA A 201 -7.23 47.15 14.19
N CYS A 202 -7.39 47.88 13.08
CA CYS A 202 -6.36 48.10 12.08
C CYS A 202 -5.51 49.37 12.31
N ASN A 203 -5.94 50.29 13.18
CA ASN A 203 -5.22 51.55 13.40
C ASN A 203 -4.03 51.38 14.37
N ASN A 204 -2.81 51.41 13.82
CA ASN A 204 -1.57 51.31 14.59
C ASN A 204 -1.33 52.47 15.59
N ARG A 205 -2.09 53.57 15.50
CA ARG A 205 -2.03 54.66 16.49
C ARG A 205 -2.79 54.36 17.78
N ARG A 206 -3.58 53.29 17.84
CA ARG A 206 -4.30 52.86 19.07
C ARG A 206 -3.45 51.91 19.90
N SER A 207 -3.71 51.84 21.19
CA SER A 207 -3.07 50.88 22.10
C SER A 207 -3.32 49.44 21.68
N GLU A 208 -2.34 48.58 21.94
CA GLU A 208 -2.40 47.15 21.62
C GLU A 208 -3.59 46.47 22.32
N VAL A 209 -3.90 46.86 23.56
CA VAL A 209 -5.06 46.32 24.30
C VAL A 209 -6.38 46.61 23.58
N LEU A 210 -6.58 47.86 23.13
CA LEU A 210 -7.78 48.25 22.41
C LEU A 210 -7.87 47.52 21.07
N ARG A 211 -6.76 47.45 20.32
CA ARG A 211 -6.70 46.75 19.05
C ARG A 211 -7.02 45.26 19.20
N ASN A 212 -6.42 44.58 20.17
CA ASN A 212 -6.67 43.16 20.41
C ASN A 212 -8.12 42.90 20.86
N ALA A 213 -8.70 43.80 21.65
CA ALA A 213 -10.12 43.72 22.02
C ALA A 213 -11.04 43.94 20.80
N ALA A 214 -10.72 44.90 19.95
CA ALA A 214 -11.43 45.14 18.69
C ALA A 214 -11.30 43.94 17.73
N GLN A 215 -10.11 43.35 17.59
CA GLN A 215 -9.87 42.13 16.81
C GLN A 215 -10.70 40.96 17.33
N SER A 216 -10.65 40.68 18.63
CA SER A 216 -11.46 39.63 19.26
C SER A 216 -12.96 39.85 19.04
N THR A 217 -13.39 41.11 19.04
CA THR A 217 -14.78 41.48 18.82
C THR A 217 -15.18 41.30 17.36
N MET A 218 -14.35 41.71 16.41
CA MET A 218 -14.57 41.47 14.98
C MET A 218 -14.68 39.98 14.64
N ILE A 219 -13.89 39.12 15.28
CA ILE A 219 -14.04 37.66 15.11
C ILE A 219 -15.43 37.21 15.57
N ALA A 220 -15.89 37.65 16.76
CA ALA A 220 -17.23 37.32 17.27
C ALA A 220 -18.36 37.85 16.36
N VAL A 221 -18.26 39.10 15.91
CA VAL A 221 -19.20 39.72 14.98
C VAL A 221 -19.23 38.96 13.64
N THR A 222 -18.08 38.54 13.14
CA THR A 222 -17.97 37.72 11.91
C THR A 222 -18.70 36.40 12.07
N VAL A 223 -18.47 35.69 13.19
CA VAL A 223 -19.20 34.45 13.50
C VAL A 223 -20.71 34.70 13.53
N LYS A 224 -21.17 35.76 14.19
CA LYS A 224 -22.60 36.11 14.27
C LYS A 224 -23.19 36.37 12.89
N ILE A 225 -22.57 37.23 12.09
CA ILE A 225 -23.05 37.60 10.75
C ILE A 225 -23.10 36.39 9.81
N PHE A 226 -22.01 35.62 9.71
CA PHE A 226 -21.96 34.47 8.80
C PHE A 226 -22.79 33.27 9.29
N SER A 227 -23.03 33.14 10.60
CA SER A 227 -23.95 32.12 11.12
C SER A 227 -25.39 32.31 10.63
N LYS A 228 -25.78 33.57 10.34
CA LYS A 228 -27.12 33.91 9.83
C LYS A 228 -27.38 33.37 8.42
N LEU A 229 -26.34 33.06 7.64
CA LEU A 229 -26.49 32.38 6.35
C LEU A 229 -27.19 31.02 6.48
N LYS A 230 -27.22 30.39 7.67
CA LYS A 230 -27.98 29.16 7.89
C LYS A 230 -29.51 29.39 7.94
N THR A 231 -29.95 30.64 8.09
CA THR A 231 -31.35 31.03 8.27
C THR A 231 -31.93 31.83 7.10
N ILE A 232 -31.08 32.35 6.20
CA ILE A 232 -31.52 33.14 5.05
C ILE A 232 -31.92 32.17 3.92
N GLU A 233 -33.14 32.27 3.41
CA GLU A 233 -33.55 31.45 2.26
C GLU A 233 -32.74 31.83 1.00
N PRO A 234 -32.20 30.85 0.27
CA PRO A 234 -31.42 31.13 -0.93
C PRO A 234 -32.29 31.67 -2.06
N VAL A 235 -31.90 32.80 -2.63
CA VAL A 235 -32.60 33.43 -3.76
C VAL A 235 -32.22 32.68 -5.04
N ASN A 236 -33.18 31.98 -5.62
CA ASN A 236 -33.22 31.34 -6.94
C ASN A 236 -31.86 30.86 -7.51
N VAL A 237 -31.61 29.55 -7.39
CA VAL A 237 -30.36 28.85 -7.75
C VAL A 237 -29.95 28.98 -9.23
N ASN A 238 -30.87 29.37 -10.12
CA ASN A 238 -30.66 29.32 -11.58
C ASN A 238 -30.23 30.66 -12.21
N GLN A 239 -29.75 31.64 -11.44
CA GLN A 239 -29.25 32.87 -12.04
C GLN A 239 -27.90 32.65 -12.75
N ILE A 240 -27.88 32.88 -14.07
CA ILE A 240 -26.65 33.10 -14.84
C ILE A 240 -26.14 34.48 -14.43
N TYR A 241 -24.96 34.53 -13.80
CA TYR A 241 -24.37 35.77 -13.31
C TYR A 241 -22.98 35.97 -13.89
N ILE A 242 -22.83 36.98 -14.73
CA ILE A 242 -21.53 37.46 -15.21
C ILE A 242 -21.08 38.56 -14.27
N ASN A 243 -19.92 38.36 -13.67
CA ASN A 243 -19.43 39.23 -12.60
C ASN A 243 -18.74 40.47 -13.20
N ASP A 244 -19.54 41.46 -13.57
CA ASP A 244 -19.09 42.74 -14.19
C ASP A 244 -18.97 43.89 -13.19
N GLU A 245 -19.37 43.68 -11.93
CA GLU A 245 -19.34 44.71 -10.89
C GLU A 245 -17.92 44.87 -10.30
N SER A 246 -17.43 46.10 -10.21
CA SER A 246 -16.22 46.49 -9.46
C SER A 246 -16.36 46.13 -7.97
N TYR A 247 -15.46 45.28 -7.44
CA TYR A 247 -15.40 44.98 -6.00
C TYR A 247 -14.66 46.06 -5.18
N THR A 248 -14.14 47.11 -5.83
CA THR A 248 -13.21 48.06 -5.20
C THR A 248 -13.90 49.19 -4.41
N ASN A 249 -15.23 49.26 -4.43
CA ASN A 249 -15.99 50.37 -3.87
C ASN A 249 -16.03 50.36 -2.32
N ASP A 250 -15.96 49.18 -1.69
CA ASP A 250 -16.08 49.04 -0.23
C ASP A 250 -14.70 49.16 0.45
N VAL A 251 -14.23 50.40 0.64
CA VAL A 251 -12.93 50.70 1.28
C VAL A 251 -13.08 50.93 2.78
N LEU A 252 -12.11 50.45 3.57
CA LEU A 252 -12.05 50.73 5.01
C LEU A 252 -11.90 52.24 5.27
N LYS A 253 -12.84 52.82 6.02
CA LYS A 253 -12.81 54.24 6.39
C LYS A 253 -11.73 54.52 7.44
N ALA A 254 -11.22 55.75 7.46
CA ALA A 254 -10.30 56.20 8.50
C ALA A 254 -10.99 56.17 9.87
N ASP A 255 -10.23 55.77 10.90
CA ASP A 255 -10.68 55.84 12.28
C ASP A 255 -10.92 57.29 12.69
N THR A 256 -12.20 57.64 12.84
CA THR A 256 -12.67 58.96 13.28
C THR A 256 -13.28 58.93 14.68
N ILE A 257 -13.29 57.78 15.37
CA ILE A 257 -13.99 57.61 16.64
C ILE A 257 -13.17 58.14 17.83
N GLY A 258 -13.86 58.68 18.83
CA GLY A 258 -13.25 59.32 19.99
C GLY A 258 -12.92 60.80 19.74
N THR A 259 -11.63 61.13 19.61
CA THR A 259 -11.12 62.51 19.73
C THR A 259 -10.71 63.07 18.37
N ASN A 260 -10.96 64.36 18.13
CA ASN A 260 -10.48 65.05 16.92
C ASN A 260 -8.94 65.11 16.91
N VAL A 261 -8.31 64.48 15.92
CA VAL A 261 -6.86 64.55 15.70
C VAL A 261 -6.55 65.85 14.94
N GLU A 262 -6.44 66.97 15.64
CA GLU A 262 -5.82 68.16 15.07
C GLU A 262 -4.30 67.99 15.01
N SER A 263 -3.77 68.11 13.80
CA SER A 263 -2.38 68.03 13.38
C SER A 263 -1.46 68.93 14.21
N LYS A 264 -0.65 68.34 15.09
CA LYS A 264 0.54 69.00 15.64
C LYS A 264 1.73 68.83 14.69
N GLU A 265 2.03 69.95 14.04
CA GLU A 265 3.33 70.41 13.53
C GLU A 265 3.97 69.63 12.37
N GLU A 266 3.86 70.28 11.20
CA GLU A 266 4.63 70.08 9.97
C GLU A 266 6.15 70.09 10.26
N GLY A 267 6.73 68.91 10.40
CA GLY A 267 8.18 68.69 10.37
C GLY A 267 8.59 68.11 9.02
N SER A 268 8.82 68.98 8.05
CA SER A 268 9.59 68.79 6.80
C SER A 268 10.14 67.39 6.49
N GLN A 269 9.44 66.61 5.65
CA GLN A 269 10.08 65.61 4.78
C GLN A 269 9.39 65.63 3.41
N GLU A 270 10.21 65.64 2.37
CA GLU A 270 9.91 66.04 0.98
C GLU A 270 8.87 65.14 0.29
N ASP A 271 7.85 65.77 -0.28
CA ASP A 271 6.83 65.15 -1.12
C ASP A 271 7.41 64.66 -2.47
N PRO A 272 7.17 63.41 -2.88
CA PRO A 272 7.23 63.03 -4.29
C PRO A 272 5.94 63.45 -4.99
N ILE A 273 6.11 64.28 -6.02
CA ILE A 273 5.09 64.84 -6.91
C ILE A 273 4.16 63.74 -7.47
N GLY A 274 2.86 63.80 -7.17
CA GLY A 274 1.83 62.91 -7.71
C GLY A 274 0.43 63.53 -7.68
N MET A 275 -0.11 63.79 -8.87
CA MET A 275 -1.42 64.34 -9.29
C MET A 275 -2.55 64.52 -8.25
N LYS A 276 -3.03 65.78 -8.19
CA LYS A 276 -4.31 66.19 -7.59
C LYS A 276 -5.50 65.64 -8.41
N VAL A 277 -6.34 64.83 -7.78
CA VAL A 277 -7.68 64.50 -8.26
C VAL A 277 -8.66 65.50 -7.61
N ASN A 278 -9.30 66.33 -8.42
CA ASN A 278 -10.33 67.27 -8.00
C ASN A 278 -11.66 66.52 -7.83
N ASN A 279 -12.15 66.39 -6.60
CA ASN A 279 -13.48 65.90 -6.29
C ASN A 279 -14.34 67.08 -5.81
N GLU A 280 -15.06 67.73 -6.72
CA GLU A 280 -16.20 68.59 -6.41
C GLU A 280 -17.27 68.37 -7.48
N GLU A 281 -18.17 67.42 -7.28
CA GLU A 281 -19.46 67.39 -8.00
C GLU A 281 -20.60 67.24 -7.01
N ALA A 282 -21.52 68.19 -7.13
CA ALA A 282 -22.63 68.44 -6.25
C ALA A 282 -23.80 67.50 -6.54
N ILE A 283 -24.37 66.97 -5.47
CA ILE A 283 -25.56 66.13 -5.44
C ILE A 283 -26.77 66.98 -5.85
N SER A 284 -27.35 66.70 -7.02
CA SER A 284 -28.67 67.19 -7.40
C SER A 284 -29.73 66.18 -6.95
N GLU A 285 -30.54 66.60 -5.98
CA GLU A 285 -31.83 66.01 -5.63
C GLU A 285 -32.83 66.33 -6.75
N ASP A 286 -33.41 65.33 -7.41
CA ASP A 286 -34.87 65.18 -7.55
C ASP A 286 -35.18 63.88 -8.32
N ASP A 287 -36.42 63.44 -8.14
CA ASP A 287 -37.27 62.61 -8.98
C ASP A 287 -37.81 61.35 -8.30
N GLY A 288 -39.14 61.42 -8.17
CA GLY A 288 -39.97 60.57 -7.36
C GLY A 288 -40.30 59.26 -8.05
N ILE A 289 -40.35 58.23 -7.24
CA ILE A 289 -40.73 56.88 -7.63
C ILE A 289 -42.26 56.82 -7.59
N GLU A 290 -42.88 56.71 -8.77
CA GLU A 290 -44.31 56.39 -8.93
C GLU A 290 -44.54 54.91 -8.57
N GLU A 291 -45.40 54.68 -7.59
CA GLU A 291 -45.81 53.37 -7.10
C GLU A 291 -46.79 52.70 -8.08
N GLU A 292 -46.38 51.60 -8.71
CA GLU A 292 -47.28 50.75 -9.50
C GLU A 292 -48.13 49.81 -8.62
N HIS A 293 -49.44 49.96 -8.79
CA HIS A 293 -50.51 49.25 -8.12
C HIS A 293 -50.59 47.75 -8.49
N ILE A 294 -50.37 46.88 -7.50
CA ILE A 294 -50.77 45.46 -7.58
C ILE A 294 -52.10 45.24 -6.85
N HIS A 295 -53.06 44.74 -7.62
CA HIS A 295 -54.42 44.38 -7.26
C HIS A 295 -54.54 43.36 -6.12
N SER A 296 -55.39 43.66 -5.12
CA SER A 296 -56.09 42.65 -4.33
C SER A 296 -57.50 43.12 -3.99
N GLU A 297 -58.43 42.19 -4.03
CA GLU A 297 -59.85 42.39 -4.30
C GLU A 297 -60.70 42.82 -3.09
N LYS A 298 -61.55 43.80 -3.36
CA LYS A 298 -62.97 43.94 -2.94
C LYS A 298 -63.39 43.27 -1.62
N SER A 299 -63.52 44.11 -0.58
CA SER A 299 -64.62 44.00 0.39
C SER A 299 -65.32 45.36 0.54
N THR A 300 -66.63 45.31 0.33
CA THR A 300 -67.64 46.35 0.16
C THR A 300 -67.82 47.40 1.27
N ASN A 301 -67.77 48.67 0.86
CA ASN A 301 -68.67 49.81 1.11
C ASN A 301 -69.48 49.93 2.42
N GLY A 302 -69.21 51.01 3.14
CA GLY A 302 -70.11 51.69 4.09
C GLY A 302 -69.57 53.08 4.42
N ALA A 303 -69.95 54.05 3.60
CA ALA A 303 -69.50 55.44 3.64
C ALA A 303 -70.11 56.24 4.81
N GLU A 304 -69.36 57.19 5.36
CA GLU A 304 -69.94 58.44 5.88
C GLU A 304 -68.91 59.57 5.86
N GLN A 305 -69.37 60.71 5.36
CA GLN A 305 -68.65 61.92 4.98
C GLN A 305 -68.07 62.66 6.18
N LEU A 306 -66.97 63.41 5.99
CA LEU A 306 -66.68 64.63 6.77
C LEU A 306 -65.77 65.58 5.98
N ASP A 307 -66.32 66.76 5.71
CA ASP A 307 -65.73 67.92 5.06
C ASP A 307 -64.62 68.60 5.89
N ILE A 308 -63.51 68.88 5.22
CA ILE A 308 -62.74 70.14 5.12
C ILE A 308 -63.04 71.22 6.20
N VAL A 309 -62.00 71.67 6.94
CA VAL A 309 -61.62 73.10 7.14
C VAL A 309 -60.27 73.24 7.88
N GLN A 310 -59.30 73.88 7.19
CA GLN A 310 -58.22 74.80 7.61
C GLN A 310 -57.22 74.37 8.70
N LYS A 311 -55.96 74.09 8.33
CA LYS A 311 -54.81 75.02 8.18
C LYS A 311 -54.25 75.64 9.48
N THR A 312 -52.96 75.34 9.67
CA THR A 312 -51.92 76.06 10.44
C THR A 312 -52.06 76.06 11.97
N THR A 313 -51.37 75.14 12.64
CA THR A 313 -50.09 75.34 13.36
C THR A 313 -49.87 74.14 14.30
N ARG A 314 -48.94 73.23 13.99
CA ARG A 314 -48.25 72.36 14.97
C ARG A 314 -47.16 71.54 14.27
N SER A 315 -45.95 72.08 14.37
CA SER A 315 -44.69 71.37 14.27
C SER A 315 -44.54 70.39 15.44
N ASN A 316 -43.79 69.31 15.19
CA ASN A 316 -43.26 68.28 16.12
C ASN A 316 -44.11 67.02 16.33
N SER A 317 -44.08 66.14 15.33
CA SER A 317 -44.12 64.69 15.53
C SER A 317 -43.40 63.99 14.36
N ARG A 318 -42.09 64.22 14.21
CA ARG A 318 -41.21 63.35 13.39
C ARG A 318 -40.72 62.18 14.27
N ILE A 319 -41.58 61.18 14.46
CA ILE A 319 -41.21 59.83 14.92
C ILE A 319 -41.90 58.86 13.96
N GLN A 320 -41.50 58.86 12.70
CA GLN A 320 -41.72 57.72 11.81
C GLN A 320 -40.59 56.75 12.13
N ALA A 321 -40.96 55.62 12.74
CA ALA A 321 -40.06 54.55 13.11
C ALA A 321 -39.27 54.07 11.88
N TYR A 322 -37.96 53.91 12.05
CA TYR A 322 -37.02 53.36 11.09
C TYR A 322 -37.54 52.02 10.52
N ALA A 323 -38.16 52.05 9.34
CA ALA A 323 -38.67 50.89 8.63
C ALA A 323 -37.59 50.08 7.88
N ASP A 324 -36.32 50.20 8.30
CA ASP A 324 -35.24 49.37 7.75
C ASP A 324 -35.43 47.92 8.19
N ASP A 325 -35.44 47.02 7.21
CA ASP A 325 -35.39 45.58 7.42
C ASP A 325 -34.16 45.17 8.24
N ASN A 326 -34.31 44.05 8.95
CA ASN A 326 -33.21 43.43 9.67
C ASN A 326 -32.08 43.06 8.69
N TYR A 327 -30.83 43.11 9.17
CA TYR A 327 -29.69 42.85 8.32
C TYR A 327 -29.75 41.44 7.70
N GLY A 328 -29.27 41.31 6.46
CA GLY A 328 -29.35 40.07 5.70
C GLY A 328 -28.19 39.92 4.72
N LEU A 329 -28.46 39.30 3.57
CA LEU A 329 -27.46 39.06 2.54
C LEU A 329 -26.69 40.32 2.06
N PRO A 330 -27.30 41.52 1.94
CA PRO A 330 -26.60 42.73 1.51
C PRO A 330 -25.39 43.09 2.38
N VAL A 331 -25.53 43.08 3.71
CA VAL A 331 -24.41 43.41 4.60
C VAL A 331 -23.34 42.33 4.61
N VAL A 332 -23.71 41.05 4.44
CA VAL A 332 -22.73 39.96 4.31
C VAL A 332 -21.84 40.18 3.09
N ARG A 333 -22.45 40.58 1.97
CA ARG A 333 -21.74 40.90 0.73
C ARG A 333 -20.81 42.10 0.91
N GLN A 334 -21.33 43.22 1.41
CA GLN A 334 -20.54 44.43 1.66
C GLN A 334 -19.39 44.16 2.64
N TYR A 335 -19.62 43.33 3.66
CA TYR A 335 -18.58 42.96 4.60
C TYR A 335 -17.50 42.11 3.93
N LEU A 336 -17.87 41.14 3.09
CA LEU A 336 -16.89 40.32 2.37
C LEU A 336 -16.07 41.15 1.37
N ASN A 337 -16.67 42.12 0.68
CA ASN A 337 -15.94 43.09 -0.14
C ASN A 337 -14.98 43.96 0.69
N LEU A 338 -15.44 44.42 1.86
CA LEU A 338 -14.59 45.18 2.78
C LEU A 338 -13.36 44.35 3.20
N LEU A 339 -13.53 43.07 3.51
CA LEU A 339 -12.42 42.15 3.81
C LEU A 339 -11.52 41.90 2.60
N LEU A 340 -12.09 41.74 1.41
CA LEU A 340 -11.34 41.64 0.15
C LEU A 340 -10.45 42.86 -0.04
N SER A 341 -10.96 44.08 0.21
CA SER A 341 -10.18 45.32 0.07
C SER A 341 -8.89 45.32 0.90
N LEU A 342 -8.88 44.61 2.05
CA LEU A 342 -7.71 44.50 2.93
C LEU A 342 -6.64 43.56 2.38
N ILE A 343 -7.01 42.55 1.60
CA ILE A 343 -6.08 41.52 1.12
C ILE A 343 -5.68 41.72 -0.34
N ALA A 344 -6.49 42.47 -1.10
CA ALA A 344 -6.35 42.71 -2.52
C ALA A 344 -4.94 43.28 -2.85
N PRO A 345 -4.25 42.75 -3.88
CA PRO A 345 -2.90 43.19 -4.24
C PRO A 345 -2.77 44.68 -4.52
N GLU A 346 -3.79 45.30 -5.13
CA GLU A 346 -3.79 46.71 -5.53
C GLU A 346 -3.77 47.66 -4.32
N ASN A 347 -4.18 47.14 -3.14
CA ASN A 347 -4.20 47.87 -1.89
C ASN A 347 -3.01 47.56 -0.97
N GLU A 348 -1.96 46.87 -1.46
CA GLU A 348 -0.79 46.50 -0.64
C GLU A 348 -0.12 47.71 0.03
N LEU A 349 -0.03 48.85 -0.66
CA LEU A 349 0.56 50.07 -0.12
C LEU A 349 -0.36 50.80 0.89
N LYS A 350 -1.67 50.51 0.88
CA LYS A 350 -2.66 51.16 1.74
C LYS A 350 -2.78 50.50 3.12
N HIS A 351 -2.46 49.22 3.23
CA HIS A 351 -2.69 48.44 4.44
C HIS A 351 -1.42 47.78 4.98
N SER A 352 -1.22 47.87 6.29
CA SER A 352 -0.09 47.21 6.95
C SER A 352 -0.21 45.68 6.89
N TYR A 353 0.90 44.95 6.94
CA TYR A 353 0.87 43.47 6.96
C TYR A 353 -0.03 42.90 8.08
N SER A 354 -0.05 43.52 9.26
CA SER A 354 -0.92 43.10 10.38
C SER A 354 -2.40 43.23 10.02
N THR A 355 -2.78 44.27 9.28
CA THR A 355 -4.14 44.49 8.79
C THR A 355 -4.52 43.44 7.74
N ARG A 356 -3.60 43.15 6.81
CA ARG A 356 -3.83 42.12 5.77
C ARG A 356 -4.00 40.73 6.37
N ILE A 357 -3.14 40.36 7.32
CA ILE A 357 -3.24 39.09 8.08
C ILE A 357 -4.59 39.00 8.78
N PHE A 358 -4.99 40.06 9.47
CA PHE A 358 -6.28 40.07 10.15
C PHE A 358 -7.47 39.93 9.18
N GLY A 359 -7.40 40.57 8.01
CA GLY A 359 -8.38 40.35 6.94
C GLY A 359 -8.48 38.89 6.50
N LEU A 360 -7.36 38.21 6.32
CA LEU A 360 -7.32 36.77 5.99
C LEU A 360 -7.94 35.90 7.10
N GLU A 361 -7.63 36.19 8.37
CA GLU A 361 -8.20 35.47 9.53
C GLU A 361 -9.73 35.63 9.60
N LEU A 362 -10.27 36.81 9.29
CA LEU A 362 -11.72 37.05 9.26
C LEU A 362 -12.39 36.32 8.08
N ILE A 363 -11.76 36.28 6.90
CA ILE A 363 -12.26 35.49 5.76
C ILE A 363 -12.23 34.00 6.10
N GLN A 364 -11.16 33.51 6.73
CA GLN A 364 -11.06 32.13 7.19
C GLN A 364 -12.18 31.79 8.19
N THR A 365 -12.40 32.66 9.18
CA THR A 365 -13.48 32.50 10.16
C THR A 365 -14.85 32.44 9.47
N ALA A 366 -15.09 33.31 8.49
CA ALA A 366 -16.33 33.31 7.71
C ALA A 366 -16.57 31.97 7.00
N LEU A 367 -15.53 31.41 6.37
CA LEU A 367 -15.57 30.13 5.68
C LEU A 367 -15.77 28.94 6.62
N GLU A 368 -15.09 28.92 7.78
CA GLU A 368 -15.24 27.85 8.76
C GLU A 368 -16.67 27.77 9.34
N ILE A 369 -17.37 28.90 9.41
CA ILE A 369 -18.75 28.98 9.91
C ILE A 369 -19.80 28.64 8.86
N SER A 370 -19.55 28.98 7.59
CA SER A 370 -20.60 29.05 6.56
C SER A 370 -20.22 28.51 5.18
N GLY A 371 -19.01 27.97 5.01
CA GLY A 371 -18.47 27.53 3.72
C GLY A 371 -19.27 26.44 3.02
N ASP A 372 -19.89 25.52 3.77
CA ASP A 372 -20.78 24.48 3.23
C ASP A 372 -22.06 25.06 2.58
N ARG A 373 -22.43 26.30 2.93
CA ARG A 373 -23.65 26.97 2.45
C ARG A 373 -23.37 28.08 1.44
N LEU A 374 -22.13 28.55 1.29
CA LEU A 374 -21.80 29.68 0.42
C LEU A 374 -22.22 29.47 -1.03
N GLN A 375 -22.25 28.22 -1.49
CA GLN A 375 -22.70 27.85 -2.84
C GLN A 375 -24.18 28.16 -3.08
N LEU A 376 -25.01 28.20 -2.02
CA LEU A 376 -26.42 28.56 -2.11
C LEU A 376 -26.62 30.06 -2.40
N TYR A 377 -25.55 30.86 -2.36
CA TYR A 377 -25.55 32.29 -2.62
C TYR A 377 -24.52 32.64 -3.71
N PRO A 378 -24.87 32.49 -5.00
CA PRO A 378 -23.92 32.65 -6.11
C PRO A 378 -23.08 33.94 -6.06
N ARG A 379 -23.70 35.09 -5.73
CA ARG A 379 -23.01 36.39 -5.61
C ARG A 379 -21.98 36.46 -4.46
N LEU A 380 -22.15 35.68 -3.40
CA LEU A 380 -21.13 35.56 -2.34
C LEU A 380 -20.04 34.58 -2.75
N PHE A 381 -20.44 33.45 -3.35
CA PHE A 381 -19.50 32.45 -3.82
C PHE A 381 -18.55 33.01 -4.88
N THR A 382 -19.02 33.89 -5.78
CA THR A 382 -18.17 34.52 -6.81
C THR A 382 -17.07 35.39 -6.24
N LEU A 383 -17.32 36.09 -5.12
CA LEU A 383 -16.26 36.84 -4.42
C LEU A 383 -15.17 35.90 -3.91
N ILE A 384 -15.55 34.70 -3.47
CA ILE A 384 -14.62 33.69 -2.98
C ILE A 384 -13.88 33.02 -4.13
N SER A 385 -14.60 32.57 -5.16
CA SER A 385 -14.05 31.78 -6.26
C SER A 385 -13.16 32.58 -7.22
N ASP A 386 -13.31 33.91 -7.22
CA ASP A 386 -12.54 34.81 -8.08
C ASP A 386 -11.63 35.76 -7.27
N PRO A 387 -12.01 37.00 -6.87
CA PRO A 387 -11.04 37.99 -6.40
C PRO A 387 -10.35 37.60 -5.08
N ILE A 388 -11.03 36.91 -4.17
CA ILE A 388 -10.39 36.42 -2.93
C ILE A 388 -9.38 35.32 -3.24
N PHE A 389 -9.76 34.31 -4.04
CA PHE A 389 -8.83 33.23 -4.40
C PHE A 389 -7.67 33.74 -5.26
N LYS A 390 -7.92 34.71 -6.14
CA LYS A 390 -6.88 35.42 -6.90
C LYS A 390 -5.88 36.08 -5.96
N SER A 391 -6.38 36.82 -4.97
CA SER A 391 -5.56 37.47 -3.96
C SER A 391 -4.74 36.46 -3.16
N ILE A 392 -5.32 35.32 -2.79
CA ILE A 392 -4.62 34.21 -2.11
C ILE A 392 -3.47 33.70 -2.98
N LEU A 393 -3.74 33.38 -4.24
CA LEU A 393 -2.72 32.86 -5.15
C LEU A 393 -1.62 33.90 -5.40
N PHE A 394 -1.99 35.17 -5.59
CA PHE A 394 -1.03 36.26 -5.76
C PHE A 394 -0.12 36.38 -4.54
N ILE A 395 -0.67 36.36 -3.33
CA ILE A 395 0.12 36.44 -2.10
C ILE A 395 1.07 35.24 -1.99
N ILE A 396 0.58 34.01 -2.24
CA ILE A 396 1.42 32.80 -2.22
C ILE A 396 2.61 32.94 -3.18
N GLN A 397 2.37 33.45 -4.38
CA GLN A 397 3.39 33.60 -5.42
C GLN A 397 4.37 34.74 -5.13
N ASN A 398 3.92 35.88 -4.62
CA ASN A 398 4.71 37.11 -4.64
C ASN A 398 5.23 37.54 -3.26
N THR A 399 4.57 37.15 -2.16
CA THR A 399 5.00 37.61 -0.83
C THR A 399 6.34 37.01 -0.40
N THR A 400 7.09 37.80 0.37
CA THR A 400 8.28 37.35 1.11
C THR A 400 8.06 37.37 2.62
N LYS A 401 6.91 37.91 3.08
CA LYS A 401 6.57 38.02 4.50
C LYS A 401 5.95 36.73 5.01
N LEU A 402 6.68 35.98 5.84
CA LEU A 402 6.28 34.67 6.36
C LEU A 402 4.92 34.67 7.07
N SER A 403 4.67 35.63 7.95
CA SER A 403 3.41 35.70 8.69
C SER A 403 2.20 35.94 7.78
N LEU A 404 2.38 36.71 6.70
CA LEU A 404 1.32 36.91 5.71
C LEU A 404 1.10 35.63 4.90
N LEU A 405 2.19 35.01 4.44
CA LEU A 405 2.13 33.75 3.71
C LEU A 405 1.44 32.64 4.52
N GLN A 406 1.75 32.54 5.82
CA GLN A 406 1.18 31.54 6.72
C GLN A 406 -0.35 31.69 6.81
N ALA A 407 -0.84 32.90 7.09
CA ALA A 407 -2.28 33.17 7.16
C ALA A 407 -2.97 32.88 5.81
N THR A 408 -2.32 33.21 4.69
CA THR A 408 -2.85 32.92 3.35
C THR A 408 -2.91 31.41 3.06
N LEU A 409 -1.89 30.65 3.45
CA LEU A 409 -1.86 29.20 3.25
C LEU A 409 -2.88 28.48 4.12
N GLN A 410 -3.08 28.94 5.36
CA GLN A 410 -4.14 28.44 6.23
C GLN A 410 -5.51 28.62 5.56
N LEU A 411 -5.79 29.84 5.09
CA LEU A 411 -7.02 30.14 4.35
C LEU A 411 -7.16 29.26 3.08
N PHE A 412 -6.09 29.08 2.31
CA PHE A 412 -6.08 28.20 1.14
C PHE A 412 -6.43 26.75 1.52
N THR A 413 -5.80 26.19 2.56
CA THR A 413 -6.09 24.81 2.99
C THR A 413 -7.53 24.65 3.49
N THR A 414 -8.06 25.66 4.20
CA THR A 414 -9.48 25.71 4.59
C THR A 414 -10.40 25.72 3.37
N LEU A 415 -10.08 26.50 2.33
CA LEU A 415 -10.84 26.49 1.07
C LEU A 415 -10.80 25.12 0.37
N VAL A 416 -9.65 24.46 0.35
CA VAL A 416 -9.53 23.11 -0.24
C VAL A 416 -10.37 22.10 0.52
N VAL A 417 -10.32 22.13 1.86
CA VAL A 417 -11.07 21.19 2.70
C VAL A 417 -12.58 21.41 2.62
N ILE A 418 -13.05 22.66 2.62
CA ILE A 418 -14.48 22.98 2.70
C ILE A 418 -15.13 23.08 1.31
N LEU A 419 -14.44 23.66 0.34
CA LEU A 419 -14.98 24.00 -1.00
C LEU A 419 -14.25 23.28 -2.15
N GLY A 420 -13.44 22.26 -1.86
CA GLY A 420 -12.58 21.58 -2.83
C GLY A 420 -13.28 21.07 -4.09
N ASN A 421 -14.49 20.52 -3.95
CA ASN A 421 -15.28 20.01 -5.07
C ASN A 421 -15.76 21.11 -6.03
N ASN A 422 -15.80 22.36 -5.56
CA ASN A 422 -16.34 23.51 -6.28
C ASN A 422 -15.26 24.45 -6.80
N LEU A 423 -14.05 24.38 -6.25
CA LEU A 423 -12.91 25.24 -6.58
C LEU A 423 -11.76 24.46 -7.23
N GLN A 424 -12.08 23.37 -7.93
CA GLN A 424 -11.06 22.47 -8.47
C GLN A 424 -10.06 23.21 -9.38
N LEU A 425 -10.51 24.12 -10.23
CA LEU A 425 -9.63 24.82 -11.17
C LEU A 425 -8.64 25.73 -10.44
N GLN A 426 -9.13 26.49 -9.46
CA GLN A 426 -8.33 27.35 -8.59
C GLN A 426 -7.29 26.53 -7.82
N ILE A 427 -7.69 25.36 -7.31
CA ILE A 427 -6.82 24.43 -6.60
C ILE A 427 -5.73 23.88 -7.51
N GLU A 428 -6.09 23.45 -8.72
CA GLU A 428 -5.12 22.96 -9.71
C GLU A 428 -4.05 24.00 -10.03
N LEU A 429 -4.48 25.23 -10.36
CA LEU A 429 -3.54 26.32 -10.66
C LEU A 429 -2.65 26.62 -9.45
N THR A 430 -3.23 26.68 -8.25
CA THR A 430 -2.50 26.99 -7.02
C THR A 430 -1.48 25.91 -6.67
N LEU A 431 -1.87 24.64 -6.67
CA LEU A 431 -0.96 23.52 -6.40
C LEU A 431 0.16 23.46 -7.44
N THR A 432 -0.17 23.63 -8.73
CA THR A 432 0.83 23.67 -9.80
C THR A 432 1.87 24.78 -9.56
N ARG A 433 1.43 25.95 -9.08
CA ARG A 433 2.31 27.08 -8.77
C ARG A 433 3.15 26.82 -7.52
N ILE A 434 2.57 26.25 -6.48
CA ILE A 434 3.31 25.85 -5.28
C ILE A 434 4.42 24.85 -5.64
N PHE A 435 4.14 23.84 -6.47
CA PHE A 435 5.19 22.90 -6.90
C PHE A 435 6.26 23.54 -7.77
N SER A 436 5.89 24.46 -8.65
CA SER A 436 6.87 25.23 -9.42
C SER A 436 7.82 26.00 -8.51
N ILE A 437 7.33 26.57 -7.41
CA ILE A 437 8.16 27.28 -6.42
C ILE A 437 9.04 26.30 -5.63
N LEU A 438 8.49 25.15 -5.21
CA LEU A 438 9.23 24.16 -4.43
C LEU A 438 10.37 23.54 -5.24
N LEU A 439 10.11 23.20 -6.51
CA LEU A 439 11.04 22.53 -7.42
C LEU A 439 11.96 23.47 -8.22
N ASP A 440 11.88 24.78 -8.02
CA ASP A 440 12.82 25.72 -8.66
C ASP A 440 14.20 25.60 -8.01
N ASP A 441 15.14 25.02 -8.76
CA ASP A 441 16.54 24.83 -8.37
C ASP A 441 17.46 25.94 -8.94
N GLY A 442 16.91 26.92 -9.69
CA GLY A 442 17.68 28.03 -10.28
C GLY A 442 18.63 27.64 -11.43
N THR A 443 18.67 26.37 -11.84
CA THR A 443 19.58 25.85 -12.89
C THR A 443 19.04 25.96 -14.31
N ALA A 444 17.83 26.48 -14.50
CA ALA A 444 17.27 26.70 -15.83
C ALA A 444 17.99 27.88 -16.52
N ASN A 445 19.13 27.59 -17.15
CA ASN A 445 19.94 28.51 -17.97
C ASN A 445 19.23 29.01 -19.26
N ASN A 446 17.91 28.94 -19.35
CA ASN A 446 17.16 29.42 -20.49
C ASN A 446 16.63 30.82 -20.21
N SER A 447 17.40 31.81 -20.67
CA SER A 447 17.00 33.13 -21.16
C SER A 447 15.71 33.74 -20.59
N SER A 448 15.90 34.88 -19.91
CA SER A 448 14.90 35.94 -19.68
C SER A 448 13.66 35.55 -18.87
N SER A 449 13.78 35.55 -17.54
CA SER A 449 12.72 35.97 -16.59
C SER A 449 13.32 36.06 -15.20
N GLU A 450 12.99 37.11 -14.45
CA GLU A 450 13.51 37.44 -13.11
C GLU A 450 13.04 36.48 -11.99
N ASN A 451 13.19 35.16 -12.16
CA ASN A 451 12.91 34.21 -11.10
C ASN A 451 14.01 34.28 -10.02
N LYS A 452 13.89 35.26 -9.12
CA LYS A 452 14.62 35.26 -7.84
C LYS A 452 14.22 34.01 -7.08
N ASN A 453 15.15 33.07 -6.90
CA ASN A 453 14.96 31.90 -6.04
C ASN A 453 14.30 32.33 -4.72
N LYS A 454 13.13 31.76 -4.42
CA LYS A 454 12.41 32.01 -3.17
C LYS A 454 13.26 31.51 -1.99
N PRO A 455 13.32 32.25 -0.87
CA PRO A 455 14.01 31.81 0.34
C PRO A 455 13.59 30.41 0.79
N SER A 456 14.55 29.60 1.24
CA SER A 456 14.35 28.25 1.79
C SER A 456 13.21 28.14 2.80
N ILE A 457 13.10 29.10 3.72
CA ILE A 457 12.06 29.15 4.75
C ILE A 457 10.64 29.31 4.18
N ILE A 458 10.51 29.90 2.98
CA ILE A 458 9.21 29.95 2.28
C ILE A 458 8.84 28.56 1.75
N LYS A 459 9.81 27.81 1.21
CA LYS A 459 9.58 26.44 0.76
C LYS A 459 9.17 25.53 1.92
N GLU A 460 9.78 25.70 3.09
CA GLU A 460 9.37 25.03 4.33
C GLU A 460 7.93 25.34 4.72
N LEU A 461 7.57 26.63 4.80
CA LEU A 461 6.22 27.02 5.17
C LEU A 461 5.17 26.54 4.16
N LEU A 462 5.50 26.54 2.85
CA LEU A 462 4.62 26.02 1.81
C LEU A 462 4.31 24.54 2.04
N ILE A 463 5.34 23.70 2.21
CA ILE A 463 5.14 22.25 2.39
C ILE A 463 4.45 21.92 3.72
N GLU A 464 4.80 22.63 4.79
CA GLU A 464 4.23 22.41 6.12
C GLU A 464 2.72 22.66 6.12
N GLN A 465 2.27 23.77 5.52
CA GLN A 465 0.85 24.09 5.49
C GLN A 465 0.07 23.16 4.57
N ILE A 466 0.57 22.84 3.37
CA ILE A 466 -0.14 21.89 2.49
C ILE A 466 -0.11 20.45 3.03
N SER A 467 0.77 20.11 3.98
CA SER A 467 0.84 18.77 4.58
C SER A 467 -0.44 18.31 5.25
N ILE A 468 -1.27 19.25 5.70
CA ILE A 468 -2.58 18.96 6.29
C ILE A 468 -3.50 18.21 5.31
N LEU A 469 -3.33 18.40 4.00
CA LEU A 469 -4.18 17.81 2.97
C LEU A 469 -4.07 16.29 2.93
N TRP A 470 -2.86 15.72 3.03
CA TRP A 470 -2.68 14.26 3.10
C TRP A 470 -2.65 13.74 4.55
N THR A 471 -2.27 14.57 5.53
CA THR A 471 -2.24 14.15 6.93
C THR A 471 -3.65 13.96 7.52
N ARG A 472 -4.63 14.72 7.05
CA ARG A 472 -6.04 14.62 7.50
C ARG A 472 -6.94 13.81 6.56
N SER A 473 -6.46 13.47 5.37
CA SER A 473 -7.20 12.67 4.39
C SER A 473 -6.26 11.61 3.79
N PRO A 474 -6.25 10.38 4.33
CA PRO A 474 -5.36 9.31 3.85
C PRO A 474 -5.46 9.08 2.33
N SER A 475 -6.68 9.13 1.80
CA SER A 475 -6.95 8.94 0.37
C SER A 475 -6.88 10.24 -0.45
N PHE A 476 -6.20 11.29 0.03
CA PHE A 476 -6.04 12.57 -0.67
C PHE A 476 -5.46 12.42 -2.07
N PHE A 477 -4.39 11.63 -2.23
CA PHE A 477 -3.73 11.44 -3.51
C PHE A 477 -4.61 10.66 -4.50
N THR A 478 -5.33 9.64 -4.02
CA THR A 478 -6.25 8.86 -4.85
C THR A 478 -7.46 9.70 -5.27
N SER A 479 -8.04 10.49 -4.36
CA SER A 479 -9.10 11.44 -4.67
C SER A 479 -8.65 12.50 -5.69
N THR A 480 -7.45 13.06 -5.51
CA THR A 480 -6.85 14.01 -6.45
C THR A 480 -6.60 13.35 -7.81
N PHE A 481 -6.15 12.10 -7.83
CA PHE A 481 -5.94 11.37 -9.08
C PHE A 481 -7.26 11.18 -9.86
N ILE A 482 -8.34 10.83 -9.17
CA ILE A 482 -9.65 10.66 -9.80
C ILE A 482 -10.21 11.99 -10.33
N ASN A 483 -10.10 13.05 -9.52
CA ASN A 483 -10.71 14.35 -9.84
C ASN A 483 -9.93 15.12 -10.92
N PHE A 484 -8.61 14.96 -10.99
CA PHE A 484 -7.74 15.73 -11.89
C PHE A 484 -7.08 14.84 -12.95
N ASP A 485 -6.28 13.86 -12.54
CA ASP A 485 -5.49 13.05 -13.47
C ASP A 485 -6.37 12.20 -14.40
N CYS A 486 -7.47 11.64 -13.91
CA CYS A 486 -8.43 10.89 -14.73
C CYS A 486 -9.38 11.77 -15.55
N ASN A 487 -9.43 13.07 -15.28
CA ASN A 487 -10.23 14.01 -16.04
C ASN A 487 -9.44 14.48 -17.28
N LEU A 488 -10.04 14.31 -18.46
CA LEU A 488 -9.41 14.68 -19.73
C LEU A 488 -9.08 16.17 -19.80
N ASP A 489 -9.82 17.05 -19.13
CA ASP A 489 -9.65 18.51 -19.25
C ASP A 489 -8.67 19.10 -18.22
N ARG A 490 -8.14 18.29 -17.29
CA ARG A 490 -7.40 18.78 -16.10
C ARG A 490 -5.95 18.28 -16.08
N ALA A 491 -5.01 18.97 -15.46
CA ALA A 491 -3.62 18.53 -15.38
C ALA A 491 -3.45 17.24 -14.55
N ASP A 492 -2.32 16.55 -14.72
CA ASP A 492 -1.94 15.38 -13.90
C ASP A 492 -1.41 15.85 -12.53
N VAL A 493 -2.30 16.41 -11.71
CA VAL A 493 -1.95 17.05 -10.44
C VAL A 493 -1.40 16.03 -9.44
N SER A 494 -2.06 14.89 -9.26
CA SER A 494 -1.69 13.90 -8.24
C SER A 494 -0.34 13.25 -8.56
N ILE A 495 -0.14 12.79 -9.79
CA ILE A 495 1.13 12.18 -10.19
C ILE A 495 2.29 13.17 -10.10
N ASN A 496 2.08 14.44 -10.52
CA ASN A 496 3.12 15.46 -10.42
C ASN A 496 3.44 15.82 -8.96
N PHE A 497 2.42 15.87 -8.10
CA PHE A 497 2.59 16.06 -6.66
C PHE A 497 3.46 14.94 -6.07
N LEU A 498 3.11 13.69 -6.31
CA LEU A 498 3.86 12.54 -5.78
C LEU A 498 5.31 12.51 -6.30
N LYS A 499 5.54 12.85 -7.57
CA LYS A 499 6.91 13.01 -8.12
C LYS A 499 7.68 14.16 -7.47
N ALA A 500 7.01 15.26 -7.11
CA ALA A 500 7.64 16.35 -6.37
C ALA A 500 8.03 15.87 -4.97
N LEU A 501 7.16 15.14 -4.27
CA LEU A 501 7.45 14.58 -2.95
C LEU A 501 8.61 13.59 -2.99
N THR A 502 8.73 12.75 -4.02
CA THR A 502 9.89 11.85 -4.15
C THR A 502 11.22 12.60 -4.25
N LYS A 503 11.24 13.76 -4.90
CA LYS A 503 12.45 14.59 -5.00
C LYS A 503 12.74 15.32 -3.68
N LEU A 504 11.69 15.87 -3.06
CA LEU A 504 11.81 16.67 -1.84
C LEU A 504 12.04 15.82 -0.59
N ALA A 505 11.68 14.53 -0.58
CA ALA A 505 11.91 13.63 0.56
C ALA A 505 13.38 13.20 0.71
N LEU A 506 14.22 13.42 -0.30
CA LEU A 506 15.64 13.07 -0.25
C LEU A 506 16.42 14.05 0.65
N PRO A 507 17.44 13.59 1.41
CA PRO A 507 18.19 14.45 2.32
C PRO A 507 18.86 15.66 1.65
N GLU A 508 19.27 15.53 0.38
CA GLU A 508 19.92 16.60 -0.38
C GLU A 508 18.98 17.77 -0.65
N SER A 509 17.66 17.56 -0.63
CA SER A 509 16.68 18.63 -0.81
C SER A 509 16.74 19.67 0.31
N ALA A 510 17.28 19.32 1.48
CA ALA A 510 17.50 20.25 2.59
C ALA A 510 18.47 21.39 2.22
N LEU A 511 19.30 21.21 1.18
CA LEU A 511 20.22 22.25 0.68
C LEU A 511 19.48 23.37 -0.07
N THR A 512 18.38 23.05 -0.77
CA THR A 512 17.57 24.03 -1.52
C THR A 512 16.29 24.42 -0.76
N THR A 513 15.95 23.68 0.29
CA THR A 513 14.83 23.91 1.21
C THR A 513 15.36 24.06 2.64
N THR A 514 14.87 23.29 3.61
CA THR A 514 15.36 23.25 5.00
C THR A 514 15.31 21.82 5.54
N GLU A 515 15.92 21.56 6.69
CA GLU A 515 15.99 20.23 7.32
C GLU A 515 14.60 19.65 7.69
N SER A 516 13.58 20.51 7.86
CA SER A 516 12.21 20.10 8.17
C SER A 516 11.45 19.53 6.96
N VAL A 517 11.82 19.91 5.73
CA VAL A 517 11.08 19.59 4.50
C VAL A 517 11.15 18.11 4.11
N PRO A 518 12.32 17.45 4.06
CA PRO A 518 12.39 16.05 3.66
C PRO A 518 11.53 15.11 4.53
N PRO A 519 11.54 15.21 5.87
CA PRO A 519 10.66 14.40 6.72
C PRO A 519 9.17 14.57 6.40
N ILE A 520 8.69 15.81 6.18
CA ILE A 520 7.28 16.08 5.85
C ILE A 520 6.90 15.45 4.51
N CYS A 521 7.77 15.55 3.50
CA CYS A 521 7.53 14.95 2.20
C CYS A 521 7.51 13.42 2.27
N LEU A 522 8.40 12.84 3.09
CA LEU A 522 8.47 11.41 3.35
C LEU A 522 7.18 10.90 4.02
N GLU A 523 6.61 11.65 4.97
CA GLU A 523 5.29 11.34 5.56
C GLU A 523 4.21 11.22 4.48
N GLY A 524 4.20 12.10 3.48
CA GLY A 524 3.25 12.04 2.37
C GLY A 524 3.38 10.77 1.53
N LEU A 525 4.61 10.35 1.23
CA LEU A 525 4.86 9.11 0.48
C LEU A 525 4.49 7.87 1.29
N VAL A 526 4.82 7.84 2.58
CA VAL A 526 4.47 6.75 3.49
C VAL A 526 2.95 6.69 3.68
N SER A 527 2.27 7.83 3.79
CA SER A 527 0.80 7.90 3.87
C SER A 527 0.13 7.27 2.65
N LEU A 528 0.64 7.52 1.44
CA LEU A 528 0.12 6.86 0.23
C LEU A 528 0.30 5.34 0.27
N VAL A 529 1.51 4.88 0.62
CA VAL A 529 1.82 3.45 0.69
C VAL A 529 0.97 2.75 1.76
N ASP A 530 0.74 3.41 2.88
CA ASP A 530 -0.07 2.89 3.98
C ASP A 530 -1.55 2.82 3.60
N ASP A 531 -2.11 3.86 2.97
CA ASP A 531 -3.49 3.89 2.44
C ASP A 531 -3.73 2.76 1.43
N MET A 532 -2.84 2.63 0.43
CA MET A 532 -2.90 1.55 -0.56
C MET A 532 -2.78 0.16 0.08
N PHE A 533 -1.88 -0.01 1.05
CA PHE A 533 -1.71 -1.28 1.73
C PHE A 533 -2.94 -1.64 2.58
N ASP A 534 -3.56 -0.66 3.22
CA ASP A 534 -4.77 -0.83 4.02
C ASP A 534 -5.96 -1.23 3.17
N HIS A 535 -6.13 -0.66 1.96
CA HIS A 535 -7.16 -1.08 1.00
C HIS A 535 -7.04 -2.55 0.58
N MET A 536 -5.83 -3.13 0.61
CA MET A 536 -5.59 -4.51 0.16
C MET A 536 -5.74 -5.57 1.24
N LYS A 537 -5.80 -5.21 2.54
CA LYS A 537 -5.77 -6.18 3.65
C LYS A 537 -6.94 -7.17 3.62
N ASP A 538 -8.10 -6.71 3.20
CA ASP A 538 -9.36 -7.45 3.26
C ASP A 538 -9.85 -7.96 1.90
N ILE A 539 -9.03 -7.82 0.84
CA ILE A 539 -9.39 -8.20 -0.53
C ILE A 539 -8.49 -9.33 -1.01
N ASP A 540 -9.09 -10.40 -1.52
CA ASP A 540 -8.33 -11.50 -2.10
C ASP A 540 -7.74 -11.13 -3.48
N ARG A 541 -6.47 -11.48 -3.70
CA ARG A 541 -5.77 -11.17 -4.96
C ARG A 541 -6.43 -11.84 -6.17
N GLU A 542 -6.94 -13.07 -6.01
CA GLU A 542 -7.62 -13.75 -7.11
C GLU A 542 -8.98 -13.13 -7.41
N GLU A 543 -9.71 -12.68 -6.38
CA GLU A 543 -10.95 -11.93 -6.55
C GLU A 543 -10.72 -10.66 -7.37
N PHE A 544 -9.70 -9.87 -7.02
CA PHE A 544 -9.31 -8.68 -7.79
C PHE A 544 -8.91 -9.04 -9.22
N GLY A 545 -8.10 -10.09 -9.41
CA GLY A 545 -7.65 -10.53 -10.75
C GLY A 545 -8.77 -11.05 -11.66
N ARG A 546 -9.86 -11.59 -11.09
CA ARG A 546 -11.05 -12.06 -11.86
C ARG A 546 -11.90 -10.90 -12.36
N GLN A 547 -11.94 -9.78 -11.64
CA GLN A 547 -12.65 -8.59 -12.09
C GLN A 547 -11.84 -7.86 -13.16
N LYS A 548 -12.15 -8.12 -14.43
CA LYS A 548 -11.82 -7.19 -15.52
C LYS A 548 -12.82 -6.02 -15.54
N ASN A 549 -12.99 -5.35 -14.41
CA ASN A 549 -13.80 -4.15 -14.36
C ASN A 549 -13.03 -3.03 -15.04
N GLU A 550 -13.23 -2.94 -16.35
CA GLU A 550 -12.78 -1.82 -17.15
C GLU A 550 -13.54 -0.56 -16.70
N MET A 551 -13.00 0.10 -15.67
CA MET A 551 -13.52 1.34 -15.14
C MET A 551 -13.49 2.41 -16.23
N GLU A 552 -14.65 2.95 -16.59
CA GLU A 552 -14.78 4.03 -17.58
C GLU A 552 -13.89 5.24 -17.24
N ILE A 553 -13.71 5.55 -15.95
CA ILE A 553 -12.83 6.63 -15.48
C ILE A 553 -11.35 6.35 -15.81
N LEU A 554 -10.88 5.11 -15.66
CA LEU A 554 -9.50 4.73 -16.01
C LEU A 554 -9.30 4.64 -17.52
N LYS A 555 -10.32 4.22 -18.29
CA LYS A 555 -10.28 4.33 -19.75
C LYS A 555 -10.07 5.78 -20.20
N LYS A 556 -10.75 6.74 -19.56
CA LYS A 556 -10.53 8.17 -19.80
C LYS A 556 -9.09 8.57 -19.49
N ARG A 557 -8.49 8.07 -18.40
CA ARG A 557 -7.09 8.30 -18.06
C ARG A 557 -6.11 7.78 -19.10
N ASP A 558 -6.33 6.56 -19.61
CA ASP A 558 -5.49 5.96 -20.65
C ASP A 558 -5.61 6.75 -21.97
N ARG A 559 -6.84 7.10 -22.37
CA ARG A 559 -7.11 7.96 -23.53
C ARG A 559 -6.49 9.34 -23.38
N LYS A 560 -6.31 9.86 -22.16
CA LYS A 560 -5.69 11.18 -21.92
C LYS A 560 -4.31 11.31 -22.53
N THR A 561 -3.48 10.27 -22.48
CA THR A 561 -2.13 10.31 -23.05
C THR A 561 -2.17 10.45 -24.57
N GLU A 562 -3.01 9.63 -25.23
CA GLU A 562 -3.24 9.74 -26.68
C GLU A 562 -3.86 11.09 -27.05
N PHE A 563 -4.75 11.61 -26.20
CA PHE A 563 -5.39 12.91 -26.36
C PHE A 563 -4.37 14.05 -26.32
N ILE A 564 -3.43 14.02 -25.37
CA ILE A 564 -2.35 14.99 -25.25
C ILE A 564 -1.46 14.95 -26.51
N GLU A 565 -1.15 13.77 -27.03
CA GLU A 565 -0.39 13.64 -28.28
C GLU A 565 -1.14 14.25 -29.48
N CYS A 566 -2.44 13.94 -29.61
CA CYS A 566 -3.28 14.47 -30.69
C CYS A 566 -3.46 15.99 -30.61
N THR A 567 -3.64 16.53 -29.40
CA THR A 567 -3.77 17.98 -29.17
C THR A 567 -2.44 18.70 -29.42
N ASN A 568 -1.29 18.12 -29.07
CA ASN A 568 0.02 18.65 -29.46
C ASN A 568 0.17 18.70 -30.99
N ALA A 569 -0.23 17.64 -31.71
CA ALA A 569 -0.20 17.62 -33.17
C ALA A 569 -1.18 18.63 -33.80
N PHE A 570 -2.35 18.86 -33.19
CA PHE A 570 -3.27 19.92 -33.58
C PHE A 570 -2.67 21.30 -33.39
N ASN A 571 -2.06 21.54 -32.22
CA ASN A 571 -1.45 22.82 -31.86
C ASN A 571 -0.30 23.18 -32.79
N GLU A 572 0.45 22.18 -33.31
CA GLU A 572 1.39 22.37 -34.42
C GLU A 572 0.67 22.74 -35.72
N LYS A 573 -0.23 21.87 -36.21
CA LYS A 573 -1.00 22.08 -37.44
C LYS A 573 -2.36 21.35 -37.39
N PRO A 574 -3.50 22.06 -37.48
CA PRO A 574 -4.83 21.45 -37.50
C PRO A 574 -5.04 20.37 -38.58
N LYS A 575 -4.41 20.55 -39.75
CA LYS A 575 -4.46 19.56 -40.85
C LYS A 575 -3.83 18.20 -40.51
N LYS A 576 -2.95 18.14 -39.50
CA LYS A 576 -2.36 16.90 -38.98
C LYS A 576 -3.14 16.41 -37.76
N GLY A 577 -3.50 17.32 -36.84
CA GLY A 577 -4.18 16.97 -35.60
C GLY A 577 -5.61 16.47 -35.76
N ILE A 578 -6.43 17.09 -36.62
CA ILE A 578 -7.84 16.69 -36.81
C ILE A 578 -7.95 15.24 -37.32
N PRO A 579 -7.22 14.81 -38.37
CA PRO A 579 -7.24 13.41 -38.79
C PRO A 579 -6.83 12.43 -37.69
N MET A 580 -5.80 12.77 -36.89
CA MET A 580 -5.38 11.92 -35.76
C MET A 580 -6.48 11.82 -34.68
N LEU A 581 -7.16 12.93 -34.38
CA LEU A 581 -8.26 12.95 -33.42
C LEU A 581 -9.47 12.12 -33.89
N ILE A 582 -9.75 12.12 -35.20
CA ILE A 582 -10.80 11.27 -35.80
C ILE A 582 -10.37 9.80 -35.78
N GLU A 583 -9.15 9.49 -36.20
CA GLU A 583 -8.61 8.12 -36.23
C GLU A 583 -8.61 7.47 -34.84
N LYS A 584 -8.29 8.26 -33.80
CA LYS A 584 -8.31 7.84 -32.38
C LYS A 584 -9.69 7.94 -31.73
N GLY A 585 -10.73 8.33 -32.48
CA GLY A 585 -12.12 8.39 -32.04
C GLY A 585 -12.42 9.45 -30.98
N PHE A 586 -11.65 10.55 -30.94
CA PHE A 586 -11.97 11.73 -30.12
C PHE A 586 -12.97 12.65 -30.83
N ILE A 587 -12.99 12.62 -32.16
CA ILE A 587 -14.01 13.27 -33.00
C ILE A 587 -14.76 12.15 -33.72
N ALA A 588 -16.10 12.20 -33.70
CA ALA A 588 -16.95 11.12 -34.23
C ALA A 588 -16.85 10.96 -35.76
N SER A 589 -16.72 12.06 -36.50
CA SER A 589 -16.55 12.06 -37.95
C SER A 589 -15.78 13.30 -38.42
N ASP A 590 -15.51 13.39 -39.72
CA ASP A 590 -14.93 14.58 -40.35
C ASP A 590 -15.97 15.69 -40.65
N SER A 591 -17.20 15.56 -40.14
CA SER A 591 -18.23 16.59 -40.28
C SER A 591 -17.89 17.87 -39.51
N ASP A 592 -18.25 19.02 -40.09
CA ASP A 592 -18.01 20.33 -39.46
C ASP A 592 -18.70 20.44 -38.08
N LYS A 593 -19.87 19.82 -37.90
CA LYS A 593 -20.59 19.79 -36.63
C LYS A 593 -19.80 19.05 -35.54
N ASP A 594 -19.29 17.86 -35.82
CA ASP A 594 -18.56 17.07 -34.83
C ASP A 594 -17.21 17.71 -34.48
N ILE A 595 -16.55 18.34 -35.47
CA ILE A 595 -15.32 19.10 -35.24
C ILE A 595 -15.63 20.34 -34.39
N ALA A 596 -16.71 21.07 -34.67
CA ALA A 596 -17.14 22.23 -33.89
C ALA A 596 -17.39 21.85 -32.42
N GLU A 597 -18.19 20.82 -32.18
CA GLU A 597 -18.51 20.33 -30.83
C GLU A 597 -17.24 19.90 -30.08
N PHE A 598 -16.33 19.21 -30.75
CA PHE A 598 -15.05 18.82 -30.18
C PHE A 598 -14.19 20.03 -29.78
N LEU A 599 -14.00 21.00 -30.68
CA LEU A 599 -13.21 22.20 -30.43
C LEU A 599 -13.83 23.05 -29.31
N PHE A 600 -15.15 23.12 -29.25
CA PHE A 600 -15.89 23.89 -28.25
C PHE A 600 -15.73 23.30 -26.86
N ASN A 601 -15.84 21.98 -26.75
CA ASN A 601 -15.74 21.24 -25.49
C ASN A 601 -14.30 21.13 -24.97
N ASN A 602 -13.31 20.97 -25.86
CA ASN A 602 -11.91 20.67 -25.47
C ASN A 602 -10.94 21.86 -25.58
N ASN A 603 -11.46 23.09 -25.72
CA ASN A 603 -10.68 24.31 -25.92
C ASN A 603 -9.59 24.57 -24.84
N ASN A 604 -9.73 24.02 -23.62
CA ASN A 604 -8.76 24.21 -22.53
C ASN A 604 -7.41 23.50 -22.76
N ARG A 605 -7.38 22.43 -23.58
CA ARG A 605 -6.15 21.70 -23.93
C ARG A 605 -5.54 22.11 -25.26
N MET A 606 -6.31 22.84 -26.05
CA MET A 606 -5.95 23.21 -27.41
C MET A 606 -5.53 24.67 -27.40
N ASN A 607 -4.56 25.01 -28.24
CA ASN A 607 -4.12 26.39 -28.35
C ASN A 607 -5.27 27.23 -28.95
N LYS A 608 -5.79 28.19 -28.18
CA LYS A 608 -6.96 28.99 -28.55
C LYS A 608 -6.71 29.87 -29.79
N LYS A 609 -5.45 30.25 -30.04
CA LYS A 609 -5.04 30.92 -31.29
C LYS A 609 -5.13 29.98 -32.49
N THR A 610 -4.71 28.73 -32.34
CA THR A 610 -4.84 27.72 -33.39
C THR A 610 -6.31 27.41 -33.70
N ILE A 611 -7.19 27.38 -32.69
CA ILE A 611 -8.65 27.28 -32.89
C ILE A 611 -9.17 28.48 -33.68
N GLY A 612 -8.87 29.70 -33.23
CA GLY A 612 -9.34 30.93 -33.89
C GLY A 612 -8.93 31.01 -35.37
N LEU A 613 -7.66 30.70 -35.67
CA LEU A 613 -7.13 30.68 -37.04
C LEU A 613 -7.77 29.61 -37.93
N LEU A 614 -8.17 28.46 -37.36
CA LEU A 614 -8.89 27.42 -38.08
C LEU A 614 -10.33 27.87 -38.41
N LEU A 615 -11.04 28.41 -37.42
CA LEU A 615 -12.43 28.84 -37.55
C LEU A 615 -12.57 30.00 -38.56
N CYS A 616 -11.63 30.94 -38.59
CA CYS A 616 -11.70 32.09 -39.49
C CYS A 616 -11.20 31.82 -40.92
N HIS A 617 -10.80 30.59 -41.25
CA HIS A 617 -10.33 30.26 -42.60
C HIS A 617 -11.49 30.32 -43.61
N PRO A 618 -11.32 30.93 -44.81
CA PRO A 618 -12.41 31.09 -45.79
C PRO A 618 -13.11 29.78 -46.17
N ASP A 619 -12.36 28.69 -46.28
CA ASP A 619 -12.90 27.35 -46.59
C ASP A 619 -13.64 26.68 -45.40
N LYS A 620 -13.72 27.32 -44.24
CA LYS A 620 -14.25 26.77 -42.98
C LYS A 620 -15.42 27.57 -42.39
N VAL A 621 -16.09 28.40 -43.18
CA VAL A 621 -17.26 29.20 -42.74
C VAL A 621 -18.39 28.32 -42.17
N SER A 622 -18.63 27.15 -42.77
CA SER A 622 -19.61 26.17 -42.27
C SER A 622 -19.24 25.68 -40.85
N LEU A 623 -17.98 25.30 -40.62
CA LEU A 623 -17.44 24.96 -39.31
C LEU A 623 -17.58 26.10 -38.29
N LEU A 624 -17.31 27.35 -38.71
CA LEU A 624 -17.49 28.53 -37.87
C LEU A 624 -18.94 28.68 -37.41
N ASN A 625 -19.91 28.59 -38.33
CA ASN A 625 -21.32 28.73 -37.98
C ASN A 625 -21.80 27.64 -37.01
N GLU A 626 -21.41 26.38 -37.24
CA GLU A 626 -21.71 25.29 -36.31
C GLU A 626 -21.06 25.52 -34.94
N TYR A 627 -19.83 26.05 -34.89
CA TYR A 627 -19.12 26.37 -33.65
C TYR A 627 -19.80 27.50 -32.86
N ILE A 628 -20.21 28.57 -33.55
CA ILE A 628 -20.85 29.74 -32.92
C ILE A 628 -22.25 29.39 -32.38
N ARG A 629 -22.97 28.49 -33.05
CA ARG A 629 -24.29 28.00 -32.58
C ARG A 629 -24.27 27.18 -31.30
N LEU A 630 -23.10 26.73 -30.85
CA LEU A 630 -22.95 26.01 -29.58
C LEU A 630 -22.96 26.94 -28.36
N PHE A 631 -22.86 28.25 -28.56
CA PHE A 631 -22.97 29.23 -27.49
C PHE A 631 -24.44 29.54 -27.18
N ASP A 632 -24.75 29.70 -25.90
CA ASP A 632 -26.02 30.24 -25.44
C ASP A 632 -25.85 31.72 -25.09
N PHE A 633 -26.38 32.59 -25.94
CA PHE A 633 -26.39 34.04 -25.72
C PHE A 633 -27.71 34.58 -25.15
N SER A 634 -28.66 33.72 -24.79
CA SER A 634 -30.00 34.15 -24.39
C SER A 634 -29.98 35.09 -23.18
N GLY A 635 -30.64 36.24 -23.31
CA GLY A 635 -30.80 37.23 -22.23
C GLY A 635 -29.53 38.00 -21.85
N LEU A 636 -28.44 37.86 -22.60
CA LEU A 636 -27.20 38.59 -22.39
C LEU A 636 -27.17 39.92 -23.16
N ARG A 637 -26.45 40.90 -22.64
CA ARG A 637 -26.03 42.07 -23.44
C ARG A 637 -24.95 41.68 -24.45
N VAL A 638 -24.75 42.52 -25.45
CA VAL A 638 -23.76 42.24 -26.51
C VAL A 638 -22.34 42.16 -25.95
N ASP A 639 -21.95 43.00 -24.99
CA ASP A 639 -20.63 42.92 -24.35
C ASP A 639 -20.45 41.63 -23.55
N GLU A 640 -21.47 41.22 -22.79
CA GLU A 640 -21.51 39.96 -22.05
C GLU A 640 -21.39 38.75 -22.98
N ALA A 641 -22.13 38.77 -24.10
CA ALA A 641 -22.09 37.71 -25.11
C ALA A 641 -20.72 37.65 -25.81
N ILE A 642 -20.09 38.78 -26.13
CA ILE A 642 -18.72 38.83 -26.68
C ILE A 642 -17.71 38.28 -25.67
N ARG A 643 -17.82 38.62 -24.39
CA ARG A 643 -16.96 38.05 -23.34
C ARG A 643 -17.08 36.53 -23.33
N ILE A 644 -18.31 36.00 -23.38
CA ILE A 644 -18.56 34.56 -23.45
C ILE A 644 -17.98 33.93 -24.71
N LEU A 645 -18.19 34.56 -25.88
CA LEU A 645 -17.66 34.10 -27.16
C LEU A 645 -16.13 33.94 -27.11
N LEU A 646 -15.43 34.97 -26.63
CA LEU A 646 -13.98 35.02 -26.60
C LEU A 646 -13.35 34.18 -25.47
N THR A 647 -14.15 33.53 -24.62
CA THR A 647 -13.62 32.57 -23.65
C THR A 647 -13.06 31.30 -24.30
N LYS A 648 -13.56 30.90 -25.48
CA LYS A 648 -13.27 29.58 -26.08
C LYS A 648 -12.19 29.59 -27.17
N PHE A 649 -11.92 30.73 -27.80
CA PHE A 649 -10.88 30.86 -28.81
C PHE A 649 -10.32 32.29 -28.83
N ARG A 650 -9.15 32.46 -29.45
CA ARG A 650 -8.52 33.79 -29.59
C ARG A 650 -8.98 34.44 -30.89
N LEU A 651 -9.46 35.67 -30.80
CA LEU A 651 -9.74 36.50 -31.96
C LEU A 651 -8.46 36.69 -32.83
N PRO A 652 -8.55 36.46 -34.15
CA PRO A 652 -7.44 36.72 -35.06
C PRO A 652 -7.11 38.22 -35.17
N GLY A 653 -5.91 38.54 -35.67
CA GLY A 653 -5.47 39.93 -35.82
C GLY A 653 -5.81 40.60 -37.17
N GLU A 654 -6.17 39.82 -38.20
CA GLU A 654 -6.50 40.37 -39.52
C GLU A 654 -7.99 40.76 -39.58
N SER A 655 -8.29 41.97 -40.08
CA SER A 655 -9.67 42.51 -40.12
C SER A 655 -10.68 41.59 -40.81
N GLN A 656 -10.32 41.03 -41.97
CA GLN A 656 -11.18 40.09 -42.72
C GLN A 656 -11.50 38.81 -41.93
N GLN A 657 -10.64 38.42 -41.00
CA GLN A 657 -10.84 37.23 -40.17
C GLN A 657 -11.80 37.54 -39.00
N ILE A 658 -11.65 38.73 -38.40
CA ILE A 658 -12.56 39.25 -37.37
C ILE A 658 -13.97 39.40 -37.94
N GLU A 659 -14.10 40.00 -39.13
CA GLU A 659 -15.37 40.22 -39.82
C GLU A 659 -16.22 38.95 -39.91
N ARG A 660 -15.64 37.84 -40.37
CA ARG A 660 -16.34 36.54 -40.48
C ARG A 660 -16.85 36.02 -39.14
N ILE A 661 -16.06 36.18 -38.07
CA ILE A 661 -16.44 35.74 -36.73
C ILE A 661 -17.59 36.59 -36.20
N ILE A 662 -17.51 37.92 -36.36
CA ILE A 662 -18.54 38.84 -35.87
C ILE A 662 -19.83 38.69 -36.66
N GLU A 663 -19.78 38.48 -37.97
CA GLU A 663 -20.97 38.22 -38.79
C GLU A 663 -21.71 36.94 -38.35
N ALA A 664 -20.96 35.86 -38.11
CA ALA A 664 -21.50 34.62 -37.57
C ALA A 664 -22.06 34.80 -36.15
N PHE A 665 -21.35 35.52 -35.28
CA PHE A 665 -21.78 35.85 -33.92
C PHE A 665 -23.07 36.67 -33.90
N SER A 666 -23.15 37.76 -34.67
CA SER A 666 -24.33 38.63 -34.68
C SER A 666 -25.59 37.89 -35.11
N SER A 667 -25.45 37.01 -36.12
CA SER A 667 -26.54 36.16 -36.58
C SER A 667 -27.02 35.22 -35.47
N ALA A 668 -26.08 34.50 -34.84
CA ALA A 668 -26.40 33.55 -33.76
C ALA A 668 -26.92 34.24 -32.49
N TYR A 669 -26.36 35.41 -32.13
CA TYR A 669 -26.84 36.19 -30.99
C TYR A 669 -28.31 36.50 -31.15
N CYS A 670 -28.74 37.06 -32.29
CA CYS A 670 -30.13 37.38 -32.56
C CYS A 670 -31.03 36.13 -32.64
N GLU A 671 -30.53 35.01 -33.19
CA GLU A 671 -31.25 33.72 -33.20
C GLU A 671 -31.57 33.20 -31.79
N ASN A 672 -30.71 33.50 -30.79
CA ASN A 672 -30.90 33.05 -29.41
C ASN A 672 -31.83 33.93 -28.57
N GLN A 673 -32.20 35.13 -29.04
CA GLN A 673 -33.04 36.04 -28.25
C GLN A 673 -34.53 35.78 -28.47
N ASP A 674 -35.26 35.58 -27.38
CA ASP A 674 -36.73 35.52 -27.39
C ASP A 674 -37.31 36.94 -27.24
N TYR A 675 -37.12 37.74 -28.28
CA TYR A 675 -37.55 39.13 -28.30
C TYR A 675 -39.08 39.23 -28.44
N ASP A 676 -39.71 39.85 -27.43
CA ASP A 676 -41.12 40.27 -27.50
C ASP A 676 -41.19 41.70 -28.06
N PRO A 677 -41.64 41.91 -29.31
CA PRO A 677 -41.67 43.23 -29.94
C PRO A 677 -42.54 44.25 -29.17
N SER A 678 -43.44 43.78 -28.29
CA SER A 678 -44.30 44.66 -27.49
C SER A 678 -43.57 45.36 -26.33
N LYS A 679 -42.37 44.89 -25.97
CA LYS A 679 -41.55 45.46 -24.89
C LYS A 679 -40.60 46.56 -25.33
N ILE A 680 -40.48 46.84 -26.63
CA ILE A 680 -39.61 47.88 -27.15
C ILE A 680 -40.06 49.24 -26.58
N SER A 681 -39.26 49.81 -25.69
CA SER A 681 -39.53 51.09 -25.03
C SER A 681 -38.23 51.86 -24.88
N ASP A 682 -38.21 53.11 -25.32
CA ASP A 682 -37.03 53.98 -25.21
C ASP A 682 -36.84 54.52 -23.77
N ASN A 683 -37.84 54.36 -22.87
CA ASN A 683 -37.91 55.03 -21.57
C ASN A 683 -37.82 54.09 -20.35
N ALA A 684 -37.67 52.77 -20.54
CA ALA A 684 -37.49 51.87 -19.41
C ALA A 684 -36.02 51.88 -18.97
N GLU A 685 -35.73 52.49 -17.83
CA GLU A 685 -34.40 52.42 -17.23
C GLU A 685 -34.16 51.02 -16.67
N ASP A 686 -32.96 50.47 -16.94
CA ASP A 686 -32.47 49.19 -16.43
C ASP A 686 -33.25 47.90 -16.81
N ASP A 687 -34.20 47.95 -17.74
CA ASP A 687 -34.84 46.75 -18.29
C ASP A 687 -34.22 46.33 -19.63
N ILE A 688 -33.32 45.34 -19.58
CA ILE A 688 -32.63 44.74 -20.74
C ILE A 688 -33.62 44.21 -21.79
N SER A 689 -34.84 43.79 -21.40
CA SER A 689 -35.81 43.21 -22.34
C SER A 689 -36.38 44.21 -23.36
N THR A 690 -36.11 45.51 -23.15
CA THR A 690 -36.50 46.60 -24.05
C THR A 690 -35.51 46.84 -25.20
N VAL A 691 -34.28 46.31 -25.10
CA VAL A 691 -33.20 46.51 -26.09
C VAL A 691 -33.10 45.31 -27.03
N GLN A 692 -33.61 45.46 -28.26
CA GLN A 692 -33.76 44.38 -29.24
C GLN A 692 -33.08 44.70 -30.58
N PRO A 693 -31.73 44.74 -30.65
CA PRO A 693 -30.99 45.02 -31.88
C PRO A 693 -31.08 43.87 -32.90
N ASP A 694 -31.14 44.21 -34.19
CA ASP A 694 -30.98 43.28 -35.30
C ASP A 694 -29.52 42.87 -35.53
N ALA A 695 -29.28 41.91 -36.41
CA ALA A 695 -27.93 41.36 -36.64
C ALA A 695 -26.94 42.44 -37.13
N ASP A 696 -27.39 43.40 -37.95
CA ASP A 696 -26.56 44.50 -38.43
C ASP A 696 -26.15 45.43 -37.27
N SER A 697 -27.10 45.74 -36.38
CA SER A 697 -26.87 46.55 -35.19
C SER A 697 -25.90 45.86 -34.22
N VAL A 698 -26.08 44.56 -33.99
CA VAL A 698 -25.18 43.74 -33.15
C VAL A 698 -23.78 43.67 -33.78
N PHE A 699 -23.68 43.56 -35.10
CA PHE A 699 -22.40 43.55 -35.82
C PHE A 699 -21.61 44.86 -35.61
N ILE A 700 -22.28 46.01 -35.80
CA ILE A 700 -21.65 47.33 -35.60
C ILE A 700 -21.24 47.50 -34.13
N LEU A 701 -22.15 47.18 -33.19
CA LEU A 701 -21.88 47.31 -31.76
C LEU A 701 -20.73 46.40 -31.33
N SER A 702 -20.64 45.18 -31.87
CA SER A 702 -19.55 44.25 -31.56
C SER A 702 -18.18 44.78 -31.98
N TYR A 703 -18.09 45.35 -33.19
CA TYR A 703 -16.87 46.03 -33.63
C TYR A 703 -16.51 47.21 -32.74
N SER A 704 -17.50 48.00 -32.34
CA SER A 704 -17.29 49.13 -31.44
C SER A 704 -16.78 48.70 -30.07
N ILE A 705 -17.27 47.58 -29.52
CA ILE A 705 -16.82 47.02 -28.23
C ILE A 705 -15.37 46.53 -28.33
N ILE A 706 -15.00 45.84 -29.41
CA ILE A 706 -13.62 45.38 -29.63
C ILE A 706 -12.65 46.56 -29.78
N MET A 707 -13.08 47.60 -30.50
CA MET A 707 -12.32 48.85 -30.62
C MET A 707 -12.21 49.58 -29.29
N LEU A 708 -13.29 49.69 -28.53
CA LEU A 708 -13.31 50.31 -27.20
C LEU A 708 -12.37 49.57 -26.24
N ASN A 709 -12.39 48.24 -26.24
CA ASN A 709 -11.48 47.45 -25.40
C ASN A 709 -10.02 47.73 -25.74
N THR A 710 -9.70 47.80 -27.04
CA THR A 710 -8.35 48.15 -27.50
C THR A 710 -8.01 49.58 -27.11
N ASP A 711 -8.94 50.51 -27.22
CA ASP A 711 -8.72 51.92 -26.89
C ASP A 711 -8.44 52.10 -25.39
N LEU A 712 -9.27 51.54 -24.52
CA LEU A 712 -9.19 51.73 -23.06
C LEU A 712 -8.00 51.00 -22.40
N HIS A 713 -7.57 49.84 -22.93
CA HIS A 713 -6.59 48.97 -22.26
C HIS A 713 -5.23 48.87 -22.96
N ASN A 714 -5.10 49.37 -24.20
CA ASN A 714 -3.80 49.41 -24.88
C ASN A 714 -2.96 50.60 -24.37
N PRO A 715 -1.82 50.37 -23.70
CA PRO A 715 -0.98 51.43 -23.13
C PRO A 715 -0.34 52.36 -24.18
N GLN A 716 -0.43 52.01 -25.48
CA GLN A 716 0.02 52.88 -26.57
C GLN A 716 -1.00 53.99 -26.90
N VAL A 717 -2.25 53.84 -26.47
CA VAL A 717 -3.30 54.85 -26.57
C VAL A 717 -3.11 55.83 -25.41
N LYS A 718 -2.90 57.11 -25.73
CA LYS A 718 -2.61 58.15 -24.72
C LYS A 718 -3.85 58.87 -24.22
N GLU A 719 -4.85 58.99 -25.09
CA GLU A 719 -6.10 59.68 -24.83
C GLU A 719 -7.19 58.69 -25.19
N HIS A 720 -7.87 58.22 -24.14
CA HIS A 720 -8.93 57.23 -24.24
C HIS A 720 -10.25 57.92 -24.58
N MET A 721 -11.09 57.26 -25.37
CA MET A 721 -12.40 57.73 -25.78
C MET A 721 -13.28 57.98 -24.55
N SER A 722 -13.93 59.15 -24.45
CA SER A 722 -14.91 59.40 -23.39
C SER A 722 -16.21 58.61 -23.64
N PHE A 723 -17.08 58.50 -22.65
CA PHE A 723 -18.38 57.89 -22.85
C PHE A 723 -19.22 58.64 -23.90
N GLU A 724 -19.16 59.97 -23.89
CA GLU A 724 -19.85 60.82 -24.87
C GLU A 724 -19.32 60.59 -26.29
N ASP A 725 -18.00 60.43 -26.45
CA ASP A 725 -17.39 60.10 -27.73
C ASP A 725 -17.82 58.71 -28.23
N TYR A 726 -17.83 57.72 -27.33
CA TYR A 726 -18.25 56.35 -27.64
C TYR A 726 -19.73 56.29 -28.05
N SER A 727 -20.60 56.95 -27.27
CA SER A 727 -22.03 57.06 -27.57
C SER A 727 -22.27 57.81 -28.88
N GLY A 728 -21.52 58.89 -29.14
CA GLY A 728 -21.58 59.65 -30.38
C GLY A 728 -21.21 58.84 -31.62
N ASN A 729 -20.23 57.94 -31.52
CA ASN A 729 -19.79 57.07 -32.62
C ASN A 729 -20.84 56.01 -33.01
N LEU A 730 -21.78 55.70 -32.11
CA LEU A 730 -22.83 54.69 -32.30
C LEU A 730 -24.21 55.28 -32.65
N LYS A 731 -24.26 56.59 -32.95
CA LYS A 731 -25.50 57.29 -33.27
C LYS A 731 -26.16 56.73 -34.54
N GLY A 732 -27.43 56.35 -34.46
CA GLY A 732 -28.20 55.78 -35.57
C GLY A 732 -27.90 54.30 -35.88
N CYS A 733 -27.13 53.61 -35.03
CA CYS A 733 -26.67 52.23 -35.29
C CYS A 733 -27.54 51.12 -34.68
N CYS A 734 -28.62 51.43 -33.96
CA CYS A 734 -29.54 50.45 -33.37
C CYS A 734 -30.87 50.43 -34.11
N ASN A 735 -31.07 49.50 -35.06
CA ASN A 735 -32.26 49.41 -35.90
C ASN A 735 -32.59 50.76 -36.58
N HIS A 736 -31.56 51.50 -37.02
CA HIS A 736 -31.63 52.87 -37.54
C HIS A 736 -32.02 53.98 -36.52
N LYS A 737 -31.91 53.69 -35.22
CA LYS A 737 -32.06 54.61 -34.09
C LYS A 737 -30.80 54.62 -33.21
N ASP A 738 -30.82 55.39 -32.14
CA ASP A 738 -29.75 55.41 -31.14
C ASP A 738 -29.96 54.27 -30.13
N PHE A 739 -28.87 53.66 -29.64
CA PHE A 739 -28.97 52.75 -28.48
C PHE A 739 -29.36 53.55 -27.22
N PRO A 740 -30.09 52.97 -26.26
CA PRO A 740 -30.39 53.64 -25.00
C PRO A 740 -29.12 54.03 -24.24
N PHE A 741 -29.13 55.22 -23.64
CA PHE A 741 -27.98 55.79 -22.93
C PHE A 741 -27.44 54.84 -21.86
N TRP A 742 -28.32 54.34 -21.00
CA TRP A 742 -27.96 53.42 -19.90
C TRP A 742 -27.33 52.12 -20.41
N TYR A 743 -27.77 51.62 -21.58
CA TYR A 743 -27.26 50.38 -22.16
C TYR A 743 -25.81 50.55 -22.63
N LEU A 744 -25.54 51.65 -23.34
CA LEU A 744 -24.17 52.01 -23.74
C LEU A 744 -23.30 52.34 -22.54
N ASP A 745 -23.82 53.05 -21.53
CA ASP A 745 -23.08 53.41 -20.31
C ASP A 745 -22.66 52.16 -19.54
N ARG A 746 -23.56 51.18 -19.40
CA ARG A 746 -23.22 49.88 -18.80
C ARG A 746 -22.15 49.14 -19.59
N ILE A 747 -22.24 49.11 -20.92
CA ILE A 747 -21.19 48.51 -21.76
C ILE A 747 -19.86 49.23 -21.56
N TYR A 748 -19.87 50.57 -21.63
CA TYR A 748 -18.66 51.37 -21.51
C TYR A 748 -17.99 51.18 -20.14
N CYS A 749 -18.76 51.26 -19.05
CA CYS A 749 -18.27 51.01 -17.70
C CYS A 749 -17.78 49.56 -17.55
N SER A 750 -18.52 48.58 -18.07
CA SER A 750 -18.12 47.16 -18.08
C SER A 750 -16.75 46.96 -18.74
N ILE A 751 -16.54 47.51 -19.95
CA ILE A 751 -15.25 47.39 -20.65
C ILE A 751 -14.15 48.17 -19.92
N ARG A 752 -14.41 49.41 -19.49
CA ARG A 752 -13.45 50.25 -18.76
C ARG A 752 -12.95 49.57 -17.49
N ASP A 753 -13.88 49.05 -16.69
CA ASP A 753 -13.58 48.50 -15.38
C ASP A 753 -13.02 47.08 -15.47
N LYS A 754 -13.39 46.33 -16.52
CA LYS A 754 -12.95 44.96 -16.76
C LYS A 754 -12.62 44.74 -18.23
N GLU A 755 -11.34 44.76 -18.57
CA GLU A 755 -10.83 44.41 -19.89
C GLU A 755 -11.39 43.06 -20.38
N ILE A 756 -11.69 42.95 -21.67
CA ILE A 756 -11.87 41.67 -22.35
C ILE A 756 -10.46 41.08 -22.60
N VAL A 757 -9.90 40.47 -21.55
CA VAL A 757 -8.54 39.92 -21.58
C VAL A 757 -8.48 38.73 -22.53
N MET A 758 -7.54 38.80 -23.47
CA MET A 758 -7.29 37.75 -24.46
C MET A 758 -6.19 36.79 -23.98
N PRO A 759 -6.52 35.52 -23.65
CA PRO A 759 -5.75 34.53 -22.89
C PRO A 759 -4.22 34.37 -22.99
N GLU A 760 -3.55 34.82 -24.05
CA GLU A 760 -2.16 34.42 -24.35
C GLU A 760 -1.22 35.61 -24.65
N GLU A 761 -1.59 36.86 -24.36
CA GLU A 761 -0.77 38.04 -24.70
C GLU A 761 0.43 38.28 -23.77
N HIS A 762 0.50 37.65 -22.59
CA HIS A 762 1.52 37.98 -21.60
C HIS A 762 2.41 36.83 -21.14
N HIS A 763 2.55 35.76 -21.92
CA HIS A 763 3.56 34.71 -21.65
C HIS A 763 4.96 35.31 -21.44
N GLY A 764 5.43 35.32 -20.18
CA GLY A 764 6.78 35.75 -19.79
C GLY A 764 6.89 37.11 -19.08
N ASN A 765 5.80 37.86 -18.89
CA ASN A 765 5.83 39.15 -18.15
C ASN A 765 4.97 39.08 -16.87
N GLU A 766 5.05 40.08 -15.97
CA GLU A 766 4.26 40.13 -14.72
C GLU A 766 2.74 39.96 -14.95
N LYS A 767 2.25 40.37 -16.11
CA LYS A 767 0.85 40.17 -16.54
C LYS A 767 0.47 38.70 -16.81
N TRP A 768 1.43 37.77 -16.85
CA TRP A 768 1.16 36.34 -17.01
C TRP A 768 0.26 35.79 -15.90
N PHE A 769 0.39 36.32 -14.67
CA PHE A 769 -0.47 35.94 -13.55
C PHE A 769 -1.94 36.27 -13.84
N GLU A 770 -2.18 37.50 -14.30
CA GLU A 770 -3.49 37.99 -14.71
C GLU A 770 -4.08 37.12 -15.82
N ASP A 771 -3.29 36.81 -16.85
CA ASP A 771 -3.73 35.94 -17.95
C ASP A 771 -4.12 34.55 -17.46
N ALA A 772 -3.26 33.90 -16.67
CA ALA A 772 -3.53 32.56 -16.17
C ALA A 772 -4.78 32.51 -15.29
N TRP A 773 -5.01 33.55 -14.47
CA TRP A 773 -6.19 33.66 -13.64
C TRP A 773 -7.45 33.95 -14.47
N ASN A 774 -7.40 34.91 -15.39
CA ASN A 774 -8.53 35.28 -16.23
C ASN A 774 -8.94 34.12 -17.14
N ASN A 775 -7.98 33.34 -17.63
CA ASN A 775 -8.24 32.09 -18.35
C ASN A 775 -8.99 31.07 -17.51
N LEU A 776 -8.57 30.91 -16.25
CA LEU A 776 -9.22 30.04 -15.30
C LEU A 776 -10.67 30.50 -15.05
N ILE A 777 -10.86 31.77 -14.72
CA ILE A 777 -12.17 32.32 -14.40
C ILE A 777 -13.11 32.28 -15.60
N SER A 778 -12.63 32.63 -16.80
CA SER A 778 -13.41 32.55 -18.05
C SER A 778 -13.96 31.14 -18.31
N SER A 779 -13.25 30.09 -17.86
CA SER A 779 -13.72 28.71 -17.96
C SER A 779 -14.78 28.34 -16.90
N THR A 780 -14.88 29.10 -15.81
CA THR A 780 -15.86 28.92 -14.73
C THR A 780 -17.10 29.80 -14.85
N THR A 781 -16.97 31.03 -15.36
CA THR A 781 -18.04 32.05 -15.35
C THR A 781 -19.22 31.71 -16.24
N VAL A 782 -19.06 30.85 -17.25
CA VAL A 782 -20.15 30.51 -18.18
C VAL A 782 -21.20 29.60 -17.54
N ILE A 783 -20.88 28.90 -16.44
CA ILE A 783 -21.78 27.90 -15.86
C ILE A 783 -21.62 27.91 -14.33
N THR A 784 -22.29 28.83 -13.63
CA THR A 784 -22.60 28.66 -12.21
C THR A 784 -23.78 27.71 -12.02
N GLU A 785 -24.02 26.76 -12.94
CA GLU A 785 -24.88 25.62 -12.61
C GLU A 785 -24.25 24.93 -11.41
N ILE A 786 -24.87 25.12 -10.25
CA ILE A 786 -24.55 24.38 -9.05
C ILE A 786 -24.69 22.91 -9.43
N LYS A 787 -23.57 22.22 -9.61
CA LYS A 787 -23.57 20.78 -9.85
C LYS A 787 -24.36 20.15 -8.71
N LYS A 788 -25.55 19.61 -9.02
CA LYS A 788 -26.45 19.01 -8.03
C LYS A 788 -25.82 17.84 -7.27
N ASP A 789 -24.78 17.23 -7.83
CA ASP A 789 -24.05 16.12 -7.22
C ASP A 789 -22.69 16.62 -6.71
N THR A 790 -22.67 17.10 -5.45
CA THR A 790 -21.45 17.49 -4.73
C THR A 790 -20.76 16.31 -4.04
N GLN A 791 -21.34 15.10 -4.11
CA GLN A 791 -20.75 13.91 -3.50
C GLN A 791 -19.45 13.54 -4.20
N SER A 792 -18.42 13.26 -3.39
CA SER A 792 -17.14 12.80 -3.89
C SER A 792 -17.35 11.48 -4.63
N VAL A 793 -16.78 11.34 -5.84
CA VAL A 793 -16.82 10.09 -6.59
C VAL A 793 -16.31 8.92 -5.73
N MET A 794 -15.36 9.20 -4.83
CA MET A 794 -14.81 8.24 -3.86
C MET A 794 -15.88 7.59 -2.98
N ASP A 795 -16.89 8.33 -2.53
CA ASP A 795 -17.90 7.84 -1.58
C ASP A 795 -18.81 6.77 -2.21
N LYS A 796 -18.81 6.68 -3.55
CA LYS A 796 -19.61 5.72 -4.33
C LYS A 796 -18.80 4.48 -4.75
N LEU A 797 -17.47 4.50 -4.60
CA LEU A 797 -16.61 3.41 -5.07
C LEU A 797 -16.62 2.24 -4.09
N THR A 798 -16.75 1.03 -4.62
CA THR A 798 -16.49 -0.18 -3.87
C THR A 798 -14.98 -0.33 -3.58
N PRO A 799 -14.60 -1.08 -2.54
CA PRO A 799 -13.17 -1.33 -2.23
C PRO A 799 -12.38 -1.91 -3.42
N LEU A 800 -12.99 -2.77 -4.24
CA LEU A 800 -12.37 -3.32 -5.45
C LEU A 800 -12.16 -2.27 -6.55
N GLU A 801 -13.12 -1.37 -6.73
CA GLU A 801 -12.98 -0.27 -7.69
C GLU A 801 -11.88 0.71 -7.26
N LEU A 802 -11.77 0.97 -5.96
CA LEU A 802 -10.72 1.82 -5.39
C LEU A 802 -9.31 1.28 -5.69
N LEU A 803 -9.11 -0.04 -5.54
CA LEU A 803 -7.83 -0.69 -5.86
C LEU A 803 -7.40 -0.53 -7.32
N ASN A 804 -8.33 -0.34 -8.27
CA ASN A 804 -7.96 -0.09 -9.65
C ASN A 804 -7.29 1.27 -9.85
N PHE A 805 -7.68 2.27 -9.06
CA PHE A 805 -7.02 3.58 -9.04
C PHE A 805 -5.66 3.50 -8.36
N ASP A 806 -5.57 2.79 -7.23
CA ASP A 806 -4.30 2.57 -6.54
C ASP A 806 -3.28 1.87 -7.45
N ARG A 807 -3.74 0.87 -8.22
CA ARG A 807 -2.93 0.20 -9.24
C ARG A 807 -2.42 1.18 -10.29
N ALA A 808 -3.27 2.05 -10.80
CA ALA A 808 -2.91 3.03 -11.83
C ALA A 808 -1.90 4.06 -11.31
N ILE A 809 -2.07 4.54 -10.08
CA ILE A 809 -1.14 5.47 -9.42
C ILE A 809 0.20 4.78 -9.17
N PHE A 810 0.20 3.64 -8.47
CA PHE A 810 1.43 2.95 -8.07
C PHE A 810 2.24 2.46 -9.28
N LYS A 811 1.59 2.14 -10.40
CA LYS A 811 2.29 1.83 -11.66
C LYS A 811 3.17 2.99 -12.14
N GLN A 812 2.75 4.24 -11.93
CA GLN A 812 3.47 5.43 -12.41
C GLN A 812 4.51 5.94 -11.40
N VAL A 813 4.22 5.89 -10.10
CA VAL A 813 5.08 6.49 -9.07
C VAL A 813 5.83 5.46 -8.21
N GLY A 814 5.39 4.20 -8.19
CA GLY A 814 5.95 3.13 -7.37
C GLY A 814 7.48 3.00 -7.50
N PRO A 815 8.07 2.95 -8.71
CA PRO A 815 9.52 2.91 -8.87
C PRO A 815 10.25 4.12 -8.27
N SER A 816 9.67 5.33 -8.39
CA SER A 816 10.26 6.55 -7.82
C SER A 816 10.18 6.57 -6.30
N ILE A 817 9.06 6.11 -5.73
CA ILE A 817 8.86 5.98 -4.28
C ILE A 817 9.85 4.95 -3.71
N VAL A 818 9.93 3.77 -4.31
CA VAL A 818 10.85 2.71 -3.87
C VAL A 818 12.30 3.18 -3.91
N SER A 819 12.73 3.82 -5.00
CA SER A 819 14.06 4.41 -5.12
C SER A 819 14.34 5.44 -4.02
N THR A 820 13.37 6.33 -3.75
CA THR A 820 13.47 7.34 -2.69
C THR A 820 13.62 6.69 -1.30
N LEU A 821 12.80 5.69 -0.99
CA LEU A 821 12.86 4.97 0.29
C LEU A 821 14.20 4.25 0.47
N PHE A 822 14.75 3.63 -0.58
CA PHE A 822 16.07 3.01 -0.51
C PHE A 822 17.19 4.04 -0.31
N ASN A 823 17.16 5.18 -1.01
CA ASN A 823 18.17 6.24 -0.83
C ASN A 823 18.19 6.73 0.63
N ILE A 824 17.01 7.00 1.21
CA ILE A 824 16.88 7.40 2.62
C ILE A 824 17.34 6.27 3.54
N TYR A 825 16.92 5.02 3.26
CA TYR A 825 17.31 3.86 4.05
C TYR A 825 18.83 3.64 4.07
N VAL A 826 19.54 3.86 2.97
CA VAL A 826 20.99 3.72 2.88
C VAL A 826 21.69 4.76 3.76
N VAL A 827 21.25 6.02 3.71
CA VAL A 827 21.88 7.15 4.45
C VAL A 827 21.50 7.18 5.93
N ALA A 828 20.33 6.67 6.32
CA ALA A 828 19.83 6.77 7.69
C ALA A 828 20.77 6.15 8.74
N SER A 829 21.24 6.93 9.72
CA SER A 829 22.02 6.43 10.86
C SER A 829 21.15 5.96 12.03
N ASP A 830 19.92 6.45 12.11
CA ASP A 830 18.97 6.12 13.18
C ASP A 830 18.24 4.79 12.90
N ASP A 831 18.15 3.96 13.94
CA ASP A 831 17.55 2.63 13.86
C ASP A 831 16.03 2.68 13.65
N HIS A 832 15.34 3.70 14.19
CA HIS A 832 13.90 3.87 14.00
C HIS A 832 13.58 4.29 12.57
N ILE A 833 14.34 5.23 12.01
CA ILE A 833 14.21 5.63 10.60
C ILE A 833 14.46 4.42 9.69
N SER A 834 15.56 3.69 9.93
CA SER A 834 15.88 2.49 9.16
C SER A 834 14.77 1.43 9.22
N THR A 835 14.23 1.18 10.41
CA THR A 835 13.12 0.23 10.64
C THR A 835 11.85 0.68 9.93
N ARG A 836 11.56 1.98 9.95
CA ARG A 836 10.39 2.54 9.28
C ARG A 836 10.51 2.41 7.76
N MET A 837 11.64 2.78 7.17
CA MET A 837 11.85 2.70 5.72
C MET A 837 11.75 1.27 5.21
N ILE A 838 12.39 0.31 5.90
CA ILE A 838 12.30 -1.10 5.49
C ILE A 838 10.87 -1.68 5.65
N THR A 839 10.11 -1.19 6.62
CA THR A 839 8.69 -1.55 6.78
C THR A 839 7.83 -1.01 5.64
N SER A 840 8.08 0.24 5.20
CA SER A 840 7.42 0.80 4.02
C SER A 840 7.83 0.05 2.74
N LEU A 841 9.08 -0.36 2.61
CA LEU A 841 9.54 -1.20 1.49
C LEU A 841 8.90 -2.61 1.49
N ASP A 842 8.67 -3.23 2.65
CA ASP A 842 7.87 -4.47 2.76
C ASP A 842 6.46 -4.25 2.22
N LYS A 843 5.80 -3.14 2.59
CA LYS A 843 4.48 -2.77 2.04
C LYS A 843 4.54 -2.55 0.53
N CYS A 844 5.55 -1.85 0.01
CA CYS A 844 5.74 -1.70 -1.44
C CYS A 844 5.94 -3.06 -2.15
N SER A 845 6.65 -4.00 -1.54
CA SER A 845 6.79 -5.36 -2.08
C SER A 845 5.44 -6.09 -2.10
N TYR A 846 4.62 -5.90 -1.07
CA TYR A 846 3.27 -6.47 -1.02
C TYR A 846 2.39 -5.89 -2.13
N ILE A 847 2.36 -4.56 -2.27
CA ILE A 847 1.60 -3.84 -3.31
C ILE A 847 2.04 -4.31 -4.70
N SER A 848 3.35 -4.40 -4.93
CA SER A 848 3.91 -4.85 -6.21
C SER A 848 3.51 -6.30 -6.53
N ALA A 849 3.54 -7.19 -5.53
CA ALA A 849 3.10 -8.57 -5.69
C ALA A 849 1.59 -8.67 -5.94
N PHE A 850 0.79 -7.90 -5.19
CA PHE A 850 -0.66 -7.88 -5.33
C PHE A 850 -1.07 -7.49 -6.75
N PHE A 851 -0.49 -6.41 -7.29
CA PHE A 851 -0.78 -5.90 -8.64
C PHE A 851 -0.02 -6.58 -9.79
N ASP A 852 0.80 -7.60 -9.51
CA ASP A 852 1.63 -8.33 -10.49
C ASP A 852 2.69 -7.44 -11.19
N PHE A 853 3.25 -6.47 -10.48
CA PHE A 853 4.39 -5.66 -10.94
C PHE A 853 5.71 -6.38 -10.66
N LYS A 854 5.96 -7.45 -11.42
CA LYS A 854 7.07 -8.38 -11.20
C LYS A 854 8.45 -7.72 -11.20
N ASP A 855 8.72 -6.82 -12.14
CA ASP A 855 10.02 -6.16 -12.24
C ASP A 855 10.30 -5.35 -10.97
N LEU A 856 9.37 -4.48 -10.58
CA LEU A 856 9.48 -3.68 -9.36
C LEU A 856 9.59 -4.55 -8.10
N PHE A 857 8.82 -5.64 -8.01
CA PHE A 857 8.93 -6.58 -6.90
C PHE A 857 10.33 -7.21 -6.80
N ASN A 858 10.89 -7.64 -7.93
CA ASN A 858 12.24 -8.22 -7.97
C ASN A 858 13.32 -7.17 -7.67
N ASP A 859 13.16 -5.94 -8.16
CA ASP A 859 14.08 -4.84 -7.86
C ASP A 859 14.15 -4.53 -6.37
N ILE A 860 12.98 -4.50 -5.70
CA ILE A 860 12.89 -4.34 -4.25
C ILE A 860 13.64 -5.48 -3.55
N LEU A 861 13.31 -6.72 -3.89
CA LEU A 861 13.89 -7.88 -3.20
C LEU A 861 15.39 -8.03 -3.46
N ASN A 862 15.87 -7.76 -4.67
CA ASN A 862 17.30 -7.76 -4.99
C ASN A 862 18.04 -6.67 -4.21
N SER A 863 17.43 -5.49 -4.03
CA SER A 863 18.01 -4.41 -3.23
C SER A 863 18.06 -4.78 -1.74
N ILE A 864 17.00 -5.38 -1.20
CA ILE A 864 16.99 -5.93 0.17
C ILE A 864 18.05 -7.03 0.31
N ALA A 865 18.18 -7.92 -0.70
CA ALA A 865 19.14 -9.01 -0.71
C ALA A 865 20.58 -8.48 -0.63
N LYS A 866 20.93 -7.44 -1.39
CA LYS A 866 22.23 -6.73 -1.27
C LYS A 866 22.41 -6.13 0.13
N GLY A 867 21.35 -5.53 0.67
CA GLY A 867 21.33 -4.96 2.03
C GLY A 867 21.55 -5.98 3.15
N THR A 868 21.42 -7.29 2.90
CA THR A 868 21.74 -8.33 3.90
C THR A 868 23.23 -8.42 4.22
N THR A 869 24.11 -7.90 3.35
CA THR A 869 25.58 -8.04 3.41
C THR A 869 26.09 -9.47 3.25
N LEU A 870 25.25 -10.41 2.81
CA LEU A 870 25.55 -11.84 2.65
C LEU A 870 25.71 -12.28 1.19
N ILE A 871 25.74 -11.33 0.25
CA ILE A 871 26.00 -11.61 -1.17
C ILE A 871 27.43 -11.16 -1.49
N ASN A 872 28.22 -12.08 -2.05
CA ASN A 872 29.57 -11.80 -2.52
C ASN A 872 29.51 -10.99 -3.83
N SER A 873 29.40 -9.66 -3.77
CA SER A 873 29.82 -8.81 -4.89
C SER A 873 31.31 -8.56 -4.73
N SER A 874 32.12 -9.20 -5.58
CA SER A 874 33.59 -9.00 -5.61
C SER A 874 34.04 -7.59 -5.99
N HIS A 875 33.14 -6.59 -6.06
CA HIS A 875 33.43 -5.27 -6.65
C HIS A 875 32.66 -4.06 -6.10
N ASP A 876 31.93 -4.12 -4.98
CA ASP A 876 31.35 -2.89 -4.41
C ASP A 876 32.33 -2.20 -3.43
N ASP A 877 33.12 -1.27 -3.99
CA ASP A 877 34.16 -0.48 -3.30
C ASP A 877 33.64 0.32 -2.08
N GLU A 878 32.34 0.59 -1.96
CA GLU A 878 31.80 1.44 -0.89
C GLU A 878 31.57 0.71 0.44
N LEU A 879 31.23 -0.59 0.44
CA LEU A 879 31.08 -1.37 1.67
C LEU A 879 32.42 -1.91 2.21
N SER A 880 33.50 -1.69 1.46
CA SER A 880 34.87 -2.14 1.77
C SER A 880 35.44 -1.48 3.04
N THR A 881 34.89 -0.38 3.53
CA THR A 881 35.41 0.32 4.72
C THR A 881 35.44 -0.58 5.96
N LEU A 882 34.45 -1.47 6.15
CA LEU A 882 34.47 -2.44 7.25
C LEU A 882 35.45 -3.60 7.02
N ALA A 883 35.68 -4.00 5.76
CA ALA A 883 36.71 -4.98 5.40
C ALA A 883 38.13 -4.40 5.44
N PHE A 884 38.27 -3.07 5.36
CA PHE A 884 39.53 -2.36 5.54
C PHE A 884 39.91 -2.19 7.02
N GLU A 885 38.94 -2.08 7.93
CA GLU A 885 39.25 -2.03 9.37
C GLU A 885 39.77 -3.37 9.92
N TYR A 886 39.38 -4.50 9.32
CA TYR A 886 39.79 -5.83 9.74
C TYR A 886 40.06 -6.67 8.49
N GLY A 887 41.32 -7.02 8.24
CA GLY A 887 41.70 -7.93 7.16
C GLY A 887 40.92 -9.25 7.20
N PRO A 888 40.93 -10.03 6.10
CA PRO A 888 40.14 -11.26 6.00
C PRO A 888 40.47 -12.20 7.17
N MET A 889 39.50 -12.39 8.06
CA MET A 889 39.62 -13.28 9.20
C MET A 889 39.23 -14.71 8.76
N PRO A 890 40.04 -15.72 9.10
CA PRO A 890 39.71 -17.11 8.85
C PRO A 890 38.44 -17.52 9.60
N LEU A 891 37.71 -18.53 9.13
CA LEU A 891 36.59 -19.08 9.91
C LEU A 891 37.11 -19.81 11.16
N VAL A 892 36.94 -19.19 12.33
CA VAL A 892 37.32 -19.71 13.63
C VAL A 892 36.11 -20.27 14.37
N GLN A 893 36.13 -21.54 14.75
CA GLN A 893 35.10 -22.13 15.60
C GLN A 893 35.54 -22.16 17.06
N ILE A 894 34.85 -21.41 17.91
CA ILE A 894 35.13 -21.35 19.35
C ILE A 894 34.21 -22.32 20.09
N LYS A 895 34.79 -23.27 20.82
CA LYS A 895 34.07 -24.25 21.65
C LYS A 895 34.17 -23.84 23.10
N PHE A 896 33.02 -23.56 23.72
CA PHE A 896 32.93 -23.27 25.15
C PHE A 896 32.67 -24.58 25.89
N GLU A 897 33.65 -25.04 26.68
CA GLU A 897 33.58 -26.35 27.35
C GLU A 897 32.41 -26.43 28.34
N ASP A 898 32.15 -25.33 29.07
CA ASP A 898 31.15 -25.30 30.14
C ASP A 898 29.70 -25.36 29.63
N THR A 899 29.43 -24.75 28.48
CA THR A 899 28.09 -24.69 27.87
C THR A 899 27.90 -25.68 26.73
N ASN A 900 28.99 -26.33 26.30
CA ASN A 900 29.06 -27.17 25.11
C ASN A 900 28.52 -26.46 23.85
N THR A 901 28.64 -25.13 23.81
CA THR A 901 28.19 -24.29 22.68
C THR A 901 29.37 -23.99 21.76
N GLU A 902 29.15 -24.17 20.46
CA GLU A 902 30.12 -23.83 19.42
C GLU A 902 29.69 -22.54 18.71
N ILE A 903 30.62 -21.60 18.54
CA ILE A 903 30.38 -20.31 17.91
C ILE A 903 31.33 -20.15 16.73
N PRO A 904 30.84 -20.17 15.49
CA PRO A 904 31.64 -19.78 14.34
C PRO A 904 31.83 -18.27 14.33
N VAL A 905 33.07 -17.85 14.12
CA VAL A 905 33.47 -16.47 13.95
C VAL A 905 34.18 -16.36 12.62
N SER A 906 33.58 -15.63 11.68
CA SER A 906 34.11 -15.34 10.35
C SER A 906 33.96 -13.85 10.06
N THR A 907 34.63 -13.40 9.00
CA THR A 907 34.47 -12.03 8.48
C THR A 907 32.99 -11.72 8.22
N ASP A 908 32.25 -12.63 7.57
CA ASP A 908 30.82 -12.39 7.26
C ASP A 908 29.94 -12.45 8.51
N ALA A 909 30.18 -13.40 9.44
CA ALA A 909 29.43 -13.47 10.69
C ALA A 909 29.59 -12.20 11.53
N VAL A 910 30.81 -11.66 11.62
CA VAL A 910 31.10 -10.43 12.35
C VAL A 910 30.49 -9.23 11.63
N ARG A 911 30.67 -9.11 10.32
CA ARG A 911 30.10 -8.04 9.48
C ARG A 911 28.58 -7.99 9.60
N PHE A 912 27.91 -9.13 9.41
CA PHE A 912 26.46 -9.26 9.54
C PHE A 912 25.99 -8.98 10.97
N GLY A 913 26.69 -9.50 11.98
CA GLY A 913 26.36 -9.30 13.39
C GLY A 913 26.53 -7.86 13.89
N ARG A 914 27.44 -7.09 13.28
CA ARG A 914 27.60 -5.65 13.53
C ARG A 914 26.57 -4.81 12.78
N SER A 915 26.11 -5.27 11.61
CA SER A 915 25.17 -4.52 10.77
C SER A 915 23.72 -4.69 11.24
N PHE A 916 23.19 -3.66 11.90
CA PHE A 916 21.75 -3.60 12.24
C PHE A 916 20.87 -3.66 10.98
N LYS A 917 21.23 -2.89 9.94
CA LYS A 917 20.55 -2.90 8.64
C LYS A 917 20.64 -4.27 7.97
N GLY A 918 21.80 -4.93 8.03
CA GLY A 918 21.97 -6.30 7.54
C GLY A 918 20.95 -7.25 8.15
N GLN A 919 20.83 -7.21 9.47
CA GLN A 919 19.87 -8.03 10.22
C GLN A 919 18.41 -7.72 9.86
N LEU A 920 18.05 -6.43 9.78
CA LEU A 920 16.72 -6.01 9.34
C LEU A 920 16.38 -6.51 7.93
N ASN A 921 17.28 -6.31 6.97
CA ASN A 921 17.10 -6.79 5.60
C ASN A 921 16.91 -8.29 5.57
N THR A 922 17.72 -9.07 6.29
CA THR A 922 17.58 -10.54 6.34
C THR A 922 16.21 -10.96 6.88
N VAL A 923 15.74 -10.35 7.97
CA VAL A 923 14.43 -10.66 8.55
C VAL A 923 13.29 -10.33 7.58
N VAL A 924 13.33 -9.16 6.95
CA VAL A 924 12.29 -8.72 6.00
C VAL A 924 12.33 -9.55 4.71
N PHE A 925 13.52 -9.81 4.17
CA PHE A 925 13.74 -10.60 2.96
C PHE A 925 13.08 -11.98 3.06
N PHE A 926 13.43 -12.75 4.10
CA PHE A 926 12.88 -14.08 4.28
C PHE A 926 11.40 -14.06 4.68
N ARG A 927 10.93 -13.02 5.38
CA ARG A 927 9.49 -12.84 5.61
C ARG A 927 8.72 -12.66 4.31
N ILE A 928 9.21 -11.84 3.38
CA ILE A 928 8.56 -11.63 2.08
C ILE A 928 8.58 -12.94 1.27
N ILE A 929 9.71 -13.65 1.24
CA ILE A 929 9.82 -14.95 0.55
C ILE A 929 8.83 -15.97 1.12
N ARG A 930 8.67 -16.01 2.44
CA ARG A 930 7.72 -16.89 3.11
C ARG A 930 6.27 -16.59 2.78
N ARG A 931 5.93 -15.32 2.52
CA ARG A 931 4.56 -14.86 2.24
C ARG A 931 4.17 -15.00 0.77
N ASN A 932 5.10 -15.40 -0.11
CA ASN A 932 4.84 -15.56 -1.53
C ASN A 932 3.72 -16.57 -1.79
N LYS A 933 2.78 -16.22 -2.67
CA LYS A 933 1.70 -17.10 -3.14
C LYS A 933 1.79 -17.40 -4.64
N ASP A 934 2.68 -16.71 -5.35
CA ASP A 934 2.79 -16.78 -6.80
C ASP A 934 4.11 -17.47 -7.20
N PRO A 935 4.07 -18.68 -7.79
CA PRO A 935 5.28 -19.40 -8.17
C PRO A 935 6.07 -18.71 -9.30
N LYS A 936 5.49 -17.74 -10.01
CA LYS A 936 6.10 -17.08 -11.18
C LYS A 936 6.56 -15.66 -10.91
N ILE A 937 6.54 -15.20 -9.66
CA ILE A 937 6.91 -13.81 -9.34
C ILE A 937 8.43 -13.63 -9.22
N PHE A 938 9.15 -14.65 -8.75
CA PHE A 938 10.60 -14.57 -8.56
C PHE A 938 11.36 -14.77 -9.88
N SER A 939 12.25 -13.84 -10.16
CA SER A 939 13.21 -13.93 -11.27
C SER A 939 14.32 -14.93 -10.96
N LYS A 940 15.00 -15.39 -12.01
CA LYS A 940 16.18 -16.26 -11.89
C LYS A 940 17.32 -15.57 -11.11
N GLU A 941 17.51 -14.27 -11.29
CA GLU A 941 18.52 -13.49 -10.57
C GLU A 941 18.23 -13.48 -9.06
N LEU A 942 16.97 -13.25 -8.68
CA LEU A 942 16.59 -13.28 -7.28
C LEU A 942 16.78 -14.67 -6.66
N TRP A 943 16.46 -15.74 -7.39
CA TRP A 943 16.78 -17.09 -6.93
C TRP A 943 18.27 -17.30 -6.71
N LEU A 944 19.12 -16.78 -7.60
CA LEU A 944 20.56 -16.86 -7.46
C LEU A 944 21.03 -16.13 -6.18
N ASN A 945 20.48 -14.94 -5.90
CA ASN A 945 20.78 -14.19 -4.68
C ASN A 945 20.33 -14.96 -3.41
N ILE A 946 19.13 -15.56 -3.43
CA ILE A 946 18.64 -16.40 -2.32
C ILE A 946 19.58 -17.57 -2.07
N VAL A 947 19.99 -18.27 -3.14
CA VAL A 947 20.91 -19.41 -3.04
C VAL A 947 22.28 -18.97 -2.54
N ASN A 948 22.84 -17.87 -3.05
CA ASN A 948 24.12 -17.33 -2.59
C ASN A 948 24.12 -16.99 -1.10
N ILE A 949 23.04 -16.40 -0.58
CA ILE A 949 22.89 -16.13 0.85
C ILE A 949 22.86 -17.43 1.66
N ILE A 950 22.08 -18.43 1.20
CA ILE A 950 21.99 -19.73 1.87
C ILE A 950 23.35 -20.43 1.91
N LEU A 951 24.09 -20.42 0.80
CA LEU A 951 25.41 -21.04 0.69
C LEU A 951 26.43 -20.31 1.56
N THR A 952 26.48 -18.97 1.53
CA THR A 952 27.37 -18.17 2.38
C THR A 952 27.14 -18.50 3.87
N LEU A 953 25.88 -18.52 4.32
CA LEU A 953 25.54 -18.87 5.69
C LEU A 953 25.88 -20.31 6.06
N TYR A 954 25.79 -21.23 5.10
CA TYR A 954 26.14 -22.63 5.28
C TYR A 954 27.66 -22.83 5.36
N GLU A 955 28.41 -22.23 4.44
CA GLU A 955 29.87 -22.21 4.40
C GLU A 955 30.46 -21.71 5.73
N ASP A 956 29.82 -20.71 6.35
CA ASP A 956 30.22 -20.11 7.62
C ASP A 956 29.69 -20.79 8.89
N LEU A 957 29.07 -21.97 8.76
CA LEU A 957 28.53 -22.76 9.88
C LEU A 957 27.40 -22.06 10.66
N ILE A 958 26.76 -21.04 10.08
CA ILE A 958 25.64 -20.30 10.70
C ILE A 958 24.30 -20.99 10.39
N LEU A 959 24.18 -21.63 9.21
CA LEU A 959 23.00 -22.41 8.81
C LEU A 959 23.20 -23.91 9.09
N SER A 960 22.18 -24.55 9.70
CA SER A 960 22.19 -25.99 9.91
C SER A 960 21.98 -26.76 8.59
N PRO A 961 22.80 -27.78 8.26
CA PRO A 961 22.67 -28.53 7.01
C PRO A 961 21.40 -29.37 6.92
N ASP A 962 20.95 -29.93 8.04
CA ASP A 962 19.92 -30.97 8.06
C ASP A 962 18.50 -30.36 7.98
N ILE A 963 18.14 -29.84 6.79
CA ILE A 963 16.85 -29.20 6.52
C ILE A 963 15.72 -30.25 6.40
N PHE A 964 16.02 -31.44 5.87
CA PHE A 964 15.04 -32.52 5.64
C PHE A 964 15.42 -33.81 6.38
N PRO A 965 15.37 -33.83 7.73
CA PRO A 965 15.78 -34.99 8.52
C PRO A 965 14.93 -36.24 8.25
N ASP A 966 13.67 -36.09 7.83
CA ASP A 966 12.80 -37.21 7.46
C ASP A 966 13.31 -37.95 6.22
N LEU A 967 13.85 -37.21 5.23
CA LEU A 967 14.47 -37.82 4.06
C LEU A 967 15.69 -38.63 4.49
N GLN A 968 16.53 -38.08 5.35
CA GLN A 968 17.72 -38.77 5.88
C GLN A 968 17.34 -40.04 6.63
N LYS A 969 16.33 -39.97 7.50
CA LYS A 969 15.79 -41.11 8.26
C LYS A 969 15.23 -42.20 7.35
N ARG A 970 14.49 -41.81 6.30
CA ARG A 970 13.92 -42.72 5.30
C ARG A 970 14.99 -43.40 4.44
N LEU A 971 16.07 -42.69 4.13
CA LEU A 971 17.20 -43.22 3.36
C LEU A 971 18.30 -43.87 4.21
N LYS A 972 18.10 -43.95 5.54
CA LYS A 972 19.10 -44.41 6.53
C LYS A 972 20.45 -43.71 6.38
N LEU A 973 20.42 -42.42 6.01
CA LEU A 973 21.58 -41.56 5.91
C LEU A 973 21.89 -40.94 7.27
N SER A 974 23.17 -40.75 7.57
CA SER A 974 23.60 -39.90 8.68
C SER A 974 23.21 -38.44 8.42
N ASN A 975 23.38 -37.57 9.41
CA ASN A 975 23.41 -36.12 9.18
C ASN A 975 24.40 -35.76 8.07
N LEU A 976 24.09 -34.70 7.35
CA LEU A 976 24.97 -34.10 6.36
C LEU A 976 26.27 -33.64 7.05
N PRO A 977 27.43 -33.76 6.38
CA PRO A 977 28.66 -33.20 6.90
C PRO A 977 28.54 -31.68 7.01
N LYS A 978 29.19 -31.09 8.01
CA LYS A 978 29.36 -29.64 8.10
C LYS A 978 30.67 -29.24 7.43
N PRO A 979 30.77 -28.01 6.88
CA PRO A 979 32.04 -27.42 6.54
C PRO A 979 33.07 -27.54 7.67
N SER A 980 34.33 -27.70 7.34
CA SER A 980 35.39 -27.63 8.35
C SER A 980 35.63 -26.16 8.75
N PRO A 981 35.94 -25.83 10.00
CA PRO A 981 36.51 -24.53 10.32
C PRO A 981 37.98 -24.48 9.91
N GLU A 982 38.52 -23.30 9.68
CA GLU A 982 39.95 -23.12 9.42
C GLU A 982 40.75 -23.23 10.72
N ILE A 983 40.19 -22.71 11.82
CA ILE A 983 40.80 -22.74 13.15
C ILE A 983 39.75 -23.18 14.17
N SER A 984 40.11 -24.04 15.12
CA SER A 984 39.23 -24.45 16.23
C SER A 984 39.90 -24.14 17.56
N ILE A 985 39.19 -23.43 18.45
CA ILE A 985 39.71 -22.94 19.73
C ILE A 985 38.80 -23.38 20.86
N ASN A 986 39.34 -24.04 21.89
CA ASN A 986 38.59 -24.36 23.12
C ASN A 986 38.80 -23.24 24.16
N LYS A 987 37.69 -22.69 24.70
CA LYS A 987 37.71 -21.68 25.77
C LYS A 987 37.00 -22.23 27.02
N SER A 988 37.72 -22.28 28.15
CA SER A 988 37.15 -22.43 29.50
C SER A 988 36.96 -21.04 30.13
N LYS A 989 35.94 -20.82 30.97
CA LYS A 989 35.59 -19.47 31.47
C LYS A 989 36.52 -18.88 32.55
N GLU A 990 37.72 -19.41 32.79
CA GLU A 990 38.58 -18.93 33.88
C GLU A 990 39.49 -17.76 33.46
N SER A 991 39.18 -16.59 34.03
CA SER A 991 39.97 -15.35 34.17
C SER A 991 41.37 -15.39 33.53
N LYS A 992 41.50 -14.89 32.28
CA LYS A 992 42.79 -14.71 31.60
C LYS A 992 43.64 -13.68 32.37
N GLY A 993 44.64 -14.17 33.11
CA GLY A 993 45.72 -13.33 33.62
C GLY A 993 46.53 -12.74 32.47
N LEU A 994 47.07 -11.54 32.67
CA LEU A 994 47.80 -10.71 31.68
C LEU A 994 48.86 -11.49 30.86
N LEU A 995 49.45 -12.55 31.44
CA LEU A 995 50.43 -13.42 30.80
C LEU A 995 49.87 -14.35 29.71
N SER A 996 48.63 -14.85 29.82
CA SER A 996 48.06 -15.70 28.77
C SER A 996 47.66 -14.89 27.54
N THR A 997 47.12 -13.68 27.74
CA THR A 997 46.88 -12.70 26.68
C THR A 997 48.19 -12.32 25.97
N PHE A 998 49.28 -12.14 26.73
CA PHE A 998 50.61 -11.90 26.18
C PHE A 998 51.17 -13.10 25.41
N ALA A 999 50.91 -14.33 25.86
CA ALA A 999 51.33 -15.55 25.18
C ALA A 999 50.59 -15.79 23.85
N SER A 1000 49.27 -15.52 23.80
CA SER A 1000 48.51 -15.54 22.53
C SER A 1000 49.01 -14.45 21.58
N TYR A 1001 49.27 -13.22 22.08
CA TYR A 1001 49.87 -12.13 21.28
C TYR A 1001 51.23 -12.51 20.68
N LEU A 1002 52.10 -13.19 21.43
CA LEU A 1002 53.40 -13.64 20.94
C LEU A 1002 53.33 -14.77 19.91
N LYS A 1003 52.30 -15.61 19.93
CA LYS A 1003 52.13 -16.70 18.97
C LYS A 1003 51.69 -16.23 17.59
N GLY A 1004 51.14 -15.02 17.47
CA GLY A 1004 50.50 -14.55 16.24
C GLY A 1004 49.20 -15.30 15.92
N ASP A 1005 48.68 -16.11 16.85
CA ASP A 1005 47.34 -16.68 16.77
C ASP A 1005 46.37 -15.57 17.19
N GLU A 1006 45.92 -14.74 16.24
CA GLU A 1006 44.86 -13.75 16.47
C GLU A 1006 43.55 -14.50 16.81
N GLU A 1007 43.36 -14.82 18.10
CA GLU A 1007 42.08 -15.31 18.59
C GLU A 1007 41.01 -14.25 18.39
N PRO A 1008 39.77 -14.63 18.01
CA PRO A 1008 38.70 -13.66 17.89
C PRO A 1008 38.46 -12.87 19.18
N THR A 1009 38.34 -11.56 19.04
CA THR A 1009 38.09 -10.63 20.14
C THR A 1009 36.73 -10.90 20.78
N GLU A 1010 36.52 -10.50 22.04
CA GLU A 1010 35.21 -10.67 22.69
C GLU A 1010 34.08 -9.94 21.93
N GLU A 1011 34.41 -8.83 21.28
CA GLU A 1011 33.47 -8.07 20.44
C GLU A 1011 33.08 -8.83 19.17
N GLU A 1012 34.04 -9.45 18.48
CA GLU A 1012 33.77 -10.32 17.32
C GLU A 1012 32.88 -11.49 17.71
N ILE A 1013 33.18 -12.17 18.82
CA ILE A 1013 32.36 -13.29 19.32
C ILE A 1013 30.93 -12.82 19.62
N LYS A 1014 30.77 -11.63 20.21
CA LYS A 1014 29.47 -11.04 20.50
C LYS A 1014 28.70 -10.73 19.21
N SER A 1015 29.37 -10.20 18.18
CA SER A 1015 28.76 -9.96 16.87
C SER A 1015 28.35 -11.27 16.19
N SER A 1016 29.21 -12.28 16.17
CA SER A 1016 28.85 -13.60 15.62
C SER A 1016 27.66 -14.24 16.34
N LYS A 1017 27.52 -14.05 17.66
CA LYS A 1017 26.30 -14.46 18.38
C LYS A 1017 25.05 -13.75 17.88
N LYS A 1018 25.10 -12.42 17.70
CA LYS A 1018 23.98 -11.65 17.14
C LYS A 1018 23.60 -12.13 15.74
N ALA A 1019 24.60 -12.41 14.91
CA ALA A 1019 24.41 -13.01 13.60
C ALA A 1019 23.63 -14.33 13.69
N MET A 1020 24.10 -15.27 14.51
CA MET A 1020 23.43 -16.57 14.71
C MET A 1020 21.98 -16.43 15.22
N GLU A 1021 21.76 -15.55 16.20
CA GLU A 1021 20.43 -15.28 16.75
C GLU A 1021 19.48 -14.72 15.68
N CYS A 1022 19.97 -13.77 14.88
CA CYS A 1022 19.20 -13.21 13.76
C CYS A 1022 18.84 -14.30 12.74
N ILE A 1023 19.82 -15.06 12.24
CA ILE A 1023 19.57 -16.14 11.25
C ILE A 1023 18.57 -17.18 11.78
N LYS A 1024 18.70 -17.56 13.06
CA LYS A 1024 17.75 -18.47 13.71
C LYS A 1024 16.33 -17.88 13.74
N SER A 1025 16.20 -16.60 14.08
CA SER A 1025 14.90 -15.90 14.12
C SER A 1025 14.27 -15.72 12.74
N SER A 1026 15.08 -15.58 11.69
CA SER A 1026 14.63 -15.41 10.31
C SER A 1026 14.01 -16.68 9.70
N ASN A 1027 14.20 -17.85 10.33
CA ASN A 1027 13.64 -19.13 9.89
C ASN A 1027 13.86 -19.38 8.38
N ILE A 1028 15.09 -19.18 7.91
CA ILE A 1028 15.45 -19.19 6.47
C ILE A 1028 14.93 -20.44 5.76
N ALA A 1029 15.22 -21.62 6.32
CA ALA A 1029 14.82 -22.89 5.71
C ALA A 1029 13.29 -23.02 5.59
N ALA A 1030 12.53 -22.64 6.61
CA ALA A 1030 11.07 -22.67 6.57
C ALA A 1030 10.50 -21.59 5.62
N SER A 1031 11.19 -20.46 5.48
CA SER A 1031 10.76 -19.36 4.62
C SER A 1031 10.91 -19.69 3.14
N VAL A 1032 12.02 -20.33 2.75
CA VAL A 1032 12.28 -20.70 1.35
C VAL A 1032 11.64 -22.04 1.01
N PHE A 1033 11.92 -23.08 1.79
CA PHE A 1033 11.58 -24.47 1.46
C PHE A 1033 10.29 -24.96 2.12
N GLY A 1034 9.80 -24.26 3.15
CA GLY A 1034 8.53 -24.57 3.80
C GLY A 1034 7.31 -23.96 3.09
N ASN A 1035 7.51 -23.14 2.07
CA ASN A 1035 6.45 -22.59 1.23
C ASN A 1035 6.40 -23.32 -0.11
N GLU A 1036 5.36 -24.12 -0.34
CA GLU A 1036 5.21 -24.93 -1.56
C GLU A 1036 5.18 -24.07 -2.83
N SER A 1037 4.67 -22.84 -2.79
CA SER A 1037 4.68 -21.91 -3.93
C SER A 1037 6.08 -21.53 -4.39
N ASN A 1038 7.09 -21.68 -3.52
CA ASN A 1038 8.50 -21.41 -3.84
C ASN A 1038 9.18 -22.61 -4.51
N ILE A 1039 8.58 -23.80 -4.44
CA ILE A 1039 9.17 -25.03 -4.97
C ILE A 1039 8.91 -25.11 -6.48
N THR A 1040 9.79 -24.47 -7.25
CA THR A 1040 9.72 -24.39 -8.70
C THR A 1040 10.93 -25.03 -9.37
N ALA A 1041 10.77 -25.39 -10.66
CA ALA A 1041 11.88 -25.87 -11.48
C ALA A 1041 13.05 -24.87 -11.51
N ASP A 1042 12.77 -23.57 -11.49
CA ASP A 1042 13.81 -22.53 -11.54
C ASP A 1042 14.64 -22.47 -10.25
N LEU A 1043 14.02 -22.60 -9.07
CA LEU A 1043 14.74 -22.72 -7.81
C LEU A 1043 15.64 -23.97 -7.80
N ILE A 1044 15.07 -25.12 -8.17
CA ILE A 1044 15.77 -26.42 -8.16
C ILE A 1044 16.96 -26.40 -9.13
N LYS A 1045 16.78 -25.83 -10.34
CA LYS A 1045 17.87 -25.65 -11.30
C LYS A 1045 18.94 -24.69 -10.80
N THR A 1046 18.54 -23.58 -10.18
CA THR A 1046 19.49 -22.58 -9.64
C THR A 1046 20.33 -23.17 -8.52
N LEU A 1047 19.74 -23.97 -7.63
CA LEU A 1047 20.48 -24.74 -6.62
C LEU A 1047 21.52 -25.67 -7.26
N LEU A 1048 21.11 -26.50 -8.22
CA LEU A 1048 22.01 -27.43 -8.90
C LEU A 1048 23.12 -26.75 -9.69
N ASP A 1049 22.82 -25.62 -10.34
CA ASP A 1049 23.81 -24.86 -11.11
C ASP A 1049 24.81 -24.13 -10.20
N SER A 1050 24.48 -23.93 -8.93
CA SER A 1050 25.40 -23.38 -7.92
C SER A 1050 26.39 -24.41 -7.36
N ALA A 1051 26.18 -25.72 -7.64
CA ALA A 1051 27.11 -26.76 -7.21
C ALA A 1051 28.44 -26.70 -7.98
N LYS A 1052 29.54 -26.42 -7.26
CA LYS A 1052 30.89 -26.37 -7.84
C LYS A 1052 31.32 -27.75 -8.35
N THR A 1053 31.91 -27.80 -9.55
CA THR A 1053 32.34 -29.07 -10.18
C THR A 1053 33.80 -29.42 -9.91
N GLU A 1054 34.59 -28.48 -9.37
CA GLU A 1054 36.03 -28.65 -9.13
C GLU A 1054 36.40 -28.23 -7.71
N LYS A 1055 37.20 -29.09 -7.06
CA LYS A 1055 37.77 -28.82 -5.74
C LYS A 1055 39.11 -28.11 -5.89
N ASN A 1056 39.25 -26.92 -5.32
CA ASN A 1056 40.48 -26.11 -5.29
C ASN A 1056 40.87 -25.78 -3.84
N ALA A 1057 41.95 -25.03 -3.63
CA ALA A 1057 42.40 -24.66 -2.29
C ALA A 1057 41.32 -23.86 -1.53
N ASP A 1058 40.70 -22.90 -2.22
CA ASP A 1058 39.76 -21.94 -1.64
C ASP A 1058 38.45 -22.57 -1.18
N ASN A 1059 37.93 -23.56 -1.92
CA ASN A 1059 36.68 -24.25 -1.57
C ASN A 1059 36.88 -25.55 -0.81
N SER A 1060 38.13 -26.02 -0.64
CA SER A 1060 38.44 -27.35 -0.10
C SER A 1060 37.74 -27.65 1.24
N ARG A 1061 37.55 -26.60 2.05
CA ARG A 1061 36.95 -26.59 3.38
C ARG A 1061 35.48 -27.03 3.43
N TYR A 1062 34.71 -26.65 2.42
CA TYR A 1062 33.27 -26.85 2.35
C TYR A 1062 32.81 -27.62 1.11
N PHE A 1063 33.68 -27.84 0.12
CA PHE A 1063 33.35 -28.42 -1.19
C PHE A 1063 32.41 -29.64 -1.14
N GLU A 1064 32.78 -30.70 -0.40
CA GLU A 1064 31.96 -31.91 -0.33
C GLU A 1064 30.70 -31.73 0.53
N ALA A 1065 30.78 -30.86 1.54
CA ALA A 1065 29.66 -30.58 2.42
C ALA A 1065 28.57 -29.80 1.69
N GLU A 1066 28.97 -28.74 1.00
CA GLU A 1066 28.13 -27.92 0.11
C GLU A 1066 27.54 -28.76 -1.02
N LEU A 1067 28.36 -29.58 -1.70
CA LEU A 1067 27.88 -30.43 -2.78
C LEU A 1067 26.76 -31.36 -2.30
N LEU A 1068 26.93 -32.02 -1.16
CA LEU A 1068 25.91 -32.91 -0.61
C LEU A 1068 24.69 -32.15 -0.10
N PHE A 1069 24.89 -30.98 0.50
CA PHE A 1069 23.81 -30.11 0.96
C PHE A 1069 22.92 -29.67 -0.20
N ILE A 1070 23.51 -29.17 -1.29
CA ILE A 1070 22.78 -28.77 -2.50
C ILE A 1070 22.00 -29.96 -3.08
N ILE A 1071 22.66 -31.11 -3.25
CA ILE A 1071 22.02 -32.28 -3.86
C ILE A 1071 20.86 -32.80 -3.01
N GLU A 1072 21.03 -32.89 -1.69
CA GLU A 1072 19.96 -33.33 -0.81
C GLU A 1072 18.77 -32.37 -0.85
N LEU A 1073 19.04 -31.07 -0.82
CA LEU A 1073 18.04 -30.03 -0.91
C LEU A 1073 17.26 -30.12 -2.23
N THR A 1074 17.95 -30.21 -3.37
CA THR A 1074 17.33 -30.41 -4.69
C THR A 1074 16.44 -31.64 -4.73
N ILE A 1075 16.91 -32.78 -4.21
CA ILE A 1075 16.15 -34.04 -4.21
C ILE A 1075 14.92 -33.92 -3.32
N ALA A 1076 15.06 -33.34 -2.14
CA ALA A 1076 13.95 -33.14 -1.23
C ALA A 1076 12.87 -32.23 -1.84
N LEU A 1077 13.28 -31.13 -2.50
CA LEU A 1077 12.38 -30.23 -3.20
C LEU A 1077 11.69 -30.92 -4.38
N PHE A 1078 12.40 -31.72 -5.15
CA PHE A 1078 11.81 -32.50 -6.26
C PHE A 1078 10.74 -33.49 -5.79
N LEU A 1079 10.80 -33.99 -4.55
CA LEU A 1079 9.74 -34.87 -4.03
C LEU A 1079 8.38 -34.17 -3.94
N PHE A 1080 8.34 -32.83 -3.80
CA PHE A 1080 7.10 -32.04 -3.80
C PHE A 1080 6.56 -31.80 -5.22
N CYS A 1081 7.40 -31.86 -6.26
CA CYS A 1081 7.02 -31.63 -7.66
C CYS A 1081 7.40 -32.81 -8.60
N LYS A 1082 7.34 -34.04 -8.08
CA LYS A 1082 7.77 -35.28 -8.77
C LYS A 1082 7.07 -35.56 -10.11
N GLU A 1083 5.96 -34.88 -10.39
CA GLU A 1083 5.22 -34.96 -11.65
C GLU A 1083 5.98 -34.32 -12.82
N GLU A 1084 6.92 -33.41 -12.54
CA GLU A 1084 7.80 -32.80 -13.54
C GLU A 1084 8.89 -33.77 -14.02
N LYS A 1085 8.52 -34.68 -14.93
CA LYS A 1085 9.42 -35.74 -15.44
C LYS A 1085 10.74 -35.23 -16.00
N GLU A 1086 10.72 -34.14 -16.77
CA GLU A 1086 11.92 -33.54 -17.35
C GLU A 1086 12.85 -32.95 -16.29
N LEU A 1087 12.29 -32.40 -15.20
CA LEU A 1087 13.07 -31.90 -14.08
C LEU A 1087 13.77 -33.06 -13.35
N GLY A 1088 13.05 -34.16 -13.10
CA GLY A 1088 13.63 -35.36 -12.49
C GLY A 1088 14.81 -35.91 -13.30
N LYS A 1089 14.66 -36.00 -14.63
CA LYS A 1089 15.73 -36.42 -15.54
C LYS A 1089 16.94 -35.47 -15.50
N PHE A 1090 16.68 -34.16 -15.49
CA PHE A 1090 17.74 -33.15 -15.37
C PHE A 1090 18.52 -33.28 -14.05
N ILE A 1091 17.81 -33.47 -12.93
CA ILE A 1091 18.44 -33.67 -11.61
C ILE A 1091 19.28 -34.94 -11.62
N LEU A 1092 18.74 -36.05 -12.13
CA LEU A 1092 19.47 -37.32 -12.23
C LEU A 1092 20.77 -37.15 -13.04
N GLN A 1093 20.69 -36.52 -14.21
CA GLN A 1093 21.86 -36.25 -15.06
C GLN A 1093 22.92 -35.43 -14.31
N LYS A 1094 22.52 -34.34 -13.64
CA LYS A 1094 23.43 -33.49 -12.87
C LYS A 1094 24.06 -34.23 -11.69
N VAL A 1095 23.30 -35.04 -10.94
CA VAL A 1095 23.84 -35.84 -9.84
C VAL A 1095 24.83 -36.89 -10.35
N PHE A 1096 24.58 -37.50 -11.51
CA PHE A 1096 25.56 -38.37 -12.17
C PHE A 1096 26.83 -37.59 -12.54
N GLN A 1097 26.72 -36.42 -13.16
CA GLN A 1097 27.87 -35.59 -13.51
C GLN A 1097 28.70 -35.22 -12.27
N LEU A 1098 28.05 -34.71 -11.22
CA LEU A 1098 28.71 -34.29 -9.97
C LEU A 1098 29.36 -35.46 -9.22
N SER A 1099 28.82 -36.67 -9.32
CA SER A 1099 29.42 -37.85 -8.69
C SER A 1099 30.73 -38.32 -9.30
N HIS A 1100 31.06 -37.80 -10.49
CA HIS A 1100 32.32 -38.09 -11.20
C HIS A 1100 33.38 -37.01 -10.95
N THR A 1101 33.10 -36.01 -10.11
CA THR A 1101 34.10 -35.03 -9.70
C THR A 1101 35.30 -35.71 -9.03
N LYS A 1102 36.50 -35.30 -9.43
CA LYS A 1102 37.75 -35.84 -8.90
C LYS A 1102 37.95 -35.40 -7.44
N GLY A 1103 38.44 -36.32 -6.61
CA GLY A 1103 38.81 -36.02 -5.22
C GLY A 1103 37.70 -36.15 -4.18
N LEU A 1104 36.51 -36.66 -4.56
CA LEU A 1104 35.43 -36.94 -3.61
C LEU A 1104 35.79 -38.09 -2.65
N THR A 1105 35.42 -37.95 -1.38
CA THR A 1105 35.58 -39.05 -0.41
C THR A 1105 34.66 -40.23 -0.71
N LYS A 1106 35.06 -41.43 -0.26
CA LYS A 1106 34.23 -42.65 -0.36
C LYS A 1106 32.85 -42.47 0.28
N ARG A 1107 32.77 -41.70 1.37
CA ARG A 1107 31.50 -41.41 2.07
C ARG A 1107 30.56 -40.59 1.20
N THR A 1108 31.08 -39.56 0.53
CA THR A 1108 30.33 -38.72 -0.40
C THR A 1108 29.80 -39.54 -1.57
N VAL A 1109 30.65 -40.34 -2.22
CA VAL A 1109 30.24 -41.21 -3.32
C VAL A 1109 29.14 -42.21 -2.90
N ARG A 1110 29.25 -42.81 -1.71
CA ARG A 1110 28.22 -43.71 -1.16
C ARG A 1110 26.88 -43.00 -0.93
N ARG A 1111 26.89 -41.77 -0.42
CA ARG A 1111 25.66 -40.97 -0.23
C ARG A 1111 25.03 -40.60 -1.58
N MET A 1112 25.84 -40.19 -2.55
CA MET A 1112 25.37 -39.92 -3.92
C MET A 1112 24.80 -41.17 -4.62
N LEU A 1113 25.32 -42.37 -4.34
CA LEU A 1113 24.72 -43.62 -4.82
C LEU A 1113 23.28 -43.79 -4.31
N THR A 1114 23.04 -43.52 -3.02
CA THR A 1114 21.69 -43.57 -2.41
C THR A 1114 20.74 -42.55 -3.07
N TYR A 1115 21.24 -41.36 -3.41
CA TYR A 1115 20.47 -40.36 -4.14
C TYR A 1115 20.13 -40.77 -5.57
N LYS A 1116 21.09 -41.34 -6.31
CA LYS A 1116 20.86 -41.81 -7.68
C LYS A 1116 19.80 -42.90 -7.74
N ILE A 1117 19.87 -43.90 -6.85
CA ILE A 1117 18.87 -44.98 -6.87
C ILE A 1117 17.48 -44.46 -6.50
N LEU A 1118 17.39 -43.49 -5.58
CA LEU A 1118 16.13 -42.82 -5.29
C LEU A 1118 15.58 -42.10 -6.53
N LEU A 1119 16.40 -41.28 -7.21
CA LEU A 1119 15.96 -40.56 -8.40
C LEU A 1119 15.56 -41.53 -9.55
N ILE A 1120 16.30 -42.62 -9.75
CA ILE A 1120 15.92 -43.68 -10.70
C ILE A 1120 14.56 -44.29 -10.32
N SER A 1121 14.30 -44.52 -9.04
CA SER A 1121 12.98 -45.04 -8.61
C SER A 1121 11.82 -44.06 -8.80
N LEU A 1122 12.11 -42.76 -8.96
CA LEU A 1122 11.10 -41.70 -9.13
C LEU A 1122 10.88 -41.35 -10.61
N CYS A 1123 11.92 -41.43 -11.44
CA CYS A 1123 11.84 -41.13 -12.86
C CYS A 1123 11.56 -42.42 -13.64
N ALA A 1124 10.54 -42.43 -14.52
CA ALA A 1124 10.30 -43.58 -15.39
C ALA A 1124 11.39 -43.72 -16.47
N ASP A 1125 11.63 -44.95 -16.91
CA ASP A 1125 12.48 -45.30 -18.07
C ASP A 1125 13.92 -44.74 -18.02
N GLN A 1126 14.57 -44.77 -16.85
CA GLN A 1126 15.98 -44.36 -16.70
C GLN A 1126 16.92 -45.58 -16.73
N THR A 1127 16.64 -46.54 -17.62
CA THR A 1127 17.39 -47.80 -17.75
C THR A 1127 18.87 -47.57 -18.09
N GLU A 1128 19.19 -46.54 -18.88
CA GLU A 1128 20.57 -46.12 -19.17
C GLU A 1128 21.34 -45.75 -17.89
N TYR A 1129 20.73 -44.94 -17.02
CA TYR A 1129 21.36 -44.53 -15.76
C TYR A 1129 21.45 -45.67 -14.75
N LEU A 1130 20.44 -46.55 -14.71
CA LEU A 1130 20.50 -47.77 -13.90
C LEU A 1130 21.62 -48.70 -14.37
N SER A 1131 21.80 -48.84 -15.69
CA SER A 1131 22.91 -49.57 -16.29
C SER A 1131 24.27 -48.99 -15.87
N LYS A 1132 24.45 -47.67 -15.98
CA LYS A 1132 25.67 -46.98 -15.53
C LYS A 1132 25.91 -47.20 -14.03
N LEU A 1133 24.87 -47.10 -13.20
CA LEU A 1133 24.97 -47.31 -11.76
C LEU A 1133 25.49 -48.73 -11.42
N ILE A 1134 24.95 -49.76 -12.06
CA ILE A 1134 25.36 -51.15 -11.82
C ILE A 1134 26.76 -51.41 -12.39
N ASN A 1135 26.96 -51.07 -13.66
CA ASN A 1135 28.15 -51.46 -14.42
C ASN A 1135 29.37 -50.62 -14.04
N ASP A 1136 29.21 -49.30 -13.99
CA ASP A 1136 30.33 -48.37 -13.86
C ASP A 1136 30.65 -48.03 -12.40
N GLU A 1137 29.73 -48.29 -11.47
CA GLU A 1137 29.90 -48.00 -10.06
C GLU A 1137 29.91 -49.26 -9.19
N LEU A 1138 28.81 -49.99 -9.08
CA LEU A 1138 28.71 -51.12 -8.13
C LEU A 1138 29.70 -52.26 -8.43
N LEU A 1139 29.87 -52.59 -9.71
CA LEU A 1139 30.81 -53.62 -10.12
C LEU A 1139 32.26 -53.12 -10.12
N LYS A 1140 32.53 -51.95 -10.71
CA LYS A 1140 33.89 -51.43 -10.92
C LYS A 1140 34.53 -50.77 -9.70
N LYS A 1141 33.77 -50.07 -8.84
CA LYS A 1141 34.30 -49.31 -7.68
C LYS A 1141 34.30 -50.13 -6.40
N GLY A 1142 34.90 -51.32 -6.44
CA GLY A 1142 34.87 -52.29 -5.34
C GLY A 1142 35.54 -51.82 -4.04
N ASP A 1143 36.47 -50.87 -4.12
CA ASP A 1143 37.13 -50.26 -2.97
C ASP A 1143 36.23 -49.24 -2.23
N ILE A 1144 35.16 -48.78 -2.88
CA ILE A 1144 34.14 -47.90 -2.30
C ILE A 1144 32.96 -48.75 -1.80
N PHE A 1145 32.44 -49.67 -2.62
CA PHE A 1145 31.28 -50.51 -2.31
C PHE A 1145 31.72 -51.88 -1.77
N THR A 1146 32.34 -51.83 -0.59
CA THR A 1146 32.87 -52.99 0.14
C THR A 1146 31.79 -53.71 0.94
N GLN A 1147 32.06 -54.93 1.40
CA GLN A 1147 31.23 -55.63 2.40
C GLN A 1147 30.84 -54.76 3.61
N LYS A 1148 31.82 -54.04 4.18
CA LYS A 1148 31.57 -53.12 5.31
C LYS A 1148 30.50 -52.07 5.02
N PHE A 1149 30.34 -51.64 3.76
CA PHE A 1149 29.32 -50.67 3.37
C PHE A 1149 27.94 -51.34 3.30
N PHE A 1150 27.82 -52.48 2.62
CA PHE A 1150 26.55 -53.18 2.51
C PHE A 1150 26.03 -53.69 3.86
N ALA A 1151 26.92 -53.97 4.81
CA ALA A 1151 26.58 -54.29 6.20
C ALA A 1151 25.91 -53.13 6.96
N THR A 1152 26.10 -51.87 6.54
CA THR A 1152 25.49 -50.71 7.19
C THR A 1152 23.99 -50.59 6.87
N ASN A 1153 23.25 -49.87 7.72
CA ASN A 1153 21.84 -49.56 7.46
C ASN A 1153 21.63 -48.85 6.11
N GLN A 1154 22.54 -47.97 5.71
CA GLN A 1154 22.52 -47.32 4.39
C GLN A 1154 22.68 -48.34 3.25
N GLY A 1155 23.61 -49.29 3.40
CA GLY A 1155 23.86 -50.32 2.40
C GLY A 1155 22.68 -51.28 2.24
N LYS A 1156 22.09 -51.73 3.35
CA LYS A 1156 20.88 -52.56 3.35
C LYS A 1156 19.69 -51.85 2.72
N GLU A 1157 19.49 -50.59 3.07
CA GLU A 1157 18.42 -49.76 2.54
C GLU A 1157 18.60 -49.47 1.03
N PHE A 1158 19.84 -49.36 0.56
CA PHE A 1158 20.16 -49.29 -0.86
C PHE A 1158 19.75 -50.57 -1.60
N LEU A 1159 20.11 -51.74 -1.08
CA LEU A 1159 19.75 -53.03 -1.68
C LEU A 1159 18.23 -53.21 -1.74
N LYS A 1160 17.53 -52.88 -0.65
CA LYS A 1160 16.08 -52.89 -0.60
C LYS A 1160 15.44 -52.05 -1.72
N ARG A 1161 15.97 -50.84 -1.97
CA ARG A 1161 15.50 -50.00 -3.09
C ARG A 1161 15.82 -50.62 -4.44
N LEU A 1162 17.02 -51.16 -4.61
CA LEU A 1162 17.39 -51.84 -5.85
C LEU A 1162 16.45 -53.02 -6.15
N PHE A 1163 16.07 -53.81 -5.14
CA PHE A 1163 15.10 -54.89 -5.28
C PHE A 1163 13.70 -54.38 -5.61
N SER A 1164 13.23 -53.29 -5.00
CA SER A 1164 11.93 -52.71 -5.35
C SER A 1164 11.83 -52.27 -6.82
N LEU A 1165 12.96 -52.03 -7.50
CA LEU A 1165 12.94 -51.75 -8.94
C LEU A 1165 12.63 -52.99 -9.78
N THR A 1166 12.84 -54.22 -9.29
CA THR A 1166 12.45 -55.44 -10.01
C THR A 1166 10.93 -55.66 -10.02
N GLU A 1167 10.22 -54.99 -9.12
CA GLU A 1167 8.75 -54.94 -9.08
C GLU A 1167 8.18 -53.83 -9.98
N SER A 1168 9.01 -52.86 -10.37
CA SER A 1168 8.59 -51.74 -11.22
C SER A 1168 8.49 -52.17 -12.68
N GLU A 1169 7.34 -51.91 -13.31
CA GLU A 1169 7.11 -52.20 -14.75
C GLU A 1169 8.17 -51.58 -15.67
N PHE A 1170 8.74 -50.42 -15.30
CA PHE A 1170 9.75 -49.71 -16.08
C PHE A 1170 11.13 -50.35 -16.03
N TYR A 1171 11.45 -51.09 -14.96
CA TYR A 1171 12.81 -51.56 -14.67
C TYR A 1171 12.91 -53.08 -14.61
N ARG A 1172 11.80 -53.77 -14.40
CA ARG A 1172 11.74 -55.22 -14.27
C ARG A 1172 12.42 -55.94 -15.43
N GLY A 1173 11.95 -55.71 -16.65
CA GLY A 1173 12.50 -56.39 -17.84
C GLY A 1173 14.00 -56.14 -18.00
N PHE A 1174 14.43 -54.89 -17.77
CA PHE A 1174 15.84 -54.53 -17.81
C PHE A 1174 16.67 -55.23 -16.72
N LEU A 1175 16.25 -55.20 -15.46
CA LEU A 1175 17.02 -55.77 -14.34
C LEU A 1175 17.10 -57.29 -14.42
N LEU A 1176 15.96 -57.95 -14.69
CA LEU A 1176 15.91 -59.40 -14.77
C LEU A 1176 16.73 -59.92 -15.96
N GLY A 1177 16.75 -59.22 -17.11
CA GLY A 1177 17.58 -59.60 -18.26
C GLY A 1177 19.05 -59.17 -18.17
N ASN A 1178 19.44 -58.35 -17.19
CA ASN A 1178 20.78 -57.78 -17.13
C ASN A 1178 21.76 -58.69 -16.38
N GLU A 1179 22.68 -59.35 -17.09
CA GLU A 1179 23.72 -60.19 -16.49
C GLU A 1179 24.55 -59.49 -15.40
N ASN A 1180 24.82 -58.18 -15.54
CA ASN A 1180 25.63 -57.44 -14.59
C ASN A 1180 24.90 -57.17 -13.27
N PHE A 1181 23.56 -57.09 -13.30
CA PHE A 1181 22.76 -57.09 -12.08
C PHE A 1181 22.98 -58.40 -11.30
N TRP A 1182 22.89 -59.55 -11.98
CA TRP A 1182 23.11 -60.86 -11.36
C TRP A 1182 24.56 -61.06 -10.89
N LYS A 1183 25.56 -60.62 -11.66
CA LYS A 1183 26.96 -60.60 -11.22
C LYS A 1183 27.15 -59.73 -9.96
N PHE A 1184 26.43 -58.61 -9.85
CA PHE A 1184 26.43 -57.78 -8.65
C PHE A 1184 25.79 -58.50 -7.46
N LEU A 1185 24.63 -59.14 -7.64
CA LEU A 1185 24.01 -59.94 -6.58
C LEU A 1185 24.95 -61.03 -6.09
N ARG A 1186 25.62 -61.74 -6.99
CA ARG A 1186 26.60 -62.78 -6.67
C ARG A 1186 27.76 -62.23 -5.82
N LYS A 1187 28.28 -61.06 -6.21
CA LYS A 1187 29.30 -60.33 -5.44
C LYS A 1187 28.81 -59.95 -4.03
N VAL A 1188 27.54 -59.56 -3.87
CA VAL A 1188 26.93 -59.21 -2.59
C VAL A 1188 26.62 -60.44 -1.74
N THR A 1189 26.16 -61.54 -2.33
CA THR A 1189 25.90 -62.82 -1.64
C THR A 1189 27.14 -63.38 -0.97
N ALA A 1190 28.31 -63.25 -1.61
CA ALA A 1190 29.59 -63.62 -1.02
C ALA A 1190 29.93 -62.83 0.28
N MET A 1191 29.22 -61.74 0.56
CA MET A 1191 29.32 -60.96 1.79
C MET A 1191 28.38 -61.56 2.84
N LYS A 1192 28.93 -62.27 3.83
CA LYS A 1192 28.18 -63.06 4.83
C LYS A 1192 26.98 -62.35 5.49
N GLU A 1193 27.02 -61.04 5.65
CA GLU A 1193 25.96 -60.26 6.31
C GLU A 1193 24.75 -59.95 5.39
N GLN A 1194 24.86 -60.21 4.08
CA GLN A 1194 23.82 -59.90 3.08
C GLN A 1194 23.21 -61.12 2.43
N SER A 1195 23.84 -62.31 2.54
CA SER A 1195 23.34 -63.54 1.93
C SER A 1195 21.90 -63.86 2.33
N GLU A 1196 21.53 -63.60 3.60
CA GLU A 1196 20.16 -63.74 4.09
C GLU A 1196 19.20 -62.80 3.37
N SER A 1197 19.57 -61.52 3.19
CA SER A 1197 18.74 -60.55 2.47
C SER A 1197 18.59 -60.87 0.97
N ILE A 1198 19.64 -61.42 0.33
CA ILE A 1198 19.54 -61.89 -1.06
C ILE A 1198 18.63 -63.11 -1.14
N PHE A 1199 18.76 -64.05 -0.21
CA PHE A 1199 17.89 -65.22 -0.14
C PHE A 1199 16.43 -64.82 0.08
N GLU A 1200 16.16 -63.90 1.02
CA GLU A 1200 14.80 -63.39 1.28
C GLU A 1200 14.18 -62.76 0.04
N TYR A 1201 14.95 -61.91 -0.67
CA TYR A 1201 14.53 -61.34 -1.94
C TYR A 1201 14.17 -62.42 -2.97
N LEU A 1202 15.02 -63.43 -3.16
CA LEU A 1202 14.75 -64.52 -4.10
C LEU A 1202 13.55 -65.36 -3.67
N ASN A 1203 13.47 -65.73 -2.39
CA ASN A 1203 12.40 -66.55 -1.84
C ASN A 1203 11.04 -65.85 -1.93
N GLU A 1204 10.98 -64.56 -1.61
CA GLU A 1204 9.77 -63.76 -1.78
C GLU A 1204 9.40 -63.66 -3.25
N SER A 1205 10.34 -63.21 -4.09
CA SER A 1205 10.12 -63.02 -5.52
C SER A 1205 9.64 -64.28 -6.24
N ILE A 1206 10.26 -65.44 -5.96
CA ILE A 1206 9.88 -66.72 -6.58
C ILE A 1206 8.49 -67.17 -6.15
N LYS A 1207 8.12 -66.94 -4.88
CA LYS A 1207 6.81 -67.39 -4.35
C LYS A 1207 5.66 -66.46 -4.73
N THR A 1208 5.92 -65.17 -4.88
CA THR A 1208 4.86 -64.18 -5.14
C THR A 1208 4.63 -63.96 -6.63
N ASP A 1209 5.63 -64.20 -7.47
CA ASP A 1209 5.64 -63.75 -8.85
C ASP A 1209 6.07 -64.85 -9.82
N SER A 1210 5.09 -65.45 -10.50
CA SER A 1210 5.29 -66.53 -11.47
C SER A 1210 6.22 -66.14 -12.63
N ASN A 1211 6.42 -64.84 -12.88
CA ASN A 1211 7.18 -64.34 -14.01
C ASN A 1211 8.57 -63.80 -13.61
N ILE A 1212 9.04 -64.04 -12.38
CA ILE A 1212 10.39 -63.61 -11.97
C ILE A 1212 11.47 -64.42 -12.69
N LEU A 1213 11.21 -65.70 -12.96
CA LEU A 1213 12.13 -66.60 -13.66
C LEU A 1213 11.91 -66.47 -15.17
N THR A 1214 12.93 -65.95 -15.85
CA THR A 1214 12.98 -65.85 -17.30
C THR A 1214 14.07 -66.76 -17.84
N ASN A 1215 13.99 -67.10 -19.13
CA ASN A 1215 15.04 -67.84 -19.82
C ASN A 1215 16.43 -67.18 -19.70
N GLU A 1216 16.47 -65.86 -19.48
CA GLU A 1216 17.71 -65.08 -19.36
C GLU A 1216 18.32 -65.12 -17.95
N ASN A 1217 17.49 -65.26 -16.91
CA ASN A 1217 17.94 -65.18 -15.52
C ASN A 1217 17.95 -66.50 -14.75
N PHE A 1218 17.28 -67.53 -15.27
CA PHE A 1218 17.09 -68.79 -14.56
C PHE A 1218 18.42 -69.37 -14.03
N MET A 1219 19.44 -69.46 -14.89
CA MET A 1219 20.76 -69.98 -14.51
C MET A 1219 21.49 -69.09 -13.51
N TRP A 1220 21.23 -67.77 -13.52
CA TRP A 1220 21.77 -66.84 -12.53
C TRP A 1220 21.14 -67.03 -11.15
N VAL A 1221 19.81 -67.17 -11.11
CA VAL A 1221 19.06 -67.44 -9.87
C VAL A 1221 19.50 -68.77 -9.28
N LEU A 1222 19.55 -69.82 -10.10
CA LEU A 1222 19.98 -71.14 -9.66
C LEU A 1222 21.42 -71.12 -9.14
N GLY A 1223 22.34 -70.44 -9.85
CA GLY A 1223 23.72 -70.29 -9.40
C GLY A 1223 23.85 -69.54 -8.07
N LEU A 1224 23.02 -68.53 -7.82
CA LEU A 1224 22.96 -67.83 -6.53
C LEU A 1224 22.46 -68.74 -5.41
N LEU A 1225 21.40 -69.53 -5.66
CA LEU A 1225 20.88 -70.47 -4.68
C LEU A 1225 21.87 -71.58 -4.37
N ASP A 1226 22.61 -72.08 -5.35
CA ASP A 1226 23.67 -73.09 -5.12
C ASP A 1226 24.81 -72.53 -4.25
N GLU A 1227 25.22 -71.27 -4.49
CA GLU A 1227 26.19 -70.59 -3.64
C GLU A 1227 25.70 -70.41 -2.20
N ILE A 1228 24.46 -69.95 -2.01
CA ILE A 1228 23.86 -69.78 -0.67
C ILE A 1228 23.73 -71.13 0.04
N SER A 1229 23.37 -72.18 -0.69
CA SER A 1229 23.31 -73.56 -0.16
C SER A 1229 24.69 -74.05 0.28
N SER A 1230 25.75 -73.61 -0.36
CA SER A 1230 27.13 -74.00 -0.02
C SER A 1230 27.69 -73.24 1.20
N MET A 1231 27.11 -72.09 1.58
CA MET A 1231 27.66 -71.22 2.65
C MET A 1231 27.76 -71.91 4.02
N GLY A 1232 26.86 -72.84 4.32
CA GLY A 1232 26.82 -73.58 5.58
C GLY A 1232 27.89 -74.68 5.69
N ALA A 1233 28.71 -74.93 4.66
CA ALA A 1233 29.81 -75.89 4.69
C ALA A 1233 30.80 -75.65 5.85
N VAL A 1234 30.92 -74.38 6.29
CA VAL A 1234 31.70 -74.00 7.48
C VAL A 1234 31.22 -74.68 8.77
N GLY A 1235 29.96 -75.15 8.81
CA GLY A 1235 29.38 -75.92 9.90
C GLY A 1235 30.14 -77.22 10.22
N ASN A 1236 30.84 -77.80 9.24
CA ASN A 1236 31.71 -78.96 9.44
C ASN A 1236 32.76 -78.72 10.55
N HIS A 1237 33.30 -77.50 10.65
CA HIS A 1237 34.25 -77.16 11.71
C HIS A 1237 33.65 -77.36 13.11
N TRP A 1238 32.38 -76.98 13.28
CA TRP A 1238 31.67 -77.19 14.54
C TRP A 1238 31.34 -78.67 14.76
N GLU A 1239 30.96 -79.41 13.72
CA GLU A 1239 30.70 -80.86 13.85
C GLU A 1239 31.94 -81.61 14.35
N ILE A 1240 33.12 -81.28 13.81
CA ILE A 1240 34.41 -81.84 14.27
C ILE A 1240 34.74 -81.42 15.70
N GLU A 1241 34.55 -80.15 16.05
CA GLU A 1241 34.80 -79.64 17.40
C GLU A 1241 33.85 -80.26 18.43
N TYR A 1242 32.56 -80.30 18.10
CA TYR A 1242 31.51 -80.90 18.91
C TYR A 1242 31.80 -82.38 19.19
N LYS A 1243 32.21 -83.14 18.17
CA LYS A 1243 32.62 -84.54 18.32
C LYS A 1243 33.81 -84.70 19.27
N LYS A 1244 34.82 -83.84 19.17
CA LYS A 1244 35.96 -83.84 20.11
C LYS A 1244 35.55 -83.50 21.54
N LEU A 1245 34.62 -82.56 21.71
CA LEU A 1245 34.10 -82.16 23.03
C LEU A 1245 33.26 -83.26 23.67
N THR A 1246 32.40 -83.95 22.91
CA THR A 1246 31.62 -85.09 23.42
C THR A 1246 32.50 -86.29 23.75
N GLU A 1247 33.48 -86.62 22.91
CA GLU A 1247 34.43 -87.72 23.16
C GLU A 1247 35.33 -87.47 24.38
N SER A 1248 35.62 -86.20 24.70
CA SER A 1248 36.38 -85.81 25.91
C SER A 1248 35.52 -85.64 27.17
N GLY A 1249 34.22 -85.91 27.11
CA GLY A 1249 33.32 -85.90 28.27
C GLY A 1249 32.94 -84.51 28.82
N HIS A 1250 33.17 -83.43 28.08
CA HIS A 1250 32.80 -82.08 28.50
C HIS A 1250 31.30 -81.83 28.30
N LYS A 1251 30.64 -81.15 29.25
CA LYS A 1251 29.29 -80.59 29.02
C LYS A 1251 29.37 -79.47 27.99
N ILE A 1252 28.64 -79.61 26.89
CA ILE A 1252 28.62 -78.64 25.80
C ILE A 1252 27.48 -77.66 26.06
N ASP A 1253 27.77 -76.59 26.80
CA ASP A 1253 26.83 -75.48 27.02
C ASP A 1253 26.90 -74.41 25.90
N LYS A 1254 27.73 -74.65 24.86
CA LYS A 1254 27.91 -73.71 23.75
C LYS A 1254 27.00 -74.06 22.57
N GLU A 1255 26.21 -73.10 22.14
CA GLU A 1255 25.45 -73.18 20.88
C GLU A 1255 26.38 -73.20 19.66
N ASN A 1256 25.92 -73.85 18.57
CA ASN A 1256 26.64 -73.90 17.30
C ASN A 1256 26.81 -72.48 16.71
N PRO A 1257 28.04 -71.96 16.57
CA PRO A 1257 28.27 -70.61 16.06
C PRO A 1257 27.89 -70.45 14.57
N TYR A 1258 27.79 -71.55 13.82
CA TYR A 1258 27.44 -71.55 12.39
C TYR A 1258 25.97 -71.87 12.14
N LYS A 1259 25.15 -72.02 13.18
CA LYS A 1259 23.72 -72.39 13.08
C LYS A 1259 22.96 -71.56 12.04
N LYS A 1260 23.13 -70.23 12.07
CA LYS A 1260 22.48 -69.32 11.10
C LYS A 1260 22.87 -69.60 9.65
N SER A 1261 24.16 -69.86 9.38
CA SER A 1261 24.64 -70.16 8.03
C SER A 1261 24.12 -71.51 7.54
N ILE A 1262 24.06 -72.51 8.43
CA ILE A 1262 23.47 -73.81 8.12
C ILE A 1262 21.98 -73.66 7.81
N GLU A 1263 21.21 -72.98 8.67
CA GLU A 1263 19.78 -72.73 8.45
C GLU A 1263 19.50 -72.01 7.12
N LEU A 1264 20.30 -71.01 6.77
CA LEU A 1264 20.17 -70.31 5.49
C LEU A 1264 20.41 -71.26 4.30
N SER A 1265 21.45 -72.10 4.39
CA SER A 1265 21.75 -73.09 3.36
C SER A 1265 20.64 -74.14 3.20
N LEU A 1266 20.06 -74.62 4.31
CA LEU A 1266 18.92 -75.55 4.29
C LEU A 1266 17.70 -74.92 3.60
N LYS A 1267 17.37 -73.66 3.95
CA LYS A 1267 16.29 -72.90 3.29
C LYS A 1267 16.55 -72.74 1.78
N SER A 1268 17.81 -72.51 1.39
CA SER A 1268 18.21 -72.38 -0.01
C SER A 1268 18.05 -73.68 -0.79
N ILE A 1269 18.46 -74.82 -0.22
CA ILE A 1269 18.24 -76.15 -0.81
C ILE A 1269 16.75 -76.41 -1.01
N GLN A 1270 15.92 -76.09 -0.01
CA GLN A 1270 14.48 -76.24 -0.10
C GLN A 1270 13.88 -75.37 -1.20
N LEU A 1271 14.33 -74.11 -1.33
CA LEU A 1271 13.88 -73.21 -2.39
C LEU A 1271 14.33 -73.69 -3.79
N THR A 1272 15.55 -74.21 -3.93
CA THR A 1272 16.02 -74.83 -5.18
C THR A 1272 15.14 -76.00 -5.60
N SER A 1273 14.74 -76.85 -4.66
CA SER A 1273 13.77 -77.93 -4.91
C SER A 1273 12.38 -77.42 -5.27
N HIS A 1274 11.98 -76.25 -4.74
CA HIS A 1274 10.70 -75.61 -5.05
C HIS A 1274 10.68 -75.01 -6.46
N LEU A 1275 11.81 -74.78 -7.13
CA LEU A 1275 11.84 -74.30 -8.51
C LEU A 1275 11.17 -75.27 -9.50
N LEU A 1276 11.09 -76.56 -9.15
CA LEU A 1276 10.37 -77.59 -9.91
C LEU A 1276 8.86 -77.60 -9.63
N GLU A 1277 8.44 -77.04 -8.50
CA GLU A 1277 7.03 -76.79 -8.21
C GLU A 1277 6.61 -75.50 -8.94
N ASP A 1278 5.40 -75.47 -9.47
CA ASP A 1278 4.76 -74.32 -10.12
C ASP A 1278 5.31 -73.87 -11.50
N ASN A 1279 6.35 -74.48 -12.08
CA ASN A 1279 6.83 -74.18 -13.45
C ASN A 1279 6.58 -75.33 -14.45
N ASN A 1280 5.43 -75.32 -15.13
CA ASN A 1280 5.12 -76.30 -16.19
C ASN A 1280 5.99 -76.16 -17.47
N ASP A 1281 6.77 -75.08 -17.58
CA ASP A 1281 7.49 -74.70 -18.79
C ASP A 1281 9.03 -74.87 -18.69
N LEU A 1282 9.54 -75.56 -17.66
CA LEU A 1282 11.00 -75.77 -17.51
C LEU A 1282 11.55 -76.66 -18.63
N ARG A 1283 12.63 -76.20 -19.27
CA ARG A 1283 13.36 -76.96 -20.29
C ARG A 1283 14.15 -78.10 -19.66
N LYS A 1284 14.43 -79.16 -20.44
CA LYS A 1284 15.25 -80.30 -20.01
C LYS A 1284 16.54 -79.91 -19.28
N ASN A 1285 17.28 -78.94 -19.85
CA ASN A 1285 18.55 -78.47 -19.30
C ASN A 1285 18.39 -77.74 -17.95
N GLU A 1286 17.27 -77.06 -17.73
CA GLU A 1286 16.98 -76.34 -16.49
C GLU A 1286 16.66 -77.32 -15.37
N ILE A 1287 15.87 -78.36 -15.69
CA ILE A 1287 15.58 -79.45 -14.76
C ILE A 1287 16.88 -80.18 -14.36
N PHE A 1288 17.74 -80.50 -15.33
CA PHE A 1288 19.05 -81.08 -15.04
C PHE A 1288 19.92 -80.18 -14.18
N ALA A 1289 19.93 -78.87 -14.44
CA ALA A 1289 20.69 -77.94 -13.63
C ALA A 1289 20.18 -77.87 -12.18
N ILE A 1290 18.86 -77.89 -11.94
CA ILE A 1290 18.29 -77.94 -10.58
C ILE A 1290 18.74 -79.21 -9.86
N ILE A 1291 18.65 -80.36 -10.52
CA ILE A 1291 19.06 -81.65 -9.96
C ILE A 1291 20.55 -81.64 -9.63
N GLN A 1292 21.38 -81.12 -10.52
CA GLN A 1292 22.82 -80.99 -10.31
C GLN A 1292 23.13 -80.07 -9.13
N ALA A 1293 22.42 -78.96 -8.96
CA ALA A 1293 22.59 -78.07 -7.80
C ALA A 1293 22.22 -78.77 -6.49
N LEU A 1294 21.10 -79.49 -6.43
CA LEU A 1294 20.72 -80.27 -5.24
C LEU A 1294 21.71 -81.40 -4.94
N ALA A 1295 22.17 -82.09 -5.98
CA ALA A 1295 23.13 -83.17 -5.87
C ALA A 1295 24.53 -82.67 -5.48
N HIS A 1296 24.93 -81.45 -5.89
CA HIS A 1296 26.12 -80.77 -5.41
C HIS A 1296 26.06 -80.57 -3.88
N GLN A 1297 24.89 -80.26 -3.30
CA GLN A 1297 24.76 -80.09 -1.85
C GLN A 1297 24.73 -81.41 -1.06
N CYS A 1298 24.49 -82.55 -1.71
CA CYS A 1298 24.66 -83.88 -1.09
C CYS A 1298 26.12 -84.17 -0.72
N ILE A 1299 27.06 -83.38 -1.26
CA ILE A 1299 28.51 -83.51 -1.08
C ILE A 1299 29.04 -82.48 -0.08
N ASN A 1300 28.14 -81.71 0.54
CA ASN A 1300 28.51 -80.64 1.45
C ASN A 1300 29.29 -81.20 2.66
N PRO A 1301 30.45 -80.62 3.03
CA PRO A 1301 31.24 -81.10 4.16
C PRO A 1301 30.51 -81.07 5.51
N CYS A 1302 29.49 -80.21 5.66
CA CYS A 1302 28.64 -80.18 6.84
C CYS A 1302 27.60 -81.29 6.72
N LYS A 1303 27.70 -82.29 7.60
CA LYS A 1303 26.87 -83.50 7.59
C LYS A 1303 25.38 -83.16 7.62
N GLN A 1304 24.98 -82.21 8.47
CA GLN A 1304 23.60 -81.74 8.56
C GLN A 1304 23.04 -81.26 7.21
N ILE A 1305 23.86 -80.58 6.40
CA ILE A 1305 23.46 -80.08 5.08
C ILE A 1305 23.44 -81.22 4.07
N SER A 1306 24.47 -82.07 4.06
CA SER A 1306 24.51 -83.20 3.12
C SER A 1306 23.36 -84.18 3.32
N GLU A 1307 22.99 -84.49 4.57
CA GLU A 1307 21.88 -85.40 4.87
C GLU A 1307 20.54 -84.79 4.45
N PHE A 1308 20.35 -83.50 4.74
CA PHE A 1308 19.15 -82.79 4.29
C PHE A 1308 19.07 -82.71 2.75
N ALA A 1309 20.18 -82.45 2.07
CA ALA A 1309 20.25 -82.42 0.61
C ALA A 1309 19.93 -83.78 0.00
N VAL A 1310 20.44 -84.88 0.56
CA VAL A 1310 20.13 -86.26 0.12
C VAL A 1310 18.62 -86.52 0.20
N VAL A 1311 18.00 -86.22 1.35
CA VAL A 1311 16.55 -86.38 1.53
C VAL A 1311 15.78 -85.48 0.57
N THR A 1312 16.17 -84.23 0.42
CA THR A 1312 15.49 -83.26 -0.45
C THR A 1312 15.60 -83.66 -1.92
N LEU A 1313 16.77 -84.11 -2.37
CA LEU A 1313 17.01 -84.57 -3.73
C LEU A 1313 16.17 -85.82 -4.05
N GLU A 1314 16.18 -86.83 -3.16
CA GLU A 1314 15.37 -88.03 -3.32
C GLU A 1314 13.88 -87.68 -3.40
N GLN A 1315 13.38 -86.87 -2.48
CA GLN A 1315 11.98 -86.42 -2.49
C GLN A 1315 11.66 -85.60 -3.75
N THR A 1316 12.59 -84.79 -4.23
CA THR A 1316 12.41 -83.99 -5.46
C THR A 1316 12.26 -84.89 -6.68
N LEU A 1317 13.17 -85.86 -6.83
CA LEU A 1317 13.16 -86.79 -7.97
C LEU A 1317 11.93 -87.72 -7.96
N ILE A 1318 11.44 -88.09 -6.77
CA ILE A 1318 10.30 -89.00 -6.61
C ILE A 1318 8.96 -88.28 -6.67
N ASN A 1319 8.82 -87.15 -5.96
CA ASN A 1319 7.52 -86.51 -5.74
C ASN A 1319 7.23 -85.33 -6.68
N LYS A 1320 8.26 -84.66 -7.23
CA LYS A 1320 8.10 -83.42 -7.98
C LYS A 1320 8.32 -83.56 -9.49
N ILE A 1321 8.87 -84.68 -9.96
CA ILE A 1321 9.14 -84.92 -11.38
C ILE A 1321 8.29 -86.10 -11.84
N GLU A 1322 7.38 -85.87 -12.77
CA GLU A 1322 6.59 -86.92 -13.38
C GLU A 1322 7.13 -87.28 -14.76
N ILE A 1323 7.67 -88.50 -14.93
CA ILE A 1323 8.16 -88.98 -16.23
C ILE A 1323 7.05 -89.80 -16.92
N PRO A 1324 6.82 -89.64 -18.24
CA PRO A 1324 7.46 -88.67 -19.12
C PRO A 1324 6.95 -87.24 -18.86
N THR A 1325 7.85 -86.26 -18.91
CA THR A 1325 7.49 -84.84 -19.04
C THR A 1325 7.45 -84.48 -20.52
N ASN A 1326 7.00 -83.26 -20.86
CA ASN A 1326 7.13 -82.74 -22.24
C ASN A 1326 8.58 -82.71 -22.75
N GLU A 1327 9.56 -82.69 -21.85
CA GLU A 1327 10.99 -82.50 -22.15
C GLU A 1327 11.84 -83.76 -21.94
N MET A 1328 11.33 -84.76 -21.21
CA MET A 1328 12.06 -85.98 -20.84
C MET A 1328 11.18 -87.22 -20.98
N GLU A 1329 11.59 -88.13 -21.86
CA GLU A 1329 10.82 -89.34 -22.19
C GLU A 1329 11.05 -90.49 -21.21
N SER A 1330 12.19 -90.51 -20.52
CA SER A 1330 12.64 -91.69 -19.78
C SER A 1330 13.43 -91.36 -18.52
N VAL A 1331 13.40 -92.29 -17.55
CA VAL A 1331 14.09 -92.18 -16.25
C VAL A 1331 15.61 -92.17 -16.43
N GLU A 1332 16.09 -92.81 -17.49
CA GLU A 1332 17.47 -92.83 -17.95
C GLU A 1332 18.02 -91.41 -18.15
N GLU A 1333 17.24 -90.55 -18.81
CA GLU A 1333 17.66 -89.18 -19.09
C GLU A 1333 17.82 -88.36 -17.81
N LEU A 1334 16.92 -88.56 -16.84
CA LEU A 1334 17.00 -87.93 -15.52
C LEU A 1334 18.28 -88.31 -14.79
N ILE A 1335 18.63 -89.60 -14.81
CA ILE A 1335 19.82 -90.12 -14.12
C ILE A 1335 21.10 -89.71 -14.86
N GLU A 1336 21.16 -89.87 -16.18
CA GLU A 1336 22.32 -89.56 -17.01
C GLU A 1336 22.60 -88.05 -17.11
N GLY A 1337 21.55 -87.23 -17.20
CA GLY A 1337 21.67 -85.77 -17.28
C GLY A 1337 21.82 -85.09 -15.93
N GLY A 1338 21.10 -85.58 -14.91
CA GLY A 1338 21.06 -84.94 -13.59
C GLY A 1338 22.16 -85.42 -12.63
N LEU A 1339 22.30 -86.75 -12.45
CA LEU A 1339 23.11 -87.32 -11.36
C LEU A 1339 24.49 -87.82 -11.83
N LEU A 1340 24.56 -88.41 -13.03
CA LEU A 1340 25.79 -88.98 -13.57
C LEU A 1340 26.94 -87.97 -13.75
N PRO A 1341 26.72 -86.69 -14.14
CA PRO A 1341 27.80 -85.72 -14.26
C PRO A 1341 28.56 -85.51 -12.96
N LEU A 1342 27.86 -85.59 -11.82
CA LEU A 1342 28.46 -85.49 -10.48
C LEU A 1342 29.24 -86.74 -10.08
N LEU A 1343 28.82 -87.91 -10.53
CA LEU A 1343 29.57 -89.17 -10.33
C LEU A 1343 30.84 -89.24 -11.18
N ASN A 1344 30.85 -88.60 -12.35
CA ASN A 1344 32.02 -88.61 -13.26
C ASN A 1344 33.06 -87.52 -12.93
N SER A 1345 32.70 -86.44 -12.21
CA SER A 1345 33.63 -85.35 -11.85
C SER A 1345 34.53 -85.67 -10.65
N SER A 1346 34.37 -86.85 -10.03
CA SER A 1346 34.96 -87.24 -8.75
C SER A 1346 36.34 -87.90 -8.90
N GLU A 1347 37.39 -87.13 -9.23
CA GLU A 1347 38.77 -87.62 -9.14
C GLU A 1347 39.35 -87.40 -7.72
N THR A 1348 39.52 -88.51 -6.99
CA THR A 1348 40.56 -88.76 -5.96
C THR A 1348 40.50 -88.03 -4.59
N GLN A 1349 39.50 -88.28 -3.72
CA GLN A 1349 39.63 -88.14 -2.23
C GLN A 1349 38.75 -89.14 -1.43
N GLU A 1350 39.19 -89.55 -0.23
CA GLU A 1350 38.52 -90.54 0.64
C GLU A 1350 37.11 -90.09 1.12
N ASP A 1351 36.92 -88.80 1.37
CA ASP A 1351 35.61 -88.21 1.71
C ASP A 1351 34.57 -88.37 0.59
N GLN A 1352 35.00 -88.57 -0.67
CA GLN A 1352 34.10 -88.80 -1.81
C GLN A 1352 33.51 -90.22 -1.87
N LYS A 1353 34.00 -91.20 -1.08
CA LYS A 1353 33.39 -92.55 -1.05
C LYS A 1353 31.99 -92.55 -0.41
N ILE A 1354 31.82 -91.78 0.67
CA ILE A 1354 30.52 -91.57 1.34
C ILE A 1354 29.54 -90.91 0.36
N LEU A 1355 30.03 -89.96 -0.43
CA LEU A 1355 29.30 -89.25 -1.48
C LEU A 1355 28.73 -90.18 -2.56
N ILE A 1356 29.59 -90.96 -3.21
CA ILE A 1356 29.19 -91.89 -4.29
C ILE A 1356 28.13 -92.86 -3.77
N SER A 1357 28.33 -93.35 -2.55
CA SER A 1357 27.41 -94.28 -1.88
C SER A 1357 26.01 -93.69 -1.68
N SER A 1358 25.90 -92.41 -1.27
CA SER A 1358 24.61 -91.73 -1.09
C SER A 1358 23.90 -91.48 -2.43
N ILE A 1359 24.61 -90.96 -3.44
CA ILE A 1359 24.02 -90.71 -4.77
C ILE A 1359 23.55 -92.03 -5.41
N LEU A 1360 24.33 -93.11 -5.29
CA LEU A 1360 23.92 -94.43 -5.77
C LEU A 1360 22.67 -94.95 -5.04
N THR A 1361 22.52 -94.68 -3.74
CA THR A 1361 21.28 -94.98 -3.01
C THR A 1361 20.10 -94.21 -3.56
N ILE A 1362 20.26 -92.92 -3.86
CA ILE A 1362 19.20 -92.12 -4.50
C ILE A 1362 18.85 -92.70 -5.87
N ILE A 1363 19.83 -93.03 -6.72
CA ILE A 1363 19.60 -93.66 -8.03
C ILE A 1363 18.81 -94.97 -7.87
N SER A 1364 19.18 -95.80 -6.90
CA SER A 1364 18.47 -97.04 -6.56
C SER A 1364 17.02 -96.76 -6.18
N ASN A 1365 16.77 -95.83 -5.24
CA ASN A 1365 15.43 -95.54 -4.74
C ASN A 1365 14.54 -94.92 -5.83
N VAL A 1366 15.08 -94.00 -6.64
CA VAL A 1366 14.39 -93.38 -7.79
C VAL A 1366 14.03 -94.44 -8.83
N TYR A 1367 14.96 -95.33 -9.17
CA TYR A 1367 14.66 -96.44 -10.08
C TYR A 1367 13.57 -97.36 -9.53
N LEU A 1368 13.67 -97.79 -8.27
CA LEU A 1368 12.68 -98.67 -7.65
C LEU A 1368 11.31 -97.99 -7.57
N HIS A 1369 11.26 -96.67 -7.37
CA HIS A 1369 10.02 -95.91 -7.40
C HIS A 1369 9.38 -95.93 -8.80
N TYR A 1370 10.12 -95.56 -9.85
CA TYR A 1370 9.55 -95.57 -11.21
C TYR A 1370 9.29 -97.00 -11.73
N LEU A 1371 10.02 -98.00 -11.26
CA LEU A 1371 9.74 -99.41 -11.52
C LEU A 1371 8.39 -99.83 -10.93
N LYS A 1372 8.08 -99.40 -9.69
CA LYS A 1372 6.75 -99.61 -9.09
C LYS A 1372 5.64 -98.95 -9.89
N LEU A 1373 5.90 -97.76 -10.43
CA LEU A 1373 4.97 -97.05 -11.32
C LEU A 1373 4.90 -97.63 -12.75
N GLY A 1374 5.70 -98.65 -13.09
CA GLY A 1374 5.74 -99.25 -14.43
C GLY A 1374 6.37 -98.35 -15.50
N LYS A 1375 7.14 -97.34 -15.10
CA LYS A 1375 7.74 -96.30 -15.96
C LYS A 1375 9.21 -96.57 -16.31
N THR A 1376 9.72 -97.78 -16.08
CA THR A 1376 11.11 -98.18 -16.38
C THR A 1376 11.16 -99.40 -17.30
N SER A 1377 12.23 -99.54 -18.08
CA SER A 1377 12.51 -100.68 -18.97
C SER A 1377 13.66 -101.55 -18.45
N ASN A 1378 13.90 -102.70 -19.11
CA ASN A 1378 15.13 -103.47 -18.88
C ASN A 1378 16.39 -102.69 -19.27
N GLU A 1379 16.31 -101.80 -20.27
CA GLU A 1379 17.44 -100.93 -20.63
C GLU A 1379 17.76 -99.93 -19.51
N THR A 1380 16.73 -99.39 -18.83
CA THR A 1380 16.90 -98.54 -17.64
C THR A 1380 17.75 -99.25 -16.60
N PHE A 1381 17.39 -100.51 -16.30
CA PHE A 1381 18.12 -101.30 -15.33
C PHE A 1381 19.56 -101.58 -15.75
N LEU A 1382 19.80 -101.94 -17.03
CA LEU A 1382 21.15 -102.17 -17.53
C LEU A 1382 22.02 -100.92 -17.43
N LYS A 1383 21.46 -99.73 -17.68
CA LYS A 1383 22.16 -98.46 -17.49
C LYS A 1383 22.47 -98.21 -16.02
N ILE A 1384 21.53 -98.39 -15.11
CA ILE A 1384 21.79 -98.26 -13.66
C ILE A 1384 22.85 -99.25 -13.20
N LEU A 1385 22.75 -100.51 -13.63
CA LEU A 1385 23.74 -101.54 -13.36
C LEU A 1385 25.13 -101.10 -13.87
N SER A 1386 25.21 -100.48 -15.04
CA SER A 1386 26.48 -99.95 -15.58
C SER A 1386 27.07 -98.83 -14.71
N ILE A 1387 26.23 -97.97 -14.13
CA ILE A 1387 26.66 -96.89 -13.22
C ILE A 1387 27.22 -97.50 -11.93
N PHE A 1388 26.50 -98.44 -11.30
CA PHE A 1388 26.98 -99.14 -10.11
C PHE A 1388 28.26 -99.95 -10.36
N ASN A 1389 28.37 -100.60 -11.52
CA ASN A 1389 29.54 -101.40 -11.88
C ASN A 1389 30.84 -100.59 -11.92
N LYS A 1390 30.79 -99.28 -12.21
CA LYS A 1390 31.96 -98.39 -12.14
C LYS A 1390 32.56 -98.29 -10.74
N PHE A 1391 31.77 -98.59 -9.70
CA PHE A 1391 32.14 -98.42 -8.30
C PHE A 1391 32.02 -99.71 -7.48
N VAL A 1392 31.80 -100.86 -8.13
CA VAL A 1392 31.50 -102.15 -7.47
C VAL A 1392 32.67 -102.72 -6.67
N GLU A 1393 33.89 -102.23 -6.90
CA GLU A 1393 35.07 -102.60 -6.12
C GLU A 1393 34.95 -102.21 -4.65
N ASP A 1394 34.05 -101.27 -4.32
CA ASP A 1394 33.68 -100.95 -2.95
C ASP A 1394 32.63 -101.95 -2.41
N SER A 1395 32.98 -102.68 -1.35
CA SER A 1395 32.12 -103.72 -0.77
C SER A 1395 30.75 -103.19 -0.32
N ASP A 1396 30.65 -101.93 0.12
CA ASP A 1396 29.36 -101.36 0.52
C ASP A 1396 28.49 -101.02 -0.70
N ILE A 1397 29.10 -100.63 -1.82
CA ILE A 1397 28.40 -100.40 -3.09
C ILE A 1397 27.95 -101.73 -3.70
N GLU A 1398 28.80 -102.77 -3.64
CA GLU A 1398 28.44 -104.12 -4.08
C GLU A 1398 27.21 -104.64 -3.33
N LYS A 1399 27.17 -104.50 -1.99
CA LYS A 1399 26.00 -104.87 -1.18
C LYS A 1399 24.75 -104.11 -1.59
N LYS A 1400 24.86 -102.79 -1.81
CA LYS A 1400 23.74 -101.96 -2.27
C LYS A 1400 23.25 -102.42 -3.65
N LEU A 1401 24.14 -102.78 -4.56
CA LEU A 1401 23.77 -103.31 -5.87
C LEU A 1401 23.04 -104.67 -5.75
N GLN A 1402 23.52 -105.56 -4.89
CA GLN A 1402 22.84 -106.84 -4.60
C GLN A 1402 21.44 -106.60 -4.02
N GLN A 1403 21.30 -105.64 -3.10
CA GLN A 1403 20.02 -105.25 -2.52
C GLN A 1403 19.07 -104.68 -3.59
N LEU A 1404 19.54 -103.78 -4.45
CA LEU A 1404 18.79 -103.26 -5.60
C LEU A 1404 18.29 -104.38 -6.53
N ILE A 1405 19.12 -105.38 -6.81
CA ILE A 1405 18.73 -106.55 -7.61
C ILE A 1405 17.62 -107.37 -6.92
N LEU A 1406 17.70 -107.55 -5.60
CA LEU A 1406 16.67 -108.23 -4.82
C LEU A 1406 15.36 -107.44 -4.79
N ASP A 1407 15.44 -106.13 -4.58
CA ASP A 1407 14.29 -105.22 -4.53
C ASP A 1407 13.61 -105.08 -5.89
N LYS A 1408 14.36 -105.04 -6.99
CA LYS A 1408 13.80 -105.12 -8.35
C LYS A 1408 13.00 -106.41 -8.54
N LYS A 1409 13.58 -107.56 -8.17
CA LYS A 1409 12.92 -108.87 -8.31
C LYS A 1409 11.65 -108.96 -7.45
N SER A 1410 11.64 -108.35 -6.27
CA SER A 1410 10.46 -108.36 -5.40
C SER A 1410 9.32 -107.51 -5.99
N ILE A 1411 9.64 -106.32 -6.53
CA ILE A 1411 8.67 -105.46 -7.23
C ILE A 1411 8.14 -106.12 -8.50
N GLU A 1412 8.99 -106.70 -9.34
CA GLU A 1412 8.56 -107.39 -10.57
C GLU A 1412 7.69 -108.63 -10.28
N LYS A 1413 7.99 -109.38 -9.21
CA LYS A 1413 7.13 -110.48 -8.73
C LYS A 1413 5.78 -110.00 -8.20
N GLY A 1414 5.73 -108.81 -7.60
CA GLY A 1414 4.49 -108.17 -7.15
C GLY A 1414 3.64 -107.64 -8.32
N ASN A 1415 4.24 -106.86 -9.22
CA ASN A 1415 3.56 -106.25 -10.37
C ASN A 1415 3.07 -107.28 -11.40
N GLY A 1416 3.73 -108.44 -11.52
CA GLY A 1416 3.26 -109.54 -12.36
C GLY A 1416 2.01 -110.26 -11.86
N SER A 1417 1.52 -109.96 -10.65
CA SER A 1417 0.36 -110.63 -10.06
C SER A 1417 -0.98 -109.90 -10.23
N SER A 1418 -1.00 -108.72 -10.88
CA SER A 1418 -2.20 -107.92 -11.12
C SER A 1418 -2.46 -107.67 -12.61
N SER A 1419 -2.59 -108.73 -13.39
CA SER A 1419 -3.16 -108.67 -14.74
C SER A 1419 -4.02 -109.89 -15.01
N HIS A 1420 -5.11 -110.05 -14.24
CA HIS A 1420 -6.33 -110.75 -14.64
C HIS A 1420 -7.33 -110.73 -13.48
N GLY A 1421 -8.55 -110.25 -13.75
CA GLY A 1421 -9.72 -110.59 -12.96
C GLY A 1421 -10.38 -109.40 -12.28
N SER A 1422 -11.35 -108.83 -12.98
CA SER A 1422 -12.42 -108.02 -12.43
C SER A 1422 -13.08 -108.68 -11.21
N ALA A 1423 -13.16 -107.96 -10.09
CA ALA A 1423 -14.31 -108.03 -9.19
C ALA A 1423 -14.36 -106.74 -8.36
N HIS A 1424 -15.53 -106.13 -8.31
CA HIS A 1424 -15.90 -104.98 -7.50
C HIS A 1424 -15.37 -105.08 -6.06
N GLU A 1425 -14.50 -104.17 -5.65
CA GLU A 1425 -14.26 -103.88 -4.24
C GLU A 1425 -14.99 -102.59 -3.87
N GLN A 1426 -16.08 -102.82 -3.16
CA GLN A 1426 -16.65 -101.89 -2.20
C GLN A 1426 -15.56 -101.52 -1.19
N THR A 1427 -15.36 -100.23 -1.00
CA THR A 1427 -14.55 -99.60 0.04
C THR A 1427 -14.75 -100.27 1.40
N PRO A 1428 -13.72 -100.92 1.99
CA PRO A 1428 -13.78 -101.39 3.35
C PRO A 1428 -13.32 -100.27 4.30
N GLU A 1429 -14.29 -99.70 5.01
CA GLU A 1429 -14.09 -98.99 6.27
C GLU A 1429 -13.25 -99.90 7.18
N SER A 1430 -12.00 -99.53 7.42
CA SER A 1430 -11.02 -100.34 8.13
C SER A 1430 -10.63 -99.69 9.44
N ASN A 1431 -11.26 -100.21 10.49
CA ASN A 1431 -10.67 -100.60 11.76
C ASN A 1431 -9.71 -99.60 12.42
N ASP A 1432 -10.33 -98.67 13.14
CA ASP A 1432 -9.80 -98.06 14.36
C ASP A 1432 -9.34 -99.15 15.34
N VAL A 1433 -8.03 -99.23 15.57
CA VAL A 1433 -7.42 -99.96 16.70
C VAL A 1433 -6.91 -98.89 17.66
N GLU A 1434 -7.76 -98.51 18.60
CA GLU A 1434 -7.43 -97.65 19.73
C GLU A 1434 -6.45 -98.36 20.67
N ILE A 1435 -5.28 -97.74 20.85
CA ILE A 1435 -4.26 -98.12 21.81
C ILE A 1435 -4.64 -97.54 23.18
N GLU A 1436 -4.84 -98.46 24.12
CA GLU A 1436 -4.91 -98.34 25.58
C GLU A 1436 -4.80 -96.93 26.20
N ALA A 1437 -5.97 -96.42 26.59
CA ALA A 1437 -6.13 -95.30 27.50
C ALA A 1437 -5.55 -95.62 28.90
N THR A 1438 -4.50 -94.89 29.29
CA THR A 1438 -4.03 -94.84 30.68
C THR A 1438 -4.61 -93.60 31.38
N ALA A 1439 -5.46 -93.92 32.34
CA ALA A 1439 -6.18 -93.15 33.37
C ALA A 1439 -5.89 -91.64 33.58
N PRO A 1440 -6.94 -90.85 33.86
CA PRO A 1440 -6.82 -89.45 34.26
C PRO A 1440 -6.41 -89.35 35.73
N ILE A 1441 -5.51 -88.42 36.05
CA ILE A 1441 -5.41 -87.85 37.39
C ILE A 1441 -5.65 -86.35 37.25
N ASP A 1442 -6.92 -86.03 37.50
CA ASP A 1442 -7.50 -84.84 38.13
C ASP A 1442 -6.65 -83.59 38.35
N ASP A 1443 -7.26 -82.49 37.93
CA ASP A 1443 -7.31 -81.21 38.64
C ASP A 1443 -7.32 -81.40 40.16
N ASN A 1444 -6.37 -80.77 40.85
CA ASN A 1444 -6.58 -79.91 42.01
C ASN A 1444 -5.27 -79.75 42.78
N THR A 1445 -4.71 -78.54 42.76
CA THR A 1445 -4.19 -77.85 43.95
C THR A 1445 -3.89 -76.41 43.55
N ASP A 1446 -4.86 -75.53 43.83
CA ASP A 1446 -4.55 -74.21 44.34
C ASP A 1446 -3.52 -74.36 45.47
N ASP A 1447 -2.36 -73.72 45.37
CA ASP A 1447 -1.90 -72.80 46.42
C ASP A 1447 -0.63 -72.05 46.03
N ASP A 1448 -0.62 -70.79 46.46
CA ASP A 1448 0.41 -69.77 46.37
C ASP A 1448 1.86 -70.25 46.61
N ASN A 1449 2.80 -69.80 45.77
CA ASN A 1449 4.09 -69.22 46.20
C ASN A 1449 4.96 -68.81 44.99
N LYS A 1450 4.71 -67.62 44.43
CA LYS A 1450 5.74 -66.87 43.70
C LYS A 1450 6.60 -66.12 44.72
N PRO A 1451 7.90 -66.44 44.89
CA PRO A 1451 8.80 -65.61 45.65
C PRO A 1451 9.01 -64.30 44.89
N LYS A 1452 8.44 -63.22 45.43
CA LYS A 1452 8.98 -61.88 45.26
C LYS A 1452 10.34 -61.83 45.93
N LEU A 1453 11.41 -61.71 45.16
CA LEU A 1453 12.66 -61.03 45.51
C LEU A 1453 13.14 -60.40 44.20
N SER A 1454 12.74 -59.16 43.98
CA SER A 1454 13.50 -57.98 44.37
C SER A 1454 14.62 -57.73 43.36
N ASP A 1455 14.30 -56.86 42.41
CA ASP A 1455 15.05 -55.65 42.12
C ASP A 1455 16.48 -55.64 42.69
N VAL A 1456 17.44 -55.90 41.80
CA VAL A 1456 18.81 -55.39 41.89
C VAL A 1456 19.09 -54.85 40.50
N GLU A 1457 18.67 -53.60 40.28
CA GLU A 1457 19.48 -52.40 40.54
C GLU A 1457 20.55 -52.24 39.47
N LYS A 1458 20.35 -51.23 38.63
CA LYS A 1458 21.35 -50.38 37.98
C LYS A 1458 20.59 -49.61 36.91
N ASP A 1459 20.15 -48.44 37.37
CA ASP A 1459 20.16 -47.15 36.68
C ASP A 1459 20.10 -47.16 35.16
#